data_AF-A0A1M3E0G2-F1
#
_entry.id   AF-A0A1M3E0G2-F1
#
_cell.length_a   1.000
_cell.length_b   1.000
_cell.length_c   1.000
_cell.angle_alpha   90.00
_cell.angle_beta   90.00
_cell.angle_gamma   90.00
#
_symmetry.space_group_name_H-M   'P 1'
#
loop_
_entity.id
_entity.type
_entity.pdbx_description
1 polymer ?
#
loop_
_entity_poly.entity_id
_entity_poly.type
_entity_poly.pdbx_seq_one_letter_code
_entity_poly.pdbx_strand_id
1 'polypeptide(L)'
;MSKSKAVAKTQGNERINFSAAKGKIETPDFLDIQIQSFKEFFQLDTLPEQRVHETLYKTFEENFPITDSRNQFVLEFLDYLVDSPRYSIDECVERGLTYSVPLKARLKLYCTDPEHEDFQTVVQDVYLGPVPYMTPSGSFIINGAERVIVTQLHRSPGVFFGQTYHANGTKLYYSRIIPFKGSWMEFTTDINNVMYAYIDRKKKLPLTTLLRAIGYESDKDILQIFDLAEEVKVSKAALKKVEGRTLAARVLNTWFEDFVDEDTGEVVSIERNEIILDRETVLEKEHLDLILDSGVKSILIHKENSNEFSIIQNTLQKDPTNSEKEAVEYIYRQLRNADPPDEETARGIIEKLFFSEQRYSLGEVGRYRLNKKLGLNIPEKTEVLTKEDIISIVRHLIELVNSKAEVDDIDHLSNRRIKTVGEQLAGQFGVGLSRIARTIRERMNVRDNEIFTPIDLVNAKTLTSVINSFFGTNQLSQFMDQTNPLSEITHKRRLSALGPGGLSRERAGFEVRDVHHTHYGRICPIETPEGPNIGLISSLGIYAKINNLGFIETPYRKVANGKVDLKNPAIFLNAEDEEDKVIAQANVEMTDDGTISTERVIARLDGDYPVVEPNEVNLIDVAPNQISGISASLIPFLEHDDANRALMGSNMMRQAVPLLKPQAPIVGTGLEKQVATDSRVLINAEGNGVVEYVDADKITIKYERSEDDDLVSFESATKSYKLTKFRKTNQSTTITLRPNVRVGDKVTKGQVLCDGYATENGELALGRNLTVAFMPWKGYNFEDAIVINEKAVREDWFTSIHVDEYSLEVRDTKLGMEELTADIPNVSEEATKDLDENGMIRIGAEVKPGDIMIGKITPKGESDPTPEEKLLRAIFGDKAGDVKDASLKADSSLRGVVINKKLFSRNIKDKKKRTEEKLKLEEIENTYKAKFDELRDMLLEKLGTLVNGKTSQGVNNDLDEEIIGKGVKFTTKLLQSVEDYVNVSGSDWTVDADKNELIKQLIHNYKIKYNDIQGVKNREKFAISIGDELPAGIIKLAKVYIAKKRKLNVGDKMAGRHGNKGIVSRIVRQEDMPFLEDGTPVDIVLNPLGVPSRMNIGQIYETVLGWAGKNLGLKFATPIFDGASLEQITEYTEQAGVPQFGSTYLYDGGTGERFAQPATVGVIYMLKLGHMVDDKMHARSIGPYSLITQQPLGGKAQFGGQRFGEMEVWALEAFGASNILREILTVKSDDVIGRAKTYEAIAKGEAMPEPGIPESFNVLLHELQGLGLDVRLEE
;
A
#
# COMPACT_ATOMS: atom_id res chain seq x y z
N MET A 1 20.22 62.84 -2.18
CA MET A 1 21.57 62.52 -2.66
C MET A 1 21.92 61.09 -2.26
N SER A 2 21.93 60.16 -3.23
CA SER A 2 23.06 59.25 -3.59
C SER A 2 23.49 58.31 -2.45
N LYS A 3 23.23 57.00 -2.46
CA LYS A 3 23.37 56.02 -3.55
C LYS A 3 22.34 54.89 -3.41
N SER A 4 21.44 54.73 -4.37
CA SER A 4 20.69 53.49 -4.58
C SER A 4 21.65 52.49 -5.24
N LYS A 5 22.10 51.48 -4.50
CA LYS A 5 22.69 50.29 -5.12
C LYS A 5 21.55 49.58 -5.85
N ALA A 6 21.60 49.59 -7.17
CA ALA A 6 20.77 48.75 -8.01
C ALA A 6 21.01 47.29 -7.61
N VAL A 7 20.01 46.66 -7.01
CA VAL A 7 20.00 45.22 -6.76
C VAL A 7 19.89 44.52 -8.11
N ALA A 8 20.85 43.65 -8.38
CA ALA A 8 20.96 42.91 -9.63
C ALA A 8 19.72 42.03 -9.84
N LYS A 9 18.88 42.42 -10.80
CA LYS A 9 17.92 41.51 -11.45
C LYS A 9 18.71 40.57 -12.37
N THR A 10 19.25 39.46 -11.83
CA THR A 10 19.61 38.21 -12.55
C THR A 10 20.38 37.26 -11.63
N GLN A 11 19.72 36.74 -10.59
CA GLN A 11 20.01 35.40 -10.07
C GLN A 11 18.66 34.68 -10.04
N GLY A 12 18.64 33.43 -10.49
CA GLY A 12 17.42 32.63 -10.62
C GLY A 12 16.65 32.52 -9.30
N ASN A 13 15.41 32.07 -9.41
CA ASN A 13 14.41 31.82 -8.35
C ASN A 13 14.85 30.80 -7.26
N GLU A 14 16.14 30.73 -6.90
CA GLU A 14 16.70 29.77 -5.95
C GLU A 14 16.48 30.21 -4.50
N ARG A 15 16.10 29.26 -3.64
CA ARG A 15 15.89 29.50 -2.21
C ARG A 15 17.22 29.66 -1.50
N ILE A 16 17.31 30.65 -0.62
CA ILE A 16 18.44 30.80 0.29
C ILE A 16 18.34 29.72 1.37
N ASN A 17 19.30 28.80 1.40
CA ASN A 17 19.32 27.67 2.33
C ASN A 17 20.16 27.99 3.57
N PHE A 18 19.59 27.75 4.75
CA PHE A 18 20.22 28.00 6.06
C PHE A 18 20.97 26.80 6.66
N SER A 19 20.91 25.63 6.02
CA SER A 19 21.54 24.39 6.52
C SER A 19 23.04 24.55 6.80
N ALA A 20 23.47 24.19 8.01
CA ALA A 20 24.87 24.11 8.40
C ALA A 20 25.51 22.74 8.11
N ALA A 21 24.70 21.68 7.94
CA ALA A 21 25.19 20.33 7.71
C ALA A 21 26.05 20.21 6.42
N LYS A 22 27.23 19.58 6.56
CA LYS A 22 28.19 19.39 5.46
C LYS A 22 28.09 17.98 4.86
N GLY A 23 28.19 17.89 3.54
CA GLY A 23 28.10 16.63 2.80
C GLY A 23 26.68 16.38 2.26
N LYS A 24 26.38 16.96 1.09
CA LYS A 24 25.09 16.74 0.41
C LYS A 24 24.99 15.29 -0.04
N ILE A 25 23.92 14.61 0.37
CA ILE A 25 23.47 13.37 -0.26
C ILE A 25 22.23 13.70 -1.08
N GLU A 26 22.20 13.17 -2.31
CA GLU A 26 21.00 13.24 -3.12
C GLU A 26 19.93 12.37 -2.47
N THR A 27 18.80 13.00 -2.16
CA THR A 27 17.58 12.34 -1.73
C THR A 27 17.15 11.31 -2.77
N PRO A 28 16.81 10.08 -2.36
CA PRO A 28 16.34 9.06 -3.31
C PRO A 28 14.98 9.47 -3.90
N ASP A 29 14.62 8.90 -5.05
CA ASP A 29 13.27 9.08 -5.62
C ASP A 29 12.25 8.47 -4.64
N PHE A 30 11.28 9.30 -4.26
CA PHE A 30 10.29 8.92 -3.27
C PHE A 30 9.36 7.78 -3.69
N LEU A 31 9.24 7.48 -4.99
CA LEU A 31 8.37 6.42 -5.50
C LEU A 31 9.12 5.12 -5.86
N ASP A 32 10.45 5.09 -5.75
CA ASP A 32 11.26 3.94 -6.14
C ASP A 32 10.79 2.64 -5.48
N ILE A 33 10.41 2.67 -4.20
CA ILE A 33 9.96 1.48 -3.45
C ILE A 33 8.79 0.77 -4.13
N GLN A 34 7.84 1.54 -4.69
CA GLN A 34 6.67 0.99 -5.37
C GLN A 34 7.03 0.55 -6.79
N ILE A 35 7.72 1.43 -7.52
CA ILE A 35 7.96 1.26 -8.95
C ILE A 35 9.04 0.22 -9.20
N GLN A 36 10.15 0.27 -8.47
CA GLN A 36 11.23 -0.70 -8.54
C GLN A 36 10.73 -2.10 -8.17
N SER A 37 10.01 -2.23 -7.05
CA SER A 37 9.44 -3.52 -6.64
C SER A 37 8.51 -4.14 -7.69
N PHE A 38 7.72 -3.32 -8.39
CA PHE A 38 6.83 -3.80 -9.44
C PHE A 38 7.57 -4.11 -10.76
N LYS A 39 8.61 -3.33 -11.08
CA LYS A 39 9.50 -3.62 -12.23
C LYS A 39 10.25 -4.93 -12.02
N GLU A 40 10.81 -5.16 -10.83
CA GLU A 40 11.48 -6.40 -10.43
C GLU A 40 10.53 -7.61 -10.48
N PHE A 41 9.22 -7.40 -10.22
CA PHE A 41 8.22 -8.45 -10.31
C PHE A 41 7.96 -8.95 -11.74
N PHE A 42 7.91 -8.05 -12.73
CA PHE A 42 7.55 -8.40 -14.12
C PHE A 42 8.73 -8.49 -15.09
N GLN A 43 9.90 -7.91 -14.77
CA GLN A 43 11.13 -7.97 -15.56
C GLN A 43 10.91 -7.90 -17.09
N LEU A 44 10.14 -6.88 -17.54
CA LEU A 44 9.75 -6.75 -18.96
C LEU A 44 10.88 -6.25 -19.85
N ASP A 45 11.72 -5.35 -19.30
CA ASP A 45 12.80 -4.69 -20.05
C ASP A 45 14.11 -5.52 -20.07
N THR A 46 14.12 -6.67 -19.41
CA THR A 46 15.26 -7.60 -19.41
C THR A 46 15.10 -8.66 -20.48
N LEU A 47 16.19 -8.96 -21.19
CA LEU A 47 16.25 -10.08 -22.14
C LEU A 47 15.89 -11.40 -21.42
N PRO A 48 15.20 -12.36 -22.07
CA PRO A 48 14.89 -13.65 -21.47
C PRO A 48 16.11 -14.36 -20.87
N GLU A 49 17.28 -14.26 -21.53
CA GLU A 49 18.55 -14.85 -21.06
C GLU A 49 19.16 -14.14 -19.84
N GLN A 50 18.78 -12.88 -19.59
CA GLN A 50 19.30 -12.05 -18.49
C GLN A 50 18.27 -11.89 -17.36
N ARG A 51 17.10 -12.52 -17.48
CA ARG A 51 16.03 -12.47 -16.49
C ARG A 51 16.50 -13.21 -15.23
N VAL A 52 16.42 -12.55 -14.09
CA VAL A 52 16.77 -13.16 -12.80
C VAL A 52 15.61 -14.05 -12.38
N HIS A 53 15.90 -15.28 -11.93
CA HIS A 53 14.92 -16.27 -11.43
C HIS A 53 14.32 -15.85 -10.08
N GLU A 54 13.68 -14.69 -10.06
CA GLU A 54 13.12 -14.07 -8.86
C GLU A 54 11.64 -13.71 -9.06
N THR A 55 10.91 -13.59 -7.95
CA THR A 55 9.52 -13.11 -7.89
C THR A 55 8.52 -13.92 -8.74
N LEU A 56 7.95 -13.36 -9.82
CA LEU A 56 6.96 -14.02 -10.66
C LEU A 56 7.51 -15.30 -11.30
N TYR A 57 8.76 -15.26 -11.79
CA TYR A 57 9.39 -16.43 -12.40
C TYR A 57 9.59 -17.54 -11.36
N LYS A 58 10.14 -17.20 -10.17
CA LYS A 58 10.25 -18.11 -9.02
C LYS A 58 8.89 -18.71 -8.63
N THR A 59 7.81 -17.92 -8.69
CA THR A 59 6.45 -18.39 -8.39
C THR A 59 5.96 -19.45 -9.41
N PHE A 60 6.35 -19.34 -10.69
CA PHE A 60 6.10 -20.38 -11.68
C PHE A 60 6.97 -21.61 -11.41
N GLU A 61 8.28 -21.45 -11.19
CA GLU A 61 9.19 -22.55 -10.85
C GLU A 61 8.79 -23.31 -9.58
N GLU A 62 8.20 -22.66 -8.58
CA GLU A 62 7.73 -23.33 -7.37
C GLU A 62 6.53 -24.27 -7.62
N ASN A 63 5.76 -24.04 -8.68
CA ASN A 63 4.55 -24.81 -8.99
C ASN A 63 4.72 -25.76 -10.19
N PHE A 64 5.75 -25.57 -11.01
CA PHE A 64 6.08 -26.37 -12.19
C PHE A 64 7.45 -27.06 -12.00
N PRO A 65 7.69 -28.25 -12.54
CA PRO A 65 6.84 -29.00 -13.45
C PRO A 65 5.65 -29.68 -12.75
N ILE A 66 4.53 -29.79 -13.48
CA ILE A 66 3.35 -30.51 -13.01
C ILE A 66 3.33 -31.87 -13.69
N THR A 67 3.30 -32.93 -12.87
CA THR A 67 3.16 -34.31 -13.35
C THR A 67 1.79 -34.89 -13.01
N ASP A 68 1.36 -35.84 -13.85
CA ASP A 68 0.27 -36.77 -13.55
C ASP A 68 0.59 -37.61 -12.30
N SER A 69 -0.44 -38.12 -11.62
CA SER A 69 -0.33 -39.21 -10.63
C SER A 69 0.55 -40.40 -11.03
N ARG A 70 0.62 -40.74 -12.33
CA ARG A 70 1.47 -41.82 -12.86
C ARG A 70 2.84 -41.37 -13.37
N ASN A 71 3.14 -40.06 -13.31
CA ASN A 71 4.35 -39.45 -13.87
C ASN A 71 4.59 -39.73 -15.38
N GLN A 72 3.53 -39.94 -16.16
CA GLN A 72 3.62 -40.16 -17.61
C GLN A 72 3.64 -38.86 -18.41
N PHE A 73 2.78 -37.90 -18.05
CA PHE A 73 2.71 -36.58 -18.68
C PHE A 73 3.35 -35.54 -17.76
N VAL A 74 4.26 -34.74 -18.35
CA VAL A 74 4.94 -33.65 -17.66
C VAL A 74 4.65 -32.33 -18.39
N LEU A 75 4.10 -31.36 -17.66
CA LEU A 75 3.94 -30.00 -18.12
C LEU A 75 5.00 -29.11 -17.47
N GLU A 76 5.89 -28.61 -18.29
CA GLU A 76 7.03 -27.78 -17.92
C GLU A 76 6.76 -26.31 -18.29
N PHE A 77 7.22 -25.40 -17.43
CA PHE A 77 7.19 -23.97 -17.66
C PHE A 77 8.53 -23.52 -18.27
N LEU A 78 8.49 -22.83 -19.40
CA LEU A 78 9.69 -22.30 -20.05
C LEU A 78 9.87 -20.81 -19.81
N ASP A 79 8.84 -20.00 -20.08
CA ASP A 79 8.90 -18.55 -19.88
C ASP A 79 7.50 -17.92 -19.83
N TYR A 80 7.39 -16.63 -19.50
CA TYR A 80 6.16 -15.86 -19.59
C TYR A 80 6.32 -14.62 -20.48
N LEU A 81 5.20 -14.26 -21.12
CA LEU A 81 5.06 -13.12 -22.01
C LEU A 81 3.91 -12.23 -21.52
N VAL A 82 4.11 -10.92 -21.59
CA VAL A 82 3.10 -9.92 -21.24
C VAL A 82 2.78 -9.11 -22.49
N ASP A 83 1.54 -9.19 -22.95
CA ASP A 83 1.09 -8.41 -24.10
C ASP A 83 0.77 -6.96 -23.69
N SER A 84 0.70 -6.06 -24.68
CA SER A 84 0.25 -4.68 -24.47
C SER A 84 -1.17 -4.60 -23.88
N PRO A 85 -1.45 -3.60 -23.03
CA PRO A 85 -2.76 -3.44 -22.42
C PRO A 85 -3.84 -3.14 -23.45
N ARG A 86 -5.05 -3.65 -23.21
CA ARG A 86 -6.18 -3.50 -24.15
C ARG A 86 -6.67 -2.06 -24.26
N TYR A 87 -6.68 -1.32 -23.16
CA TYR A 87 -7.17 0.05 -23.09
C TYR A 87 -6.08 0.96 -22.51
N SER A 88 -6.13 2.25 -22.85
CA SER A 88 -5.29 3.25 -22.20
C SER A 88 -5.76 3.57 -20.77
N ILE A 89 -4.88 4.17 -19.97
CA ILE A 89 -5.16 4.60 -18.60
C ILE A 89 -6.40 5.50 -18.56
N ASP A 90 -6.48 6.50 -19.44
CA ASP A 90 -7.60 7.45 -19.47
C ASP A 90 -8.92 6.77 -19.87
N GLU A 91 -8.90 5.85 -20.84
CA GLU A 91 -10.08 5.07 -21.21
C GLU A 91 -10.57 4.17 -20.07
N CYS A 92 -9.65 3.56 -19.31
CA CYS A 92 -10.01 2.73 -18.15
C CYS A 92 -10.73 3.56 -17.09
N VAL A 93 -10.21 4.75 -16.75
CA VAL A 93 -10.84 5.66 -15.78
C VAL A 93 -12.23 6.09 -16.26
N GLU A 94 -12.35 6.48 -17.52
CA GLU A 94 -13.61 6.98 -18.07
C GLU A 94 -14.70 5.91 -18.17
N ARG A 95 -14.33 4.71 -18.62
CA ARG A 95 -15.26 3.58 -18.83
C ARG A 95 -15.56 2.79 -17.56
N GLY A 96 -14.82 3.02 -16.47
CA GLY A 96 -14.98 2.20 -15.26
C GLY A 96 -14.31 0.82 -15.37
N LEU A 97 -13.27 0.69 -16.18
CA LEU A 97 -12.56 -0.57 -16.43
C LEU A 97 -11.26 -0.66 -15.63
N THR A 98 -10.72 -1.87 -15.54
CA THR A 98 -9.42 -2.13 -14.89
C THR A 98 -8.29 -2.06 -15.91
N TYR A 99 -7.27 -1.25 -15.63
CA TYR A 99 -6.07 -1.19 -16.47
C TYR A 99 -5.23 -2.46 -16.25
N SER A 100 -5.21 -3.32 -17.26
CA SER A 100 -4.64 -4.66 -17.16
C SER A 100 -3.91 -5.07 -18.44
N VAL A 101 -2.90 -5.90 -18.26
CA VAL A 101 -2.11 -6.51 -19.31
C VAL A 101 -2.45 -8.01 -19.43
N PRO A 102 -2.59 -8.56 -20.64
CA PRO A 102 -2.75 -10.00 -20.84
C PRO A 102 -1.45 -10.75 -20.48
N LEU A 103 -1.52 -11.72 -19.57
CA LEU A 103 -0.40 -12.61 -19.23
C LEU A 103 -0.52 -13.94 -20.00
N LYS A 104 0.57 -14.35 -20.64
CA LYS A 104 0.73 -15.66 -21.29
C LYS A 104 1.92 -16.40 -20.68
N ALA A 105 1.82 -17.72 -20.59
CA ALA A 105 2.93 -18.59 -20.20
C ALA A 105 3.24 -19.56 -21.33
N ARG A 106 4.52 -19.68 -21.68
CA ARG A 106 5.04 -20.66 -22.64
C ARG A 106 5.23 -21.98 -21.91
N LEU A 107 4.39 -22.95 -22.25
CA LEU A 107 4.35 -24.26 -21.60
C LEU A 107 4.75 -25.34 -22.58
N LYS A 108 5.52 -26.32 -22.11
CA LYS A 108 5.96 -27.49 -22.85
C LYS A 108 5.33 -28.74 -22.24
N LEU A 109 4.55 -29.46 -23.04
CA LEU A 109 3.96 -30.73 -22.64
C LEU A 109 4.67 -31.88 -23.38
N TYR A 110 5.20 -32.84 -22.62
CA TYR A 110 5.82 -34.03 -23.17
C TYR A 110 5.43 -35.28 -22.36
N CYS A 111 5.50 -36.44 -23.02
CA CYS A 111 5.26 -37.74 -22.40
C CYS A 111 6.60 -38.44 -22.17
N THR A 112 6.77 -39.07 -21.00
CA THR A 112 7.97 -39.83 -20.64
C THR A 112 7.83 -41.34 -20.84
N ASP A 113 6.64 -41.81 -21.24
CA ASP A 113 6.35 -43.24 -21.42
C ASP A 113 6.81 -43.76 -22.81
N PRO A 114 7.69 -44.78 -22.88
CA PRO A 114 8.10 -45.41 -24.13
C PRO A 114 6.96 -46.08 -24.92
N GLU A 115 5.83 -46.41 -24.29
CA GLU A 115 4.68 -47.03 -24.99
C GLU A 115 3.83 -46.01 -25.76
N HIS A 116 4.00 -44.71 -25.50
CA HIS A 116 3.30 -43.60 -26.16
C HIS A 116 4.19 -42.85 -27.16
N GLU A 117 4.85 -43.57 -28.09
CA GLU A 117 5.73 -42.98 -29.12
C GLU A 117 5.04 -41.97 -30.06
N ASP A 118 3.71 -42.00 -30.18
CA ASP A 118 2.94 -41.09 -31.03
C ASP A 118 2.72 -39.68 -30.42
N PHE A 119 3.07 -39.45 -29.14
CA PHE A 119 2.84 -38.17 -28.48
C PHE A 119 3.94 -37.14 -28.80
N GLN A 120 3.65 -36.22 -29.73
CA GLN A 120 4.56 -35.13 -30.08
C GLN A 120 4.69 -34.13 -28.92
N THR A 121 5.93 -33.70 -28.62
CA THR A 121 6.16 -32.61 -27.66
C THR A 121 5.52 -31.32 -28.19
N VAL A 122 4.59 -30.74 -27.44
CA VAL A 122 3.90 -29.51 -27.82
C VAL A 122 4.39 -28.35 -26.96
N VAL A 123 4.93 -27.32 -27.60
CA VAL A 123 5.27 -26.03 -26.97
C VAL A 123 4.24 -25.00 -27.42
N GLN A 124 3.58 -24.34 -26.47
CA GLN A 124 2.52 -23.38 -26.78
C GLN A 124 2.45 -22.25 -25.75
N ASP A 125 2.14 -21.04 -26.24
CA ASP A 125 1.88 -19.88 -25.39
C ASP A 125 0.41 -19.90 -24.94
N VAL A 126 0.19 -20.12 -23.64
CA VAL A 126 -1.14 -20.26 -23.03
C VAL A 126 -1.52 -18.99 -22.29
N TYR A 127 -2.71 -18.45 -22.59
CA TYR A 127 -3.24 -17.25 -21.91
C TYR A 127 -3.74 -17.57 -20.50
N LEU A 128 -3.17 -16.88 -19.49
CA LEU A 128 -3.48 -17.09 -18.07
C LEU A 128 -4.51 -16.09 -17.51
N GLY A 129 -4.83 -15.03 -18.24
CA GLY A 129 -5.80 -14.02 -17.84
C GLY A 129 -5.25 -12.59 -17.87
N PRO A 130 -6.11 -11.58 -17.64
CA PRO A 130 -5.68 -10.20 -17.51
C PRO A 130 -5.16 -9.94 -16.10
N VAL A 131 -4.01 -9.28 -15.99
CA VAL A 131 -3.39 -8.90 -14.71
C VAL A 131 -3.37 -7.38 -14.61
N PRO A 132 -3.86 -6.78 -13.51
CA PRO A 132 -3.76 -5.34 -13.30
C PRO A 132 -2.31 -4.85 -13.36
N TYR A 133 -2.06 -3.78 -14.11
CA TYR A 133 -0.73 -3.24 -14.33
C TYR A 133 -0.56 -1.88 -13.66
N MET A 134 0.64 -1.57 -13.18
CA MET A 134 0.94 -0.32 -12.49
C MET A 134 1.08 0.83 -13.48
N THR A 135 0.56 2.00 -13.13
CA THR A 135 0.75 3.24 -13.89
C THR A 135 2.16 3.81 -13.67
N PRO A 136 2.66 4.70 -14.55
CA PRO A 136 3.97 5.35 -14.35
C PRO A 136 4.12 6.15 -13.05
N SER A 137 3.00 6.54 -12.44
CA SER A 137 2.96 7.26 -11.16
C SER A 137 2.91 6.33 -9.95
N GLY A 138 2.93 5.01 -10.12
CA GLY A 138 2.92 4.05 -9.02
C GLY A 138 1.53 3.74 -8.44
N SER A 139 0.47 3.90 -9.23
CA SER A 139 -0.92 3.55 -8.86
C SER A 139 -1.48 2.42 -9.74
N PHE A 140 -2.63 1.87 -9.38
CA PHE A 140 -3.37 0.88 -10.17
C PHE A 140 -4.77 1.39 -10.48
N ILE A 141 -5.26 1.20 -11.70
CA ILE A 141 -6.66 1.54 -12.03
C ILE A 141 -7.50 0.28 -11.94
N ILE A 142 -8.39 0.22 -10.94
CA ILE A 142 -9.30 -0.89 -10.69
C ILE A 142 -10.73 -0.37 -10.80
N ASN A 143 -11.51 -0.90 -11.75
CA ASN A 143 -12.89 -0.47 -12.02
C ASN A 143 -13.02 1.06 -12.22
N GLY A 144 -12.07 1.65 -12.95
CA GLY A 144 -11.98 3.09 -13.23
C GLY A 144 -11.54 3.99 -12.07
N ALA A 145 -11.29 3.43 -10.89
CA ALA A 145 -10.77 4.18 -9.75
C ALA A 145 -9.27 3.91 -9.55
N GLU A 146 -8.51 4.96 -9.23
CA GLU A 146 -7.10 4.81 -8.88
C GLU A 146 -6.95 4.30 -7.45
N ARG A 147 -6.16 3.23 -7.29
CA ARG A 147 -5.83 2.55 -6.05
C ARG A 147 -4.33 2.46 -5.84
N VAL A 148 -3.93 2.34 -4.58
CA VAL A 148 -2.54 2.10 -4.16
C VAL A 148 -2.52 0.84 -3.30
N ILE A 149 -1.50 0.00 -3.50
CA ILE A 149 -1.23 -1.12 -2.62
C ILE A 149 -0.27 -0.63 -1.53
N VAL A 150 -0.77 -0.59 -0.31
CA VAL A 150 0.01 -0.17 0.85
C VAL A 150 1.00 -1.27 1.22
N THR A 151 2.24 -0.86 1.46
CA THR A 151 3.32 -1.74 1.89
C THR A 151 3.05 -2.25 3.30
N GLN A 152 3.18 -3.56 3.52
CA GLN A 152 2.82 -4.20 4.79
C GLN A 152 4.03 -4.42 5.68
N LEU A 153 3.96 -4.03 6.95
CA LEU A 153 4.93 -4.39 7.99
C LEU A 153 4.39 -5.60 8.76
N HIS A 154 5.15 -6.69 8.78
CA HIS A 154 4.76 -7.92 9.49
C HIS A 154 5.97 -8.51 10.21
N ARG A 155 5.76 -9.51 11.07
CA ARG A 155 6.86 -10.20 11.74
C ARG A 155 7.68 -10.99 10.73
N SER A 156 9.00 -10.85 10.77
CA SER A 156 9.87 -11.62 9.89
C SER A 156 9.80 -13.11 10.21
N PRO A 157 9.91 -14.00 9.22
CA PRO A 157 10.13 -15.42 9.47
C PRO A 157 11.42 -15.63 10.26
N GLY A 158 11.44 -16.65 11.13
CA GLY A 158 12.58 -16.95 12.00
C GLY A 158 12.15 -17.44 13.38
N VAL A 159 13.08 -17.38 14.34
CA VAL A 159 12.85 -17.73 15.75
C VAL A 159 12.79 -16.47 16.60
N PHE A 160 11.89 -16.48 17.59
CA PHE A 160 11.69 -15.38 18.55
C PHE A 160 11.69 -15.93 19.97
N PHE A 161 12.51 -15.37 20.84
CA PHE A 161 12.57 -15.73 22.25
C PHE A 161 11.85 -14.69 23.10
N GLY A 162 10.89 -15.14 23.91
CA GLY A 162 10.03 -14.26 24.69
C GLY A 162 9.87 -14.73 26.12
N GLN A 163 9.31 -13.84 26.95
CA GLN A 163 8.84 -14.18 28.30
C GLN A 163 7.38 -13.77 28.47
N THR A 164 6.68 -14.50 29.33
CA THR A 164 5.30 -14.22 29.76
C THR A 164 5.22 -14.42 31.27
N TYR A 165 4.31 -13.70 31.91
CA TYR A 165 4.07 -13.88 33.34
C TYR A 165 2.83 -14.73 33.55
N HIS A 166 2.97 -15.80 34.32
CA HIS A 166 1.81 -16.55 34.78
C HIS A 166 1.10 -15.77 35.89
N ALA A 167 -0.18 -16.04 36.14
CA ALA A 167 -1.00 -15.32 37.13
C ALA A 167 -0.44 -15.35 38.57
N ASN A 168 0.46 -16.30 38.87
CA ASN A 168 1.16 -16.44 40.14
C ASN A 168 2.47 -15.62 40.21
N GLY A 169 2.83 -14.89 39.15
CA GLY A 169 4.05 -14.10 39.03
C GLY A 169 5.28 -14.85 38.52
N THR A 170 5.20 -16.17 38.26
CA THR A 170 6.32 -16.93 37.71
C THR A 170 6.57 -16.54 36.26
N LYS A 171 7.84 -16.30 35.91
CA LYS A 171 8.27 -16.05 34.54
C LYS A 171 8.27 -17.35 33.75
N LEU A 172 7.56 -17.37 32.63
CA LEU A 172 7.54 -18.46 31.67
C LEU A 172 8.23 -17.99 30.39
N TYR A 173 9.24 -18.72 29.95
CA TYR A 173 9.97 -18.43 28.73
C TYR A 173 9.41 -19.24 27.58
N TYR A 174 9.47 -18.68 26.38
CA TYR A 174 9.07 -19.36 25.17
C TYR A 174 10.00 -19.02 24.00
N SER A 175 10.09 -19.94 23.05
CA SER A 175 10.66 -19.67 21.73
C SER A 175 9.62 -20.01 20.67
N ARG A 176 9.33 -19.07 19.77
CA ARG A 176 8.36 -19.25 18.69
C ARG A 176 9.06 -19.21 17.34
N ILE A 177 8.82 -20.22 16.53
CA ILE A 177 9.33 -20.36 15.17
C ILE A 177 8.20 -20.03 14.20
N ILE A 178 8.42 -18.99 13.41
CA ILE A 178 7.47 -18.49 12.42
C ILE A 178 8.04 -18.80 11.03
N PRO A 179 7.45 -19.73 10.27
CA PRO A 179 7.85 -19.97 8.89
C PRO A 179 7.33 -18.88 7.95
N PHE A 180 7.93 -18.80 6.76
CA PHE A 180 7.37 -18.05 5.65
C PHE A 180 6.10 -18.74 5.11
N LYS A 181 6.13 -20.06 5.01
CA LYS A 181 5.03 -20.94 4.62
C LYS A 181 5.06 -22.21 5.47
N GLY A 182 3.94 -22.59 6.09
CA GLY A 182 3.83 -23.83 6.87
C GLY A 182 3.24 -23.62 8.27
N SER A 183 3.30 -24.67 9.10
CA SER A 183 2.78 -24.67 10.48
C SER A 183 3.72 -23.99 11.46
N TRP A 184 3.18 -23.34 12.49
CA TRP A 184 3.97 -22.66 13.51
C TRP A 184 4.42 -23.67 14.58
N MET A 185 5.65 -23.51 15.07
CA MET A 185 6.18 -24.32 16.16
C MET A 185 6.57 -23.41 17.33
N GLU A 186 6.17 -23.77 18.54
CA GLU A 186 6.42 -22.97 19.74
C GLU A 186 6.84 -23.87 20.90
N PHE A 187 7.96 -23.53 21.55
CA PHE A 187 8.43 -24.19 22.76
C PHE A 187 8.19 -23.27 23.94
N THR A 188 7.58 -23.77 25.02
CA THR A 188 7.27 -22.97 26.21
C THR A 188 7.62 -23.73 27.47
N THR A 189 8.11 -23.03 28.49
CA THR A 189 8.27 -23.57 29.85
C THR A 189 6.99 -23.41 30.66
N ASP A 190 6.67 -24.41 31.48
CA ASP A 190 5.60 -24.38 32.48
C ASP A 190 6.14 -23.99 33.87
N ILE A 191 5.25 -23.71 34.83
CA ILE A 191 5.56 -23.34 36.22
C ILE A 191 6.40 -24.41 36.93
N ASN A 192 6.28 -25.67 36.50
CA ASN A 192 7.04 -26.81 37.03
C ASN A 192 8.38 -27.03 36.32
N ASN A 193 8.89 -26.03 35.58
CA ASN A 193 10.09 -26.17 34.76
C ASN A 193 10.02 -27.37 33.79
N VAL A 194 8.86 -27.58 33.15
CA VAL A 194 8.68 -28.57 32.09
C VAL A 194 8.55 -27.85 30.76
N MET A 195 9.23 -28.34 29.72
CA MET A 195 9.17 -27.77 28.38
C MET A 195 8.17 -28.50 27.49
N TYR A 196 7.25 -27.74 26.91
CA TYR A 196 6.24 -28.23 25.98
C TYR A 196 6.48 -27.65 24.59
N ALA A 197 6.24 -28.46 23.56
CA ALA A 197 6.11 -28.06 22.17
C ALA A 197 4.64 -27.90 21.79
N TYR A 198 4.33 -26.85 21.05
CA TYR A 198 3.02 -26.54 20.50
C TYR A 198 3.14 -26.43 18.98
N ILE A 199 2.26 -27.14 18.29
CA ILE A 199 2.12 -27.07 16.83
C ILE A 199 0.81 -26.32 16.53
N ASP A 200 0.89 -25.24 15.75
CA ASP A 200 -0.23 -24.35 15.39
C ASP A 200 -1.08 -23.84 16.58
N ARG A 201 -0.46 -23.72 17.78
CA ARG A 201 -1.10 -23.29 19.03
C ARG A 201 -2.31 -24.14 19.46
N LYS A 202 -2.45 -25.36 18.95
CA LYS A 202 -3.62 -26.21 19.24
C LYS A 202 -3.42 -27.10 20.44
N LYS A 203 -2.35 -27.91 20.44
CA LYS A 203 -2.16 -28.95 21.47
C LYS A 203 -0.73 -29.02 21.97
N LYS A 204 -0.59 -29.20 23.29
CA LYS A 204 0.67 -29.34 24.01
C LYS A 204 1.22 -30.77 23.87
N LEU A 205 2.51 -30.87 23.61
CA LEU A 205 3.28 -32.10 23.52
C LEU A 205 4.54 -31.92 24.37
N PRO A 206 5.00 -32.90 25.18
CA PRO A 206 6.32 -32.80 25.80
C PRO A 206 7.40 -32.66 24.72
N LEU A 207 8.41 -31.83 24.94
CA LEU A 207 9.49 -31.62 23.97
C LEU A 207 10.19 -32.95 23.60
N THR A 208 10.38 -33.83 24.59
CA THR A 208 11.09 -35.11 24.42
C THR A 208 10.32 -36.07 23.51
N THR A 209 8.98 -36.06 23.56
CA THR A 209 8.13 -36.80 22.61
C THR A 209 8.36 -36.33 21.18
N LEU A 210 8.52 -35.02 20.96
CA LEU A 210 8.85 -34.47 19.63
C LEU A 210 10.25 -34.89 19.18
N LEU A 211 11.25 -34.86 20.07
CA LEU A 211 12.61 -35.29 19.74
C LEU A 211 12.66 -36.77 19.34
N ARG A 212 11.90 -37.65 20.00
CA ARG A 212 11.75 -39.06 19.61
C ARG A 212 11.19 -39.20 18.20
N ALA A 213 10.11 -38.49 17.90
CA ALA A 213 9.47 -38.53 16.58
C ALA A 213 10.35 -37.99 15.43
N ILE A 214 11.41 -37.24 15.75
CA ILE A 214 12.36 -36.70 14.76
C ILE A 214 13.61 -37.61 14.62
N GLY A 215 13.67 -38.73 15.35
CA GLY A 215 14.71 -39.76 15.21
C GLY A 215 15.75 -39.81 16.33
N TYR A 216 15.47 -39.20 17.50
CA TYR A 216 16.24 -39.44 18.73
C TYR A 216 15.51 -40.48 19.59
N GLU A 217 15.63 -41.75 19.19
CA GLU A 217 14.79 -42.86 19.66
C GLU A 217 14.91 -43.10 21.17
N SER A 218 16.15 -43.16 21.67
CA SER A 218 16.43 -43.60 23.04
C SER A 218 16.65 -42.44 24.02
N ASP A 219 16.40 -42.69 25.30
CA ASP A 219 16.75 -41.74 26.39
C ASP A 219 18.23 -41.37 26.34
N LYS A 220 19.08 -42.30 25.89
CA LYS A 220 20.52 -42.09 25.73
C LYS A 220 20.82 -40.97 24.73
N ASP A 221 20.15 -40.99 23.57
CA ASP A 221 20.39 -40.02 22.51
C ASP A 221 19.96 -38.62 22.98
N ILE A 222 18.79 -38.52 23.61
CA ILE A 222 18.27 -37.25 24.14
C ILE A 222 19.20 -36.68 25.22
N LEU A 223 19.67 -37.50 26.17
CA LEU A 223 20.55 -37.05 27.25
C LEU A 223 21.97 -36.70 26.77
N GLN A 224 22.45 -37.34 25.70
CA GLN A 224 23.76 -37.04 25.10
C GLN A 224 23.77 -35.71 24.35
N ILE A 225 22.66 -35.30 23.69
CA ILE A 225 22.55 -34.01 22.99
C ILE A 225 22.88 -32.81 23.91
N PHE A 226 22.51 -32.92 25.19
CA PHE A 226 22.68 -31.88 26.19
C PHE A 226 23.78 -32.20 27.22
N ASP A 227 24.55 -33.27 27.01
CA ASP A 227 25.65 -33.73 27.87
C ASP A 227 25.30 -33.94 29.36
N LEU A 228 24.13 -34.51 29.64
CA LEU A 228 23.53 -34.55 31.00
C LEU A 228 23.84 -35.81 31.82
N ALA A 229 24.32 -36.86 31.15
CA ALA A 229 24.48 -38.18 31.77
C ALA A 229 25.86 -38.79 31.49
N GLU A 230 26.38 -39.51 32.47
CA GLU A 230 27.57 -40.34 32.38
C GLU A 230 27.16 -41.78 32.11
N GLU A 231 27.73 -42.40 31.07
CA GLU A 231 27.49 -43.80 30.73
C GLU A 231 28.40 -44.71 31.55
N VAL A 232 27.80 -45.56 32.39
CA VAL A 232 28.52 -46.51 33.23
C VAL A 232 28.23 -47.93 32.76
N LYS A 233 29.27 -48.67 32.36
CA LYS A 233 29.14 -50.09 31.97
C LYS A 233 28.77 -50.95 33.19
N VAL A 234 27.77 -51.81 33.01
CA VAL A 234 27.25 -52.68 34.08
C VAL A 234 28.29 -53.75 34.41
N SER A 235 28.96 -53.60 35.55
CA SER A 235 29.86 -54.59 36.14
C SER A 235 29.80 -54.49 37.66
N LYS A 236 30.02 -55.60 38.38
CA LYS A 236 29.99 -55.62 39.86
C LYS A 236 30.94 -54.58 40.51
N ALA A 237 32.02 -54.20 39.83
CA ALA A 237 32.97 -53.19 40.31
C ALA A 237 32.54 -51.74 39.99
N ALA A 238 31.90 -51.52 38.82
CA ALA A 238 31.41 -50.20 38.44
C ALA A 238 30.16 -49.81 39.22
N LEU A 239 29.21 -50.73 39.42
CA LEU A 239 27.94 -50.50 40.13
C LEU A 239 28.13 -50.11 41.61
N LYS A 240 29.18 -50.61 42.27
CA LYS A 240 29.54 -50.19 43.64
C LYS A 240 30.05 -48.75 43.74
N LYS A 241 30.57 -48.17 42.64
CA LYS A 241 31.04 -46.76 42.62
C LYS A 241 29.91 -45.75 42.43
N VAL A 242 28.74 -46.21 42.02
CA VAL A 242 27.55 -45.38 41.73
C VAL A 242 26.41 -45.61 42.71
N GLU A 243 26.65 -46.38 43.78
CA GLU A 243 25.75 -46.52 44.93
C GLU A 243 25.50 -45.13 45.56
N GLY A 244 24.24 -44.70 45.64
CA GLY A 244 23.84 -43.36 46.09
C GLY A 244 23.74 -42.28 45.01
N ARG A 245 24.02 -42.58 43.72
CA ARG A 245 23.77 -41.66 42.58
C ARG A 245 22.38 -41.92 41.95
N THR A 246 21.84 -40.92 41.26
CA THR A 246 20.50 -40.96 40.64
C THR A 246 20.53 -41.44 39.19
N LEU A 247 19.55 -42.28 38.85
CA LEU A 247 19.38 -42.87 37.51
C LEU A 247 18.77 -41.83 36.53
N ALA A 248 19.43 -41.62 35.39
CA ALA A 248 19.05 -40.59 34.41
C ALA A 248 18.08 -41.07 33.31
N ALA A 249 18.07 -42.37 33.02
CA ALA A 249 17.23 -42.98 31.97
C ALA A 249 16.49 -44.21 32.53
N ARG A 250 15.37 -44.62 31.93
CA ARG A 250 14.69 -45.86 32.36
C ARG A 250 15.55 -47.08 32.07
N VAL A 251 15.49 -48.08 32.93
CA VAL A 251 16.05 -49.41 32.65
C VAL A 251 14.91 -50.27 32.10
N LEU A 252 14.95 -50.53 30.78
CA LEU A 252 13.95 -51.30 30.07
C LEU A 252 14.45 -52.72 29.81
N ASN A 253 13.55 -53.70 29.95
CA ASN A 253 13.73 -55.02 29.38
C ASN A 253 12.96 -55.07 28.04
N THR A 254 13.68 -55.24 26.95
CA THR A 254 13.11 -55.21 25.59
C THR A 254 13.24 -56.59 24.96
N TRP A 255 12.11 -57.13 24.48
CA TRP A 255 12.10 -58.37 23.70
C TRP A 255 11.16 -58.24 22.49
N PHE A 256 11.44 -59.03 21.46
CA PHE A 256 10.62 -59.10 20.25
C PHE A 256 9.66 -60.28 20.36
N GLU A 257 8.38 -60.02 20.15
CA GLU A 257 7.33 -61.04 20.11
C GLU A 257 6.79 -61.11 18.69
N ASP A 258 7.02 -62.25 18.02
CA ASP A 258 6.55 -62.49 16.66
C ASP A 258 5.07 -62.87 16.69
N PHE A 259 4.23 -62.01 16.13
CA PHE A 259 2.81 -62.26 15.95
C PHE A 259 2.52 -62.67 14.52
N VAL A 260 1.65 -63.65 14.32
CA VAL A 260 1.16 -64.02 12.98
C VAL A 260 -0.24 -63.44 12.85
N ASP A 261 -0.42 -62.49 11.93
CA ASP A 261 -1.73 -61.93 11.64
C ASP A 261 -2.61 -63.00 10.97
N GLU A 262 -3.75 -63.33 11.61
CA GLU A 262 -4.65 -64.41 11.17
C GLU A 262 -5.32 -64.11 9.82
N ASP A 263 -5.43 -62.83 9.43
CA ASP A 263 -6.09 -62.41 8.18
C ASP A 263 -5.10 -62.27 7.00
N THR A 264 -3.83 -61.92 7.26
CA THR A 264 -2.83 -61.66 6.21
C THR A 264 -1.73 -62.73 6.12
N GLY A 265 -1.52 -63.54 7.16
CA GLY A 265 -0.47 -64.56 7.22
C GLY A 265 0.95 -64.01 7.34
N GLU A 266 1.12 -62.70 7.51
CA GLU A 266 2.42 -62.05 7.71
C GLU A 266 2.88 -62.16 9.17
N VAL A 267 4.17 -62.42 9.37
CA VAL A 267 4.81 -62.46 10.69
C VAL A 267 5.26 -61.04 11.03
N VAL A 268 4.54 -60.40 11.94
CA VAL A 268 4.85 -59.05 12.43
C VAL A 268 5.58 -59.18 13.77
N SER A 269 6.85 -58.80 13.81
CA SER A 269 7.63 -58.70 15.04
C SER A 269 7.23 -57.43 15.79
N ILE A 270 6.65 -57.57 16.98
CA ILE A 270 6.27 -56.44 17.84
C ILE A 270 7.31 -56.32 18.97
N GLU A 271 7.94 -55.16 19.08
CA GLU A 271 8.83 -54.83 20.19
C GLU A 271 8.01 -54.51 21.45
N ARG A 272 8.24 -55.24 22.54
CA ARG A 272 7.63 -54.97 23.85
C ARG A 272 8.68 -54.53 24.86
N ASN A 273 8.34 -53.47 25.60
CA ASN A 273 9.21 -52.85 26.60
C ASN A 273 8.57 -52.98 28.00
N GLU A 274 9.28 -53.59 28.94
CA GLU A 274 8.90 -53.61 30.36
C GLU A 274 9.83 -52.70 31.16
N ILE A 275 9.27 -51.81 31.99
CA ILE A 275 10.03 -50.86 32.81
C ILE A 275 10.45 -51.56 34.11
N ILE A 276 11.76 -51.78 34.29
CA ILE A 276 12.33 -52.41 35.50
C ILE A 276 12.58 -51.36 36.59
N LEU A 277 13.20 -50.24 36.22
CA LEU A 277 13.48 -49.11 37.11
C LEU A 277 13.11 -47.80 36.40
N ASP A 278 12.43 -46.93 37.15
CA ASP A 278 12.01 -45.62 36.64
C ASP A 278 13.13 -44.56 36.82
N ARG A 279 12.99 -43.46 36.09
CA ARG A 279 13.91 -42.30 36.12
C ARG A 279 13.93 -41.69 37.54
N GLU A 280 15.03 -41.01 37.91
CA GLU A 280 15.21 -40.35 39.23
C GLU A 280 15.24 -41.30 40.45
N THR A 281 15.31 -42.62 40.22
CA THR A 281 15.48 -43.59 41.32
C THR A 281 16.90 -43.48 41.89
N VAL A 282 17.03 -43.28 43.20
CA VAL A 282 18.31 -43.34 43.90
C VAL A 282 18.78 -44.79 43.95
N LEU A 283 20.01 -45.04 43.49
CA LEU A 283 20.57 -46.40 43.43
C LEU A 283 20.92 -46.93 44.83
N GLU A 284 20.04 -47.76 45.37
CA GLU A 284 20.24 -48.55 46.58
C GLU A 284 20.68 -49.99 46.21
N LYS A 285 21.15 -50.77 47.20
CA LYS A 285 21.65 -52.14 46.95
C LYS A 285 20.64 -53.04 46.24
N GLU A 286 19.36 -52.94 46.58
CA GLU A 286 18.29 -53.73 45.98
C GLU A 286 18.13 -53.42 44.48
N HIS A 287 18.32 -52.16 44.08
CA HIS A 287 18.26 -51.73 42.67
C HIS A 287 19.48 -52.21 41.87
N LEU A 288 20.66 -52.30 42.50
CA LEU A 288 21.88 -52.77 41.82
C LEU A 288 21.79 -54.25 41.43
N ASP A 289 21.14 -55.07 42.26
CA ASP A 289 20.92 -56.49 41.99
C ASP A 289 19.88 -56.68 40.85
N LEU A 290 18.80 -55.89 40.84
CA LEU A 290 17.81 -55.86 39.74
C LEU A 290 18.42 -55.47 38.39
N ILE A 291 19.34 -54.49 38.37
CA ILE A 291 20.05 -54.08 37.14
C ILE A 291 20.96 -55.20 36.64
N LEU A 292 21.66 -55.91 37.54
CA LEU A 292 22.50 -57.05 37.18
C LEU A 292 21.69 -58.20 36.59
N ASP A 293 20.52 -58.48 37.15
CA ASP A 293 19.63 -59.56 36.72
C ASP A 293 18.92 -59.23 35.39
N SER A 294 18.70 -57.95 35.09
CA SER A 294 18.08 -57.49 33.83
C SER A 294 18.92 -57.71 32.56
N GLY A 295 20.22 -57.98 32.69
CA GLY A 295 21.11 -58.21 31.55
C GLY A 295 21.48 -56.97 30.72
N VAL A 296 21.15 -55.75 31.18
CA VAL A 296 21.46 -54.49 30.49
C VAL A 296 22.97 -54.20 30.49
N LYS A 297 23.52 -53.72 29.35
CA LYS A 297 24.98 -53.55 29.14
C LYS A 297 25.57 -52.30 29.81
N SER A 298 24.78 -51.24 29.95
CA SER A 298 25.20 -49.92 30.45
C SER A 298 24.02 -49.17 31.05
N ILE A 299 24.26 -48.41 32.12
CA ILE A 299 23.29 -47.51 32.75
C ILE A 299 23.75 -46.06 32.66
N LEU A 300 22.81 -45.12 32.64
CA LEU A 300 23.06 -43.68 32.56
C LEU A 300 22.76 -43.01 33.90
N ILE A 301 23.70 -42.21 34.39
CA ILE A 301 23.64 -41.57 35.70
C ILE A 301 23.86 -40.07 35.55
N HIS A 302 23.16 -39.27 36.35
CA HIS A 302 23.32 -37.82 36.29
C HIS A 302 24.75 -37.37 36.63
N LYS A 303 25.24 -36.36 35.91
CA LYS A 303 26.49 -35.65 36.25
C LYS A 303 26.28 -34.73 37.48
N GLU A 304 27.28 -34.65 38.36
CA GLU A 304 27.22 -33.92 39.64
C GLU A 304 27.06 -32.37 39.52
N ASN A 305 27.12 -31.80 38.32
CA ASN A 305 27.00 -30.34 38.08
C ASN A 305 25.80 -29.91 37.18
N SER A 306 24.77 -30.75 37.01
CA SER A 306 23.73 -30.56 35.99
C SER A 306 22.51 -29.71 36.40
N ASN A 307 22.64 -28.70 37.26
CA ASN A 307 21.48 -27.84 37.62
C ASN A 307 20.94 -27.01 36.43
N GLU A 308 21.79 -26.73 35.43
CA GLU A 308 21.44 -25.87 34.28
C GLU A 308 20.40 -26.50 33.32
N PHE A 309 20.17 -27.82 33.40
CA PHE A 309 19.32 -28.56 32.46
C PHE A 309 18.22 -29.41 33.14
N SER A 310 17.89 -29.09 34.39
CA SER A 310 16.79 -29.73 35.14
C SER A 310 15.45 -29.73 34.38
N ILE A 311 15.25 -28.77 33.46
CA ILE A 311 14.06 -28.67 32.61
C ILE A 311 13.88 -29.91 31.72
N ILE A 312 14.96 -30.41 31.12
CA ILE A 312 14.90 -31.57 30.22
C ILE A 312 14.60 -32.84 31.03
N GLN A 313 15.16 -32.94 32.23
CA GLN A 313 14.93 -34.05 33.16
C GLN A 313 13.45 -34.11 33.59
N ASN A 314 12.90 -32.98 34.03
CA ASN A 314 11.47 -32.86 34.37
C ASN A 314 10.56 -33.15 33.18
N THR A 315 11.00 -32.79 31.96
CA THR A 315 10.23 -33.04 30.73
C THR A 315 10.23 -34.52 30.36
N LEU A 316 11.38 -35.20 30.45
CA LEU A 316 11.49 -36.65 30.30
C LEU A 316 10.57 -37.37 31.29
N GLN A 317 10.45 -36.91 32.53
CA GLN A 317 9.56 -37.53 33.51
C GLN A 317 8.08 -37.48 33.10
N LYS A 318 7.64 -36.40 32.42
CA LYS A 318 6.26 -36.24 31.94
C LYS A 318 6.01 -36.85 30.56
N ASP A 319 7.02 -37.40 29.89
CA ASP A 319 6.91 -38.03 28.57
C ASP A 319 6.22 -39.39 28.67
N PRO A 320 5.04 -39.59 28.01
CA PRO A 320 4.35 -40.87 28.04
C PRO A 320 4.92 -41.91 27.06
N THR A 321 5.89 -41.54 26.22
CA THR A 321 6.39 -42.37 25.11
C THR A 321 7.81 -42.89 25.36
N ASN A 322 8.12 -44.07 24.82
CA ASN A 322 9.43 -44.72 24.98
C ASN A 322 10.15 -45.00 23.66
N SER A 323 9.41 -45.17 22.55
CA SER A 323 9.97 -45.41 21.21
C SER A 323 9.54 -44.33 20.22
N GLU A 324 10.23 -44.25 19.07
CA GLU A 324 9.84 -43.36 17.97
C GLU A 324 8.41 -43.68 17.50
N LYS A 325 8.07 -44.96 17.36
CA LYS A 325 6.75 -45.39 16.90
C LYS A 325 5.63 -44.88 17.80
N GLU A 326 5.76 -45.07 19.12
CA GLU A 326 4.80 -44.57 20.10
C GLU A 326 4.69 -43.03 20.04
N ALA A 327 5.81 -42.33 19.85
CA ALA A 327 5.85 -40.88 19.73
C ALA A 327 5.13 -40.36 18.47
N VAL A 328 5.35 -41.01 17.32
CA VAL A 328 4.70 -40.66 16.05
C VAL A 328 3.19 -40.88 16.14
N GLU A 329 2.75 -42.02 16.69
CA GLU A 329 1.32 -42.30 16.91
C GLU A 329 0.68 -41.29 17.89
N TYR A 330 1.38 -40.98 18.99
CA TYR A 330 0.91 -40.02 19.98
C TYR A 330 0.71 -38.63 19.38
N ILE A 331 1.69 -38.15 18.60
CA ILE A 331 1.60 -36.87 17.89
C ILE A 331 0.46 -36.90 16.87
N TYR A 332 0.31 -37.98 16.11
CA TYR A 332 -0.78 -38.13 15.13
C TYR A 332 -2.16 -38.04 15.79
N ARG A 333 -2.40 -38.82 16.86
CA ARG A 333 -3.65 -38.78 17.64
C ARG A 333 -3.92 -37.37 18.16
N GLN A 334 -2.88 -36.69 18.63
CA GLN A 334 -3.01 -35.37 19.19
C GLN A 334 -3.35 -34.31 18.13
N LEU A 335 -2.80 -34.43 16.91
CA LEU A 335 -3.07 -33.52 15.80
C LEU A 335 -4.44 -33.76 15.14
N ARG A 336 -4.85 -35.01 14.94
CA ARG A 336 -6.05 -35.37 14.17
C ARG A 336 -7.25 -35.85 14.99
N ASN A 337 -7.10 -36.08 16.30
CA ASN A 337 -8.13 -36.70 17.16
C ASN A 337 -8.62 -38.06 16.63
N ALA A 338 -7.78 -38.78 15.89
CA ALA A 338 -8.09 -40.06 15.28
C ALA A 338 -6.86 -40.97 15.37
N ASP A 339 -7.07 -42.28 15.36
CA ASP A 339 -5.99 -43.25 15.29
C ASP A 339 -5.32 -43.23 13.91
N PRO A 340 -4.00 -43.44 13.85
CA PRO A 340 -3.29 -43.54 12.58
C PRO A 340 -3.73 -44.79 11.82
N PRO A 341 -3.97 -44.69 10.50
CA PRO A 341 -4.29 -45.86 9.68
C PRO A 341 -3.09 -46.81 9.53
N ASP A 342 -1.87 -46.27 9.47
CA ASP A 342 -0.61 -46.98 9.30
C ASP A 342 0.57 -46.10 9.77
N GLU A 343 1.70 -46.72 10.10
CA GLU A 343 2.91 -46.04 10.62
C GLU A 343 3.50 -45.07 9.58
N GLU A 344 3.54 -45.48 8.31
CA GLU A 344 4.15 -44.72 7.23
C GLU A 344 3.37 -43.42 6.95
N THR A 345 2.04 -43.48 6.97
CA THR A 345 1.17 -42.31 6.88
C THR A 345 1.36 -41.38 8.08
N ALA A 346 1.51 -41.92 9.29
CA ALA A 346 1.73 -41.11 10.48
C ALA A 346 3.08 -40.38 10.44
N ARG A 347 4.17 -41.09 10.09
CA ARG A 347 5.51 -40.52 9.91
C ARG A 347 5.52 -39.50 8.77
N GLY A 348 4.90 -39.86 7.63
CA GLY A 348 4.82 -39.01 6.45
C GLY A 348 4.07 -37.69 6.69
N ILE A 349 3.13 -37.63 7.65
CA ILE A 349 2.51 -36.37 8.04
C ILE A 349 3.46 -35.48 8.82
N ILE A 350 4.21 -36.02 9.78
CA ILE A 350 5.18 -35.25 10.57
C ILE A 350 6.29 -34.73 9.66
N GLU A 351 6.76 -35.56 8.74
CA GLU A 351 7.75 -35.17 7.73
C GLU A 351 7.23 -34.04 6.83
N LYS A 352 5.98 -34.15 6.37
CA LYS A 352 5.31 -33.11 5.58
C LYS A 352 5.05 -31.82 6.35
N LEU A 353 5.03 -31.83 7.68
CA LEU A 353 4.77 -30.63 8.48
C LEU A 353 5.96 -29.69 8.57
N PHE A 354 7.19 -30.23 8.66
CA PHE A 354 8.38 -29.41 8.97
C PHE A 354 9.56 -29.61 8.00
N PHE A 355 9.66 -30.78 7.36
CA PHE A 355 10.83 -31.20 6.59
C PHE A 355 10.57 -31.25 5.08
N SER A 356 9.32 -31.10 4.64
CA SER A 356 8.96 -31.08 3.21
C SER A 356 8.99 -29.67 2.63
N GLU A 357 9.86 -29.45 1.65
CA GLU A 357 10.01 -28.18 0.92
C GLU A 357 8.70 -27.70 0.25
N GLN A 358 7.80 -28.61 -0.12
CA GLN A 358 6.52 -28.26 -0.74
C GLN A 358 5.54 -27.60 0.24
N ARG A 359 5.60 -28.00 1.51
CA ARG A 359 4.62 -27.65 2.56
C ARG A 359 5.17 -26.64 3.55
N TYR A 360 6.47 -26.68 3.79
CA TYR A 360 7.17 -25.87 4.78
C TYR A 360 8.36 -25.15 4.14
N SER A 361 8.47 -23.85 4.39
CA SER A 361 9.64 -23.04 4.03
C SER A 361 9.78 -21.89 5.03
N LEU A 362 11.00 -21.71 5.54
CA LEU A 362 11.45 -20.55 6.29
C LEU A 362 11.71 -19.35 5.36
N GLY A 363 11.88 -19.61 4.06
CA GLY A 363 12.43 -18.69 3.07
C GLY A 363 13.88 -18.30 3.38
N GLU A 364 14.50 -17.61 2.43
CA GLU A 364 15.85 -17.05 2.57
C GLU A 364 15.99 -16.19 3.84
N VAL A 365 14.98 -15.36 4.12
CA VAL A 365 14.94 -14.49 5.31
C VAL A 365 14.94 -15.31 6.60
N GLY A 366 14.06 -16.31 6.72
CA GLY A 366 13.94 -17.10 7.94
C GLY A 366 15.21 -17.90 8.22
N ARG A 367 15.85 -18.44 7.17
CA ARG A 367 17.12 -19.15 7.29
C ARG A 367 18.26 -18.20 7.69
N TYR A 368 18.38 -17.05 7.03
CA TYR A 368 19.37 -16.01 7.38
C TYR A 368 19.26 -15.59 8.86
N ARG A 369 18.03 -15.30 9.32
CA ARG A 369 17.79 -14.91 10.72
C ARG A 369 18.13 -16.01 11.71
N LEU A 370 17.72 -17.24 11.41
CA LEU A 370 17.97 -18.39 12.28
C LEU A 370 19.47 -18.64 12.43
N ASN A 371 20.20 -18.59 11.32
CA ASN A 371 21.65 -18.74 11.29
C ASN A 371 22.36 -17.64 12.07
N LYS A 372 22.00 -16.37 11.85
CA LYS A 372 22.61 -15.22 12.52
C LYS A 372 22.34 -15.23 14.03
N LYS A 373 21.10 -15.53 14.43
CA LYS A 373 20.71 -15.54 15.86
C LYS A 373 21.35 -16.70 16.64
N LEU A 374 21.44 -17.88 16.04
CA LEU A 374 21.97 -19.08 16.70
C LEU A 374 23.45 -19.36 16.41
N GLY A 375 24.10 -18.55 15.55
CA GLY A 375 25.48 -18.75 15.12
C GLY A 375 25.70 -20.00 14.25
N LEU A 376 24.70 -20.40 13.46
CA LEU A 376 24.75 -21.60 12.60
C LEU A 376 25.32 -21.27 11.21
N ASN A 377 26.11 -22.19 10.66
CA ASN A 377 26.69 -22.09 9.31
C ASN A 377 25.98 -23.01 8.30
N ILE A 378 24.64 -23.05 8.32
CA ILE A 378 23.83 -23.83 7.38
C ILE A 378 23.66 -23.03 6.07
N PRO A 379 23.76 -23.63 4.87
CA PRO A 379 23.53 -22.90 3.62
C PRO A 379 22.16 -22.22 3.55
N GLU A 380 22.12 -20.99 3.02
CA GLU A 380 20.88 -20.20 2.90
C GLU A 380 19.81 -20.87 2.00
N LYS A 381 20.25 -21.76 1.09
CA LYS A 381 19.35 -22.53 0.20
C LYS A 381 18.50 -23.56 0.95
N THR A 382 18.87 -23.96 2.16
CA THR A 382 18.11 -24.94 2.93
C THR A 382 16.96 -24.25 3.65
N GLU A 383 15.81 -24.15 3.00
CA GLU A 383 14.66 -23.40 3.54
C GLU A 383 13.79 -24.19 4.54
N VAL A 384 13.96 -25.51 4.66
CA VAL A 384 13.21 -26.33 5.65
C VAL A 384 13.89 -26.32 7.01
N LEU A 385 13.17 -26.64 8.09
CA LEU A 385 13.78 -26.83 9.41
C LEU A 385 14.68 -28.07 9.43
N THR A 386 15.84 -27.98 10.06
CA THR A 386 16.74 -29.11 10.29
C THR A 386 16.67 -29.57 11.75
N LYS A 387 17.16 -30.78 12.03
CA LYS A 387 17.23 -31.31 13.40
C LYS A 387 18.17 -30.46 14.27
N GLU A 388 19.26 -29.95 13.69
CA GLU A 388 20.23 -29.08 14.34
C GLU A 388 19.63 -27.74 14.75
N ASP A 389 18.74 -27.18 13.92
CA ASP A 389 17.99 -25.95 14.24
C ASP A 389 17.19 -26.12 15.53
N ILE A 390 16.39 -27.18 15.62
CA ILE A 390 15.51 -27.44 16.77
C ILE A 390 16.33 -27.57 18.06
N ILE A 391 17.44 -28.30 18.01
CA ILE A 391 18.32 -28.49 19.18
C ILE A 391 18.94 -27.16 19.61
N SER A 392 19.43 -26.36 18.66
CA SER A 392 20.08 -25.09 18.96
C SER A 392 19.09 -24.08 19.57
N ILE A 393 17.84 -24.07 19.09
CA ILE A 393 16.75 -23.26 19.67
C ILE A 393 16.48 -23.67 21.11
N VAL A 394 16.37 -24.98 21.38
CA VAL A 394 16.13 -25.48 22.74
C VAL A 394 17.30 -25.12 23.67
N ARG A 395 18.54 -25.26 23.18
CA ARG A 395 19.74 -24.89 23.96
C ARG A 395 19.71 -23.40 24.33
N HIS A 396 19.43 -22.53 23.36
CA HIS A 396 19.33 -21.09 23.61
C HIS A 396 18.19 -20.73 24.56
N LEU A 397 17.03 -21.40 24.44
CA LEU A 397 15.92 -21.20 25.38
C LEU A 397 16.32 -21.56 26.82
N ILE A 398 17.13 -22.60 27.01
CA ILE A 398 17.65 -23.00 28.34
C ILE A 398 18.66 -21.98 28.87
N GLU A 399 19.54 -21.43 28.04
CA GLU A 399 20.42 -20.32 28.41
C GLU A 399 19.62 -19.10 28.89
N LEU A 400 18.49 -18.84 28.26
CA LEU A 400 17.56 -17.77 28.60
C LEU A 400 16.89 -17.99 29.96
N VAL A 401 16.44 -19.22 30.27
CA VAL A 401 15.92 -19.56 31.60
C VAL A 401 16.99 -19.36 32.69
N ASN A 402 18.24 -19.70 32.36
CA ASN A 402 19.39 -19.53 33.25
C ASN A 402 19.94 -18.09 33.29
N SER A 403 19.26 -17.12 32.65
CA SER A 403 19.67 -15.70 32.60
C SER A 403 21.05 -15.44 31.99
N LYS A 404 21.52 -16.33 31.10
CA LYS A 404 22.77 -16.15 30.33
C LYS A 404 22.53 -15.41 29.00
N ALA A 405 21.28 -15.32 28.56
CA ALA A 405 20.84 -14.64 27.34
C ALA A 405 19.68 -13.68 27.64
N GLU A 406 19.53 -12.66 26.79
CA GLU A 406 18.44 -11.69 26.87
C GLU A 406 17.24 -12.11 26.01
N VAL A 407 16.07 -11.57 26.36
CA VAL A 407 14.81 -11.79 25.64
C VAL A 407 14.79 -10.93 24.38
N ASP A 408 14.21 -11.44 23.28
CA ASP A 408 14.06 -10.64 22.07
C ASP A 408 12.99 -9.55 22.25
N ASP A 409 13.31 -8.34 21.79
CA ASP A 409 12.30 -7.30 21.61
C ASP A 409 11.55 -7.53 20.28
N ILE A 410 10.28 -7.92 20.38
CA ILE A 410 9.40 -8.22 19.24
C ILE A 410 9.20 -7.00 18.32
N ASP A 411 9.35 -5.79 18.85
CA ASP A 411 9.07 -4.54 18.15
C ASP A 411 10.30 -3.95 17.47
N HIS A 412 11.48 -4.51 17.76
CA HIS A 412 12.72 -4.21 17.03
C HIS A 412 12.55 -4.39 15.51
N LEU A 413 13.08 -3.48 14.70
CA LEU A 413 12.89 -3.55 13.24
C LEU A 413 13.64 -4.71 12.56
N SER A 414 14.59 -5.39 13.22
CA SER A 414 15.14 -6.66 12.73
C SER A 414 14.13 -7.82 12.85
N ASN A 415 13.18 -7.70 13.78
CA ASN A 415 12.08 -8.64 14.01
C ASN A 415 10.86 -8.37 13.14
N ARG A 416 10.88 -7.28 12.36
CA ARG A 416 9.80 -6.88 11.47
C ARG A 416 10.32 -6.68 10.05
N ARG A 417 9.54 -7.15 9.07
CA ARG A 417 9.89 -7.08 7.66
C ARG A 417 8.77 -6.43 6.87
N ILE A 418 9.17 -5.72 5.83
CA ILE A 418 8.29 -5.17 4.83
C ILE A 418 7.94 -6.21 3.75
N LYS A 419 6.66 -6.34 3.41
CA LYS A 419 6.22 -6.92 2.13
C LYS A 419 5.91 -5.81 1.15
N THR A 420 6.74 -5.72 0.12
CA THR A 420 6.57 -4.79 -1.00
C THR A 420 5.41 -5.26 -1.89
N VAL A 421 5.02 -4.42 -2.86
CA VAL A 421 3.89 -4.73 -3.75
C VAL A 421 4.18 -5.94 -4.62
N GLY A 422 5.40 -6.06 -5.16
CA GLY A 422 5.80 -7.20 -5.97
C GLY A 422 5.69 -8.53 -5.21
N GLU A 423 6.14 -8.57 -3.96
CA GLU A 423 6.05 -9.78 -3.13
C GLU A 423 4.61 -10.11 -2.72
N GLN A 424 3.81 -9.10 -2.38
CA GLN A 424 2.39 -9.32 -2.08
C GLN A 424 1.66 -9.91 -3.30
N LEU A 425 1.95 -9.41 -4.50
CA LEU A 425 1.41 -9.96 -5.75
C LEU A 425 1.93 -11.37 -5.98
N ALA A 426 3.24 -11.62 -5.86
CA ALA A 426 3.82 -12.96 -5.99
C ALA A 426 3.13 -13.98 -5.07
N GLY A 427 2.87 -13.62 -3.81
CA GLY A 427 2.11 -14.47 -2.88
C GLY A 427 0.69 -14.80 -3.37
N GLN A 428 -0.04 -13.83 -3.95
CA GLN A 428 -1.37 -14.08 -4.53
C GLN A 428 -1.29 -14.91 -5.81
N PHE A 429 -0.28 -14.67 -6.65
CA PHE A 429 -0.01 -15.48 -7.84
C PHE A 429 0.30 -16.91 -7.47
N GLY A 430 1.09 -17.16 -6.43
CA GLY A 430 1.39 -18.51 -5.93
C GLY A 430 0.15 -19.26 -5.49
N VAL A 431 -0.78 -18.59 -4.78
CA VAL A 431 -2.08 -19.18 -4.42
C VAL A 431 -2.93 -19.47 -5.67
N GLY A 432 -2.93 -18.57 -6.66
CA GLY A 432 -3.65 -18.76 -7.92
C GLY A 432 -3.09 -19.91 -8.77
N LEU A 433 -1.76 -19.96 -8.92
CA LEU A 433 -1.05 -21.00 -9.67
C LEU A 433 -1.13 -22.35 -8.98
N SER A 434 -1.08 -22.42 -7.65
CA SER A 434 -1.29 -23.67 -6.91
C SER A 434 -2.69 -24.27 -7.15
N ARG A 435 -3.74 -23.42 -7.26
CA ARG A 435 -5.09 -23.87 -7.64
C ARG A 435 -5.16 -24.35 -9.09
N ILE A 436 -4.49 -23.63 -10.01
CA ILE A 436 -4.36 -24.05 -11.41
C ILE A 436 -3.65 -25.39 -11.50
N ALA A 437 -2.51 -25.57 -10.81
CA ALA A 437 -1.73 -26.78 -10.83
C ALA A 437 -2.54 -28.00 -10.36
N ARG A 438 -3.38 -27.83 -9.33
CA ARG A 438 -4.32 -28.87 -8.90
C ARG A 438 -5.33 -29.23 -9.99
N THR A 439 -5.92 -28.22 -10.64
CA THR A 439 -6.89 -28.44 -11.72
C THR A 439 -6.23 -29.09 -12.96
N ILE A 440 -5.00 -28.72 -13.28
CA ILE A 440 -4.23 -29.32 -14.38
C ILE A 440 -3.97 -30.80 -14.08
N ARG A 441 -3.49 -31.13 -12.87
CA ARG A 441 -3.25 -32.51 -12.46
C ARG A 441 -4.52 -33.36 -12.49
N GLU A 442 -5.63 -32.83 -11.98
CA GLU A 442 -6.94 -33.49 -12.05
C GLU A 442 -7.40 -33.72 -13.51
N ARG A 443 -7.14 -32.78 -14.43
CA ARG A 443 -7.51 -32.91 -15.84
C ARG A 443 -6.61 -33.85 -16.63
N MET A 444 -5.32 -33.92 -16.32
CA MET A 444 -4.38 -34.87 -16.92
C MET A 444 -4.85 -36.30 -16.66
N ASN A 445 -5.09 -36.64 -15.38
CA ASN A 445 -5.54 -37.98 -14.97
C ASN A 445 -6.89 -38.42 -15.60
N VAL A 446 -7.76 -37.47 -15.98
CA VAL A 446 -9.08 -37.78 -16.57
C VAL A 446 -8.98 -38.03 -18.08
N ARG A 447 -7.92 -37.53 -18.73
CA ARG A 447 -7.78 -37.49 -20.20
C ARG A 447 -6.73 -38.44 -20.75
N ASP A 448 -6.43 -39.53 -20.04
CA ASP A 448 -5.43 -40.56 -20.40
C ASP A 448 -5.55 -41.10 -21.84
N ASN A 449 -6.72 -41.00 -22.50
CA ASN A 449 -6.96 -41.59 -23.83
C ASN A 449 -7.15 -40.57 -24.99
N GLU A 450 -6.97 -39.25 -24.77
CA GLU A 450 -7.12 -38.22 -25.82
C GLU A 450 -5.82 -37.43 -26.04
N ILE A 451 -5.53 -37.02 -27.29
CA ILE A 451 -4.46 -36.05 -27.56
C ILE A 451 -4.95 -34.67 -27.12
N PHE A 452 -4.41 -34.16 -26.00
CA PHE A 452 -4.73 -32.83 -25.48
C PHE A 452 -3.54 -31.87 -25.56
N THR A 453 -3.83 -30.57 -25.67
CA THR A 453 -2.82 -29.51 -25.72
C THR A 453 -2.73 -28.78 -24.37
N PRO A 454 -1.65 -28.02 -24.10
CA PRO A 454 -1.54 -27.19 -22.90
C PRO A 454 -2.73 -26.23 -22.69
N ILE A 455 -3.33 -25.69 -23.75
CA ILE A 455 -4.48 -24.78 -23.67
C ILE A 455 -5.71 -25.46 -23.05
N ASP A 456 -5.92 -26.75 -23.33
CA ASP A 456 -7.09 -27.47 -22.84
C ASP A 456 -7.02 -27.76 -21.33
N LEU A 457 -5.81 -27.82 -20.79
CA LEU A 457 -5.56 -28.10 -19.37
C LEU A 457 -5.74 -26.86 -18.48
N VAL A 458 -5.42 -25.68 -19.00
CA VAL A 458 -5.36 -24.44 -18.21
C VAL A 458 -6.69 -23.70 -18.19
N ASN A 459 -7.11 -23.22 -17.02
CA ASN A 459 -8.28 -22.36 -16.87
C ASN A 459 -7.87 -20.98 -16.32
N ALA A 460 -7.89 -19.95 -17.17
CA ALA A 460 -7.52 -18.58 -16.79
C ALA A 460 -8.41 -17.94 -15.68
N LYS A 461 -9.65 -18.42 -15.49
CA LYS A 461 -10.59 -17.80 -14.52
C LYS A 461 -10.16 -18.00 -13.08
N THR A 462 -9.47 -19.09 -12.76
CA THR A 462 -9.07 -19.42 -11.38
C THR A 462 -8.03 -18.42 -10.86
N LEU A 463 -7.03 -18.07 -11.68
CA LEU A 463 -6.04 -17.03 -11.35
C LEU A 463 -6.68 -15.64 -11.30
N THR A 464 -7.45 -15.28 -12.32
CA THR A 464 -8.10 -13.97 -12.42
C THR A 464 -9.00 -13.67 -11.20
N SER A 465 -9.71 -14.69 -10.69
CA SER A 465 -10.57 -14.54 -9.51
C SER A 465 -9.79 -14.21 -8.23
N VAL A 466 -8.59 -14.79 -8.03
CA VAL A 466 -7.76 -14.52 -6.86
C VAL A 466 -7.21 -13.10 -6.92
N ILE A 467 -6.69 -12.70 -8.07
CA ILE A 467 -6.13 -11.36 -8.30
C ILE A 467 -7.21 -10.28 -8.13
N ASN A 468 -8.39 -10.47 -8.73
CA ASN A 468 -9.50 -9.51 -8.59
C ASN A 468 -9.96 -9.39 -7.13
N SER A 469 -9.96 -10.49 -6.37
CA SER A 469 -10.29 -10.47 -4.94
C SER A 469 -9.28 -9.64 -4.14
N PHE A 470 -7.98 -9.81 -4.43
CA PHE A 470 -6.91 -9.03 -3.81
C PHE A 470 -7.04 -7.53 -4.08
N PHE A 471 -7.15 -7.14 -5.36
CA PHE A 471 -7.26 -5.72 -5.71
C PHE A 471 -8.59 -5.10 -5.29
N GLY A 472 -9.69 -5.88 -5.24
CA GLY A 472 -11.02 -5.39 -4.93
C GLY A 472 -11.32 -5.27 -3.44
N THR A 473 -11.01 -6.31 -2.66
CA THR A 473 -11.50 -6.48 -1.27
C THR A 473 -10.41 -6.43 -0.20
N ASN A 474 -9.13 -6.59 -0.55
CA ASN A 474 -8.05 -6.57 0.44
C ASN A 474 -7.92 -5.17 1.07
N GLN A 475 -7.73 -5.12 2.39
CA GLN A 475 -7.50 -3.90 3.17
C GLN A 475 -6.25 -3.12 2.73
N LEU A 476 -5.26 -3.80 2.14
CA LEU A 476 -4.02 -3.18 1.65
C LEU A 476 -4.22 -2.50 0.27
N SER A 477 -5.24 -2.88 -0.49
CA SER A 477 -5.61 -2.22 -1.75
C SER A 477 -6.60 -1.09 -1.47
N GLN A 478 -6.09 0.13 -1.31
CA GLN A 478 -6.87 1.29 -0.88
C GLN A 478 -7.12 2.24 -2.04
N PHE A 479 -8.24 2.97 -2.00
CA PHE A 479 -8.45 4.11 -2.90
C PHE A 479 -7.36 5.14 -2.67
N MET A 480 -6.76 5.65 -3.73
CA MET A 480 -5.68 6.62 -3.60
C MET A 480 -6.21 7.94 -3.02
N ASP A 481 -5.53 8.43 -1.98
CA ASP A 481 -5.71 9.78 -1.43
C ASP A 481 -5.10 10.83 -2.38
N GLN A 482 -5.91 11.36 -3.29
CA GLN A 482 -5.56 12.31 -4.36
C GLN A 482 -6.03 13.74 -4.07
N THR A 483 -6.03 14.17 -2.81
CA THR A 483 -6.39 15.56 -2.51
C THR A 483 -5.36 16.52 -3.13
N ASN A 484 -4.07 16.23 -3.00
CA ASN A 484 -2.96 17.01 -3.53
C ASN A 484 -1.72 16.11 -3.75
N PRO A 485 -0.64 16.58 -4.42
CA PRO A 485 0.54 15.75 -4.71
C PRO A 485 1.20 15.14 -3.47
N LEU A 486 1.27 15.88 -2.36
CA LEU A 486 1.85 15.39 -1.11
C LEU A 486 1.05 14.21 -0.54
N SER A 487 -0.27 14.30 -0.59
CA SER A 487 -1.17 13.22 -0.18
C SER A 487 -0.92 11.93 -0.97
N GLU A 488 -0.67 12.03 -2.29
CA GLU A 488 -0.41 10.86 -3.13
C GLU A 488 0.91 10.18 -2.78
N ILE A 489 2.01 10.95 -2.69
CA ILE A 489 3.34 10.39 -2.42
C ILE A 489 3.39 9.75 -1.04
N THR A 490 2.83 10.43 -0.03
CA THR A 490 2.82 9.92 1.35
C THR A 490 1.95 8.67 1.48
N HIS A 491 0.90 8.53 0.67
CA HIS A 491 0.11 7.30 0.65
C HIS A 491 0.87 6.14 -0.01
N LYS A 492 1.61 6.39 -1.09
CA LYS A 492 2.44 5.38 -1.78
C LYS A 492 3.62 4.88 -0.92
N ARG A 493 4.12 5.71 0.00
CA ARG A 493 5.17 5.38 0.98
C ARG A 493 4.65 4.95 2.36
N ARG A 494 3.34 4.72 2.49
CA ARG A 494 2.71 4.33 3.75
C ARG A 494 3.07 2.88 4.08
N LEU A 495 3.37 2.63 5.36
CA LEU A 495 3.54 1.31 5.95
C LEU A 495 2.30 0.99 6.78
N SER A 496 1.80 -0.24 6.67
CA SER A 496 0.71 -0.72 7.51
C SER A 496 1.07 -2.02 8.22
N ALA A 497 0.90 -2.05 9.54
CA ALA A 497 0.98 -3.28 10.33
C ALA A 497 -0.31 -4.13 10.23
N LEU A 498 -1.34 -3.62 9.55
CA LEU A 498 -2.63 -4.28 9.36
C LEU A 498 -2.61 -5.22 8.14
N GLY A 499 -3.71 -5.95 7.93
CA GLY A 499 -3.88 -6.83 6.77
C GLY A 499 -3.53 -8.30 7.05
N PRO A 500 -3.60 -9.17 6.02
CA PRO A 500 -3.41 -10.61 6.17
C PRO A 500 -1.99 -10.94 6.65
N GLY A 501 -1.86 -11.73 7.72
CA GLY A 501 -0.57 -12.03 8.35
C GLY A 501 -0.01 -10.92 9.26
N GLY A 502 -0.67 -9.75 9.32
CA GLY A 502 -0.36 -8.66 10.23
C GLY A 502 -1.21 -8.69 11.50
N LEU A 503 -1.31 -7.53 12.16
CA LEU A 503 -2.09 -7.33 13.38
C LEU A 503 -3.51 -6.84 13.06
N SER A 504 -4.46 -7.11 13.97
CA SER A 504 -5.77 -6.44 13.96
C SER A 504 -5.77 -5.28 14.97
N ARG A 505 -6.65 -4.30 14.75
CA ARG A 505 -6.76 -3.12 15.64
C ARG A 505 -7.01 -3.47 17.10
N GLU A 506 -7.83 -4.51 17.33
CA GLU A 506 -8.22 -4.99 18.67
C GLU A 506 -7.14 -5.83 19.34
N ARG A 507 -6.32 -6.54 18.56
CA ARG A 507 -5.23 -7.38 19.09
C ARG A 507 -3.93 -6.61 19.29
N ALA A 508 -3.78 -5.45 18.66
CA ALA A 508 -2.59 -4.63 18.78
C ALA A 508 -2.57 -3.91 20.14
N GLY A 509 -1.66 -4.36 21.02
CA GLY A 509 -1.39 -3.75 22.31
C GLY A 509 -0.70 -2.38 22.21
N PHE A 510 -0.34 -1.82 23.35
CA PHE A 510 0.33 -0.53 23.45
C PHE A 510 1.76 -0.56 22.88
N GLU A 511 2.53 -1.60 23.20
CA GLU A 511 3.95 -1.78 22.80
C GLU A 511 4.15 -1.58 21.29
N VAL A 512 3.34 -2.28 20.47
CA VAL A 512 3.43 -2.22 19.00
C VAL A 512 3.11 -0.83 18.44
N ARG A 513 2.36 -0.01 19.18
CA ARG A 513 1.95 1.34 18.74
C ARG A 513 2.96 2.42 19.16
N ASP A 514 3.87 2.07 20.06
CA ASP A 514 4.86 3.00 20.60
C ASP A 514 6.01 3.23 19.61
N VAL A 515 6.79 4.29 19.85
CA VAL A 515 7.96 4.63 19.04
C VAL A 515 9.18 3.92 19.60
N HIS A 516 9.72 2.97 18.84
CA HIS A 516 10.93 2.24 19.17
C HIS A 516 12.20 2.97 18.67
N HIS A 517 13.33 2.86 19.37
CA HIS A 517 14.57 3.57 18.99
C HIS A 517 15.08 3.19 17.58
N THR A 518 14.87 1.94 17.15
CA THR A 518 15.25 1.48 15.79
C THR A 518 14.46 2.14 14.67
N HIS A 519 13.34 2.82 14.97
CA HIS A 519 12.62 3.61 13.98
C HIS A 519 13.46 4.78 13.44
N TYR A 520 14.51 5.19 14.16
CA TYR A 520 15.40 6.28 13.75
C TYR A 520 15.91 6.06 12.31
N GLY A 521 15.70 7.07 11.46
CA GLY A 521 16.10 7.04 10.05
C GLY A 521 15.31 6.08 9.14
N ARG A 522 14.37 5.29 9.68
CA ARG A 522 13.67 4.22 8.97
C ARG A 522 12.16 4.47 8.86
N ILE A 523 11.52 4.78 9.98
CA ILE A 523 10.08 5.07 10.08
C ILE A 523 9.91 6.42 10.77
N CYS A 524 9.09 7.27 10.18
CA CYS A 524 8.79 8.59 10.76
C CYS A 524 8.04 8.43 12.10
N PRO A 525 8.54 9.01 13.21
CA PRO A 525 7.86 8.95 14.51
C PRO A 525 6.67 9.92 14.61
N ILE A 526 6.61 10.93 13.74
CA ILE A 526 5.60 12.02 13.79
C ILE A 526 4.39 11.72 12.88
N GLU A 527 4.63 11.12 11.71
CA GLU A 527 3.62 10.98 10.66
C GLU A 527 2.81 9.67 10.84
N THR A 528 1.76 9.76 11.65
CA THR A 528 0.77 8.69 11.85
C THR A 528 -0.65 9.29 11.89
N PRO A 529 -1.69 8.56 11.46
CA PRO A 529 -3.08 8.97 11.68
C PRO A 529 -3.41 9.11 13.16
N GLU A 530 -4.21 10.11 13.50
CA GLU A 530 -4.83 10.22 14.83
C GLU A 530 -5.94 9.16 15.00
N GLY A 531 -6.15 8.71 16.24
CA GLY A 531 -7.24 7.79 16.59
C GLY A 531 -6.84 6.31 16.60
N PRO A 532 -7.73 5.37 16.24
CA PRO A 532 -7.54 3.94 16.51
C PRO A 532 -6.41 3.28 15.71
N ASN A 533 -5.90 3.96 14.67
CA ASN A 533 -4.80 3.47 13.83
C ASN A 533 -3.43 4.04 14.24
N ILE A 534 -3.34 4.82 15.33
CA ILE A 534 -2.06 5.38 15.79
C ILE A 534 -1.01 4.27 15.99
N GLY A 535 0.19 4.48 15.44
CA GLY A 535 1.33 3.55 15.49
C GLY A 535 1.19 2.30 14.60
N LEU A 536 0.00 2.00 14.06
CA LEU A 536 -0.23 0.88 13.15
C LEU A 536 -0.10 1.26 11.67
N ILE A 537 -0.16 2.56 11.39
CA ILE A 537 0.04 3.12 10.07
C ILE A 537 1.09 4.21 10.22
N SER A 538 2.22 4.02 9.56
CA SER A 538 3.36 4.95 9.63
C SER A 538 3.86 5.30 8.24
N SER A 539 4.79 6.24 8.16
CA SER A 539 5.43 6.67 6.91
C SER A 539 6.91 6.28 6.94
N LEU A 540 7.47 5.90 5.80
CA LEU A 540 8.91 5.69 5.66
C LEU A 540 9.69 7.00 5.83
N GLY A 541 10.87 6.91 6.43
CA GLY A 541 11.84 8.00 6.46
C GLY A 541 12.23 8.47 5.06
N ILE A 542 12.76 9.69 4.93
CA ILE A 542 13.13 10.29 3.63
C ILE A 542 14.16 9.43 2.88
N TYR A 543 15.24 9.05 3.56
CA TYR A 543 16.35 8.30 2.95
C TYR A 543 16.26 6.80 3.16
N ALA A 544 15.19 6.31 3.81
CA ALA A 544 15.00 4.90 4.08
C ALA A 544 14.88 4.11 2.77
N LYS A 545 15.62 3.00 2.69
CA LYS A 545 15.54 2.02 1.60
C LYS A 545 15.12 0.66 2.15
N ILE A 546 14.67 -0.21 1.25
CA ILE A 546 14.31 -1.58 1.58
C ILE A 546 15.29 -2.48 0.83
N ASN A 547 15.95 -3.38 1.56
CA ASN A 547 16.85 -4.34 0.93
C ASN A 547 16.07 -5.54 0.34
N ASN A 548 16.77 -6.42 -0.38
CA ASN A 548 16.17 -7.59 -1.02
C ASN A 548 15.50 -8.55 -0.01
N LEU A 549 16.03 -8.59 1.22
CA LEU A 549 15.46 -9.36 2.33
C LEU A 549 14.25 -8.68 2.98
N GLY A 550 13.84 -7.48 2.55
CA GLY A 550 12.67 -6.75 3.05
C GLY A 550 12.87 -6.00 4.37
N PHE A 551 14.10 -5.84 4.86
CA PHE A 551 14.41 -5.00 6.01
C PHE A 551 14.62 -3.53 5.60
N ILE A 552 14.30 -2.63 6.52
CA ILE A 552 14.48 -1.18 6.30
C ILE A 552 15.90 -0.79 6.66
N GLU A 553 16.57 -0.12 5.73
CA GLU A 553 17.93 0.36 5.89
C GLU A 553 17.94 1.89 5.86
N THR A 554 18.91 2.47 6.56
CA THR A 554 19.12 3.91 6.61
C THR A 554 20.60 4.21 6.34
N PRO A 555 20.92 5.34 5.67
CA PRO A 555 22.29 5.62 5.28
C PRO A 555 23.09 6.31 6.40
N TYR A 556 24.36 5.95 6.52
CA TYR A 556 25.33 6.55 7.44
C TYR A 556 26.67 6.82 6.74
N ARG A 557 27.44 7.78 7.27
CA ARG A 557 28.83 7.97 6.84
C ARG A 557 29.78 7.36 7.86
N LYS A 558 30.84 6.70 7.37
CA LYS A 558 31.87 6.14 8.24
C LYS A 558 32.75 7.22 8.84
N VAL A 559 33.12 7.05 10.10
CA VAL A 559 34.07 7.89 10.82
C VAL A 559 35.27 7.03 11.19
N ALA A 560 36.47 7.51 10.87
CA ALA A 560 37.72 6.87 11.23
C ALA A 560 38.65 7.88 11.90
N ASN A 561 39.07 7.60 13.14
CA ASN A 561 39.95 8.47 13.93
C ASN A 561 39.47 9.93 14.01
N GLY A 562 38.18 10.14 14.31
CA GLY A 562 37.57 11.47 14.41
C GLY A 562 37.39 12.22 13.07
N LYS A 563 37.62 11.53 11.94
CA LYS A 563 37.45 12.08 10.59
C LYS A 563 36.32 11.37 9.85
N VAL A 564 35.32 12.16 9.44
CA VAL A 564 34.18 11.73 8.63
C VAL A 564 34.61 11.53 7.18
N ASP A 565 34.21 10.41 6.58
CA ASP A 565 34.40 10.18 5.15
C ASP A 565 33.36 10.95 4.32
N LEU A 566 33.80 12.10 3.77
CA LEU A 566 32.96 12.92 2.90
C LEU A 566 33.04 12.54 1.42
N LYS A 567 34.00 11.69 1.01
CA LYS A 567 34.28 11.39 -0.39
C LYS A 567 33.58 10.13 -0.88
N ASN A 568 33.51 9.10 -0.04
CA ASN A 568 32.84 7.85 -0.40
C ASN A 568 31.32 7.94 -0.20
N PRO A 569 30.54 7.12 -0.94
CA PRO A 569 29.09 7.06 -0.75
C PRO A 569 28.74 6.54 0.66
N ALA A 570 27.58 6.96 1.17
CA ALA A 570 27.07 6.47 2.44
C ALA A 570 26.78 4.97 2.41
N ILE A 571 26.99 4.33 3.56
CA ILE A 571 26.67 2.92 3.78
C ILE A 571 25.25 2.79 4.32
N PHE A 572 24.47 1.86 3.77
CA PHE A 572 23.13 1.55 4.27
C PHE A 572 23.24 0.43 5.30
N LEU A 573 22.67 0.65 6.48
CA LEU A 573 22.64 -0.35 7.56
C LEU A 573 21.19 -0.69 7.94
N ASN A 574 20.92 -1.99 8.10
CA ASN A 574 19.67 -2.45 8.72
C ASN A 574 19.73 -2.23 10.25
N ALA A 575 18.63 -2.49 10.95
CA ALA A 575 18.54 -2.22 12.39
C ALA A 575 19.49 -3.10 13.22
N GLU A 576 19.80 -4.32 12.78
CA GLU A 576 20.67 -5.27 13.50
C GLU A 576 22.15 -4.97 13.28
N ASP A 577 22.54 -4.51 12.09
CA ASP A 577 23.92 -4.14 11.78
C ASP A 577 24.31 -2.77 12.37
N GLU A 578 23.32 -2.01 12.84
CA GLU A 578 23.46 -0.76 13.57
C GLU A 578 23.76 -0.97 15.05
N GLU A 579 23.37 -2.12 15.61
CA GLU A 579 23.62 -2.46 17.02
C GLU A 579 25.13 -2.39 17.35
N ASP A 580 25.43 -2.00 18.59
CA ASP A 580 26.81 -1.81 19.09
C ASP A 580 27.63 -0.74 18.34
N LYS A 581 27.02 0.13 17.52
CA LYS A 581 27.70 1.26 16.87
C LYS A 581 27.41 2.58 17.56
N VAL A 582 28.44 3.37 17.77
CA VAL A 582 28.32 4.75 18.29
C VAL A 582 28.12 5.71 17.11
N ILE A 583 26.94 6.34 17.07
CA ILE A 583 26.48 7.16 15.94
C ILE A 583 26.30 8.62 16.35
N ALA A 584 27.03 9.53 15.71
CA ALA A 584 26.92 10.97 15.93
C ALA A 584 25.84 11.62 15.05
N GLN A 585 25.32 12.76 15.50
CA GLN A 585 24.31 13.55 14.79
C GLN A 585 24.89 14.26 13.55
N ALA A 586 24.04 14.54 12.56
CA ALA A 586 24.45 15.20 11.32
C ALA A 586 24.88 16.68 11.47
N ASN A 587 24.43 17.35 12.54
CA ASN A 587 24.68 18.77 12.81
C ASN A 587 25.96 19.04 13.62
N VAL A 588 26.79 18.01 13.86
CA VAL A 588 28.06 18.18 14.58
C VAL A 588 28.98 19.11 13.80
N GLU A 589 29.56 20.08 14.50
CA GLU A 589 30.51 21.01 13.89
C GLU A 589 31.75 20.27 13.38
N MET A 590 32.05 20.47 12.10
CA MET A 590 33.17 19.83 11.43
C MET A 590 33.89 20.79 10.46
N THR A 591 35.20 20.58 10.35
CA THR A 591 36.05 21.24 9.35
C THR A 591 35.70 20.77 7.93
N ASP A 592 36.13 21.51 6.90
CA ASP A 592 35.84 21.15 5.50
C ASP A 592 36.49 19.83 5.07
N ASP A 593 37.54 19.40 5.77
CA ASP A 593 38.19 18.11 5.58
C ASP A 593 37.45 16.94 6.25
N GLY A 594 36.36 17.21 6.99
CA GLY A 594 35.55 16.22 7.69
C GLY A 594 36.03 15.88 9.11
N THR A 595 37.01 16.60 9.66
CA THR A 595 37.43 16.40 11.07
C THR A 595 36.47 17.12 12.01
N ILE A 596 35.97 16.40 13.02
CA ILE A 596 35.09 16.94 14.07
C ILE A 596 35.86 17.97 14.90
N SER A 597 35.30 19.17 15.08
CA SER A 597 35.99 20.26 15.78
C SER A 597 35.82 20.23 17.29
N THR A 598 34.77 19.58 17.80
CA THR A 598 34.46 19.54 19.24
C THR A 598 35.21 18.41 19.95
N GLU A 599 35.67 18.64 21.19
CA GLU A 599 36.36 17.61 22.00
C GLU A 599 35.41 16.52 22.52
N ARG A 600 34.12 16.84 22.64
CA ARG A 600 33.06 15.92 23.08
C ARG A 600 31.88 16.01 22.13
N VAL A 601 31.30 14.87 21.81
CA VAL A 601 30.19 14.73 20.86
C VAL A 601 29.08 13.94 21.52
N ILE A 602 27.83 14.42 21.38
CA ILE A 602 26.65 13.64 21.76
C ILE A 602 26.46 12.59 20.67
N ALA A 603 26.50 11.32 21.05
CA ALA A 603 26.27 10.21 20.17
C ALA A 603 25.12 9.35 20.70
N ARG A 604 24.59 8.51 19.82
CA ARG A 604 23.62 7.47 20.15
C ARG A 604 24.31 6.12 20.17
N LEU A 605 23.98 5.32 21.17
CA LEU A 605 24.30 3.90 21.25
C LEU A 605 23.00 3.18 21.62
N ASP A 606 22.44 2.46 20.65
CA ASP A 606 21.13 1.81 20.75
C ASP A 606 20.02 2.79 21.18
N GLY A 607 19.50 2.63 22.41
CA GLY A 607 18.49 3.50 23.01
C GLY A 607 19.05 4.65 23.87
N ASP A 608 20.36 4.66 24.14
CA ASP A 608 21.02 5.61 25.03
C ASP A 608 21.75 6.72 24.24
N TYR A 609 22.01 7.85 24.93
CA TYR A 609 22.65 9.04 24.35
C TYR A 609 23.93 9.44 25.09
N PRO A 610 25.01 8.64 25.02
CA PRO A 610 26.27 8.97 25.67
C PRO A 610 26.98 10.18 25.05
N VAL A 611 27.81 10.84 25.86
CA VAL A 611 28.73 11.89 25.40
C VAL A 611 30.13 11.28 25.28
N VAL A 612 30.63 11.17 24.06
CA VAL A 612 31.84 10.43 23.70
C VAL A 612 32.91 11.34 23.10
N GLU A 613 34.14 10.84 23.01
CA GLU A 613 35.20 11.51 22.27
C GLU A 613 35.06 11.25 20.76
N PRO A 614 35.48 12.18 19.87
CA PRO A 614 35.41 12.00 18.42
C PRO A 614 36.05 10.71 17.88
N ASN A 615 37.02 10.14 18.59
CA ASN A 615 37.70 8.90 18.20
C ASN A 615 36.85 7.65 18.43
N GLU A 616 35.88 7.70 19.34
CA GLU A 616 34.98 6.58 19.66
C GLU A 616 33.78 6.50 18.70
N VAL A 617 33.49 7.60 17.99
CA VAL A 617 32.41 7.67 17.00
C VAL A 617 32.74 6.78 15.81
N ASN A 618 31.84 5.84 15.49
CA ASN A 618 32.00 4.93 14.36
C ASN A 618 31.30 5.46 13.10
N LEU A 619 30.13 6.09 13.28
CA LEU A 619 29.25 6.53 12.21
C LEU A 619 28.70 7.92 12.49
N ILE A 620 28.25 8.61 11.45
CA ILE A 620 27.51 9.87 11.57
C ILE A 620 26.31 9.84 10.62
N ASP A 621 25.21 10.44 11.06
CA ASP A 621 24.00 10.63 10.26
C ASP A 621 24.30 11.42 8.98
N VAL A 622 23.52 11.17 7.93
CA VAL A 622 23.69 11.83 6.64
C VAL A 622 23.07 13.22 6.63
N ALA A 623 21.88 13.36 7.22
CA ALA A 623 21.14 14.60 7.21
C ALA A 623 20.25 14.70 8.47
N PRO A 624 20.04 15.91 9.02
CA PRO A 624 19.17 16.10 10.19
C PRO A 624 17.72 15.65 9.95
N ASN A 625 17.24 15.76 8.71
CA ASN A 625 15.89 15.33 8.32
C ASN A 625 15.76 13.83 8.01
N GLN A 626 16.79 13.03 8.28
CA GLN A 626 16.76 11.58 8.08
C GLN A 626 15.75 10.88 8.99
N ILE A 627 15.51 11.41 10.19
CA ILE A 627 14.57 10.86 11.18
C ILE A 627 13.09 10.95 10.77
N SER A 628 12.74 11.89 9.90
CA SER A 628 11.35 12.24 9.59
C SER A 628 10.90 11.73 8.22
N GLY A 629 9.57 11.70 8.06
CA GLY A 629 8.90 11.44 6.79
C GLY A 629 8.78 12.72 5.95
N ILE A 630 8.27 12.58 4.73
CA ILE A 630 8.17 13.67 3.76
C ILE A 630 7.30 14.81 4.29
N SER A 631 6.11 14.50 4.83
CA SER A 631 5.17 15.53 5.29
C SER A 631 5.73 16.34 6.46
N ALA A 632 6.32 15.68 7.46
CA ALA A 632 6.90 16.36 8.61
C ALA A 632 8.08 17.26 8.20
N SER A 633 8.87 16.83 7.22
CA SER A 633 10.04 17.57 6.74
C SER A 633 9.71 18.78 5.87
N LEU A 634 8.44 19.01 5.55
CA LEU A 634 7.95 20.23 4.87
C LEU A 634 7.50 21.32 5.86
N ILE A 635 7.55 21.05 7.17
CA ILE A 635 7.23 22.01 8.23
C ILE A 635 8.53 22.77 8.56
N PRO A 636 8.67 24.07 8.24
CA PRO A 636 9.83 24.84 8.66
C PRO A 636 9.82 25.01 10.19
N PHE A 637 10.98 25.20 10.83
CA PHE A 637 11.06 25.41 12.28
C PHE A 637 10.38 24.30 13.12
N LEU A 638 10.40 23.07 12.63
CA LEU A 638 9.80 21.92 13.29
C LEU A 638 10.39 21.69 14.69
N GLU A 639 11.66 22.01 14.89
CA GLU A 639 12.39 21.97 16.16
C GLU A 639 11.78 22.87 17.26
N HIS A 640 10.88 23.78 16.90
CA HIS A 640 10.20 24.69 17.83
C HIS A 640 8.72 24.35 18.06
N ASP A 641 8.24 23.22 17.53
CA ASP A 641 6.88 22.74 17.69
C ASP A 641 6.81 21.48 18.56
N ASP A 642 5.77 21.39 19.40
CA ASP A 642 5.42 20.13 20.06
C ASP A 642 5.11 19.02 19.03
N ALA A 643 5.54 17.79 19.33
CA ALA A 643 5.41 16.66 18.43
C ALA A 643 3.94 16.37 18.03
N ASN A 644 2.98 16.60 18.93
CA ASN A 644 1.56 16.40 18.59
C ASN A 644 1.07 17.46 17.60
N ARG A 645 1.60 18.69 17.67
CA ARG A 645 1.27 19.75 16.70
C ARG A 645 1.93 19.48 15.35
N ALA A 646 3.16 19.00 15.33
CA ALA A 646 3.82 18.53 14.12
C ALA A 646 3.04 17.39 13.44
N LEU A 647 2.56 16.41 14.21
CA LEU A 647 1.71 15.32 13.74
C LEU A 647 0.44 15.87 13.08
N MET A 648 -0.26 16.78 13.77
CA MET A 648 -1.45 17.44 13.23
C MET A 648 -1.14 18.24 11.95
N GLY A 649 -0.04 19.00 11.93
CA GLY A 649 0.41 19.78 10.79
C GLY A 649 0.67 18.92 9.55
N SER A 650 1.43 17.83 9.73
CA SER A 650 1.71 16.85 8.67
C SER A 650 0.42 16.22 8.11
N ASN A 651 -0.53 15.88 8.99
CA ASN A 651 -1.83 15.32 8.61
C ASN A 651 -2.73 16.32 7.87
N MET A 652 -2.69 17.60 8.26
CA MET A 652 -3.51 18.65 7.65
C MET A 652 -3.00 19.06 6.27
N MET A 653 -1.68 19.07 6.04
CA MET A 653 -1.12 19.34 4.70
C MET A 653 -1.63 18.34 3.65
N ARG A 654 -1.80 17.06 4.00
CA ARG A 654 -2.38 16.04 3.11
C ARG A 654 -3.86 16.29 2.79
N GLN A 655 -4.57 17.05 3.62
CA GLN A 655 -5.98 17.40 3.44
C GLN A 655 -6.19 18.75 2.73
N ALA A 656 -5.11 19.45 2.38
CA ALA A 656 -5.18 20.75 1.72
C ALA A 656 -5.69 20.61 0.28
N VAL A 657 -6.74 21.36 -0.08
CA VAL A 657 -7.31 21.31 -1.44
C VAL A 657 -6.51 22.20 -2.40
N PRO A 658 -6.28 21.77 -3.65
CA PRO A 658 -5.60 22.58 -4.66
C PRO A 658 -6.38 23.87 -4.94
N LEU A 659 -5.67 25.00 -4.82
CA LEU A 659 -6.24 26.32 -5.07
C LEU A 659 -6.18 26.67 -6.56
N LEU A 660 -7.06 27.58 -6.99
CA LEU A 660 -7.04 28.13 -8.35
C LEU A 660 -5.79 28.98 -8.63
N LYS A 661 -5.29 29.66 -7.58
CA LYS A 661 -4.11 30.52 -7.59
C LYS A 661 -3.23 30.20 -6.38
N PRO A 662 -2.55 29.04 -6.39
CA PRO A 662 -1.62 28.68 -5.33
C PRO A 662 -0.40 29.60 -5.34
N GLN A 663 0.30 29.70 -4.21
CA GLN A 663 1.61 30.34 -4.12
C GLN A 663 2.59 29.42 -3.41
N ALA A 664 3.82 29.35 -3.90
CA ALA A 664 4.91 28.68 -3.22
C ALA A 664 5.18 29.35 -1.86
N PRO A 665 5.51 28.58 -0.81
CA PRO A 665 5.79 29.14 0.50
C PRO A 665 7.04 30.02 0.45
N ILE A 666 6.98 31.22 1.04
CA ILE A 666 8.17 32.09 1.16
C ILE A 666 9.22 31.41 2.04
N VAL A 667 8.79 30.87 3.18
CA VAL A 667 9.60 30.07 4.09
C VAL A 667 9.29 28.59 3.84
N GLY A 668 10.17 27.89 3.14
CA GLY A 668 10.06 26.45 2.88
C GLY A 668 11.17 25.68 3.58
N THR A 669 11.30 24.39 3.28
CA THR A 669 12.43 23.56 3.76
C THR A 669 13.42 23.18 2.65
N GLY A 670 13.04 23.40 1.38
CA GLY A 670 13.83 23.03 0.20
C GLY A 670 13.38 21.71 -0.43
N LEU A 671 12.56 20.91 0.26
CA LEU A 671 12.01 19.66 -0.25
C LEU A 671 10.84 19.87 -1.23
N GLU A 672 10.26 21.06 -1.30
CA GLU A 672 9.06 21.35 -2.09
C GLU A 672 9.23 21.03 -3.57
N LYS A 673 10.41 21.34 -4.13
CA LYS A 673 10.73 21.07 -5.55
C LYS A 673 10.83 19.58 -5.83
N GLN A 674 11.45 18.83 -4.92
CA GLN A 674 11.61 17.39 -5.09
C GLN A 674 10.26 16.68 -4.98
N VAL A 675 9.44 17.02 -3.98
CA VAL A 675 8.09 16.45 -3.82
C VAL A 675 7.22 16.69 -5.06
N ALA A 676 7.31 17.88 -5.66
CA ALA A 676 6.60 18.17 -6.91
C ALA A 676 7.10 17.31 -8.08
N THR A 677 8.42 17.16 -8.22
CA THR A 677 9.09 16.41 -9.30
C THR A 677 8.80 14.91 -9.20
N ASP A 678 8.96 14.33 -8.01
CA ASP A 678 8.83 12.89 -7.76
C ASP A 678 7.37 12.43 -7.72
N SER A 679 6.41 13.36 -7.62
CA SER A 679 4.97 13.03 -7.70
C SER A 679 4.59 12.35 -9.03
N ARG A 680 5.34 12.66 -10.11
CA ARG A 680 5.09 12.24 -11.50
C ARG A 680 3.67 12.54 -12.02
N VAL A 681 2.95 13.45 -11.36
CA VAL A 681 1.70 14.03 -11.86
C VAL A 681 2.00 15.19 -12.80
N LEU A 682 3.09 15.91 -12.54
CA LEU A 682 3.65 16.90 -13.44
C LEU A 682 4.46 16.20 -14.53
N ILE A 683 4.57 16.87 -15.67
CA ILE A 683 5.37 16.39 -16.79
C ILE A 683 6.81 16.89 -16.61
N ASN A 684 7.74 15.95 -16.50
CA ASN A 684 9.16 16.23 -16.36
C ASN A 684 9.87 15.99 -17.70
N ALA A 685 10.92 16.76 -17.98
CA ALA A 685 11.75 16.56 -19.16
C ALA A 685 12.57 15.26 -19.05
N GLU A 686 12.60 14.45 -20.10
CA GLU A 686 13.31 13.16 -20.13
C GLU A 686 14.82 13.31 -20.34
N GLY A 687 15.24 14.42 -20.95
CA GLY A 687 16.61 14.71 -21.29
C GLY A 687 16.85 16.22 -21.40
N ASN A 688 18.07 16.57 -21.81
CA ASN A 688 18.39 17.96 -22.14
C ASN A 688 17.83 18.29 -23.53
N GLY A 689 17.25 19.46 -23.69
CA GLY A 689 16.60 19.82 -24.95
C GLY A 689 16.17 21.29 -25.03
N VAL A 690 15.49 21.62 -26.12
CA VAL A 690 14.93 22.96 -26.37
C VAL A 690 13.44 22.85 -26.64
N VAL A 691 12.67 23.75 -26.04
CA VAL A 691 11.23 23.83 -26.22
C VAL A 691 10.90 24.42 -27.60
N GLU A 692 10.26 23.63 -28.45
CA GLU A 692 9.92 24.02 -29.82
C GLU A 692 8.51 24.63 -29.91
N TYR A 693 7.56 24.09 -29.15
CA TYR A 693 6.17 24.55 -29.15
C TYR A 693 5.55 24.45 -27.76
N VAL A 694 4.77 25.46 -27.37
CA VAL A 694 4.03 25.49 -26.11
C VAL A 694 2.63 26.04 -26.37
N ASP A 695 1.63 25.34 -25.85
CA ASP A 695 0.25 25.81 -25.76
C ASP A 695 -0.38 25.31 -24.45
N ALA A 696 -1.60 25.73 -24.16
CA ALA A 696 -2.33 25.29 -22.99
C ALA A 696 -2.50 23.75 -22.97
N ASP A 697 -2.63 23.09 -24.13
CA ASP A 697 -2.93 21.66 -24.19
C ASP A 697 -1.73 20.74 -24.46
N LYS A 698 -0.62 21.27 -24.99
CA LYS A 698 0.57 20.45 -25.28
C LYS A 698 1.87 21.23 -25.21
N ILE A 699 2.96 20.51 -24.91
CA ILE A 699 4.34 20.99 -24.91
C ILE A 699 5.16 20.08 -25.83
N THR A 700 5.94 20.66 -26.74
CA THR A 700 6.81 19.89 -27.65
C THR A 700 8.26 20.29 -27.41
N ILE A 701 9.11 19.29 -27.17
CA ILE A 701 10.52 19.44 -26.84
C ILE A 701 11.35 18.66 -27.84
N LYS A 702 12.40 19.30 -28.35
CA LYS A 702 13.44 18.65 -29.13
C LYS A 702 14.60 18.32 -28.21
N TYR A 703 14.81 17.04 -27.95
CA TYR A 703 15.91 16.56 -27.12
C TYR A 703 17.23 16.52 -27.89
N GLU A 704 18.31 16.80 -27.20
CA GLU A 704 19.68 16.60 -27.70
C GLU A 704 19.99 15.09 -27.65
N ARG A 705 20.51 14.54 -28.75
CA ARG A 705 20.90 13.12 -28.86
C ARG A 705 22.29 13.01 -29.46
N SER A 706 23.02 11.96 -29.06
CA SER A 706 24.30 11.61 -29.67
C SER A 706 24.09 10.88 -31.00
N GLU A 707 25.11 10.87 -31.87
CA GLU A 707 25.04 10.15 -33.15
C GLU A 707 24.82 8.64 -32.96
N ASP A 708 25.36 8.05 -31.89
CA ASP A 708 25.18 6.64 -31.54
C ASP A 708 23.77 6.34 -30.99
N ASP A 709 23.18 7.25 -30.19
CA ASP A 709 21.80 7.10 -29.71
C ASP A 709 20.79 7.18 -30.87
N ASP A 710 21.04 8.05 -31.85
CA ASP A 710 20.21 8.16 -33.05
C ASP A 710 20.35 6.94 -33.97
N LEU A 711 21.50 6.26 -33.97
CA LEU A 711 21.69 4.99 -34.68
C LEU A 711 20.84 3.87 -34.08
N VAL A 712 20.66 3.84 -32.75
CA VAL A 712 20.02 2.73 -32.01
C VAL A 712 18.54 2.99 -31.68
N SER A 713 18.08 4.25 -31.62
CA SER A 713 16.70 4.62 -31.29
C SER A 713 15.78 4.68 -32.51
N PHE A 714 14.55 4.19 -32.41
CA PHE A 714 13.52 4.32 -33.47
C PHE A 714 12.56 5.49 -33.25
N GLU A 715 12.75 6.27 -32.18
CA GLU A 715 11.90 7.42 -31.87
C GLU A 715 12.47 8.72 -32.45
N SER A 716 11.61 9.70 -32.75
CA SER A 716 12.08 11.04 -33.13
C SER A 716 12.73 11.77 -31.96
N ALA A 717 13.74 12.61 -32.25
CA ALA A 717 14.35 13.50 -31.25
C ALA A 717 13.34 14.52 -30.67
N THR A 718 12.29 14.85 -31.42
CA THR A 718 11.18 15.69 -30.96
C THR A 718 10.11 14.84 -30.28
N LYS A 719 9.69 15.23 -29.08
CA LYS A 719 8.62 14.58 -28.30
C LYS A 719 7.55 15.56 -27.90
N SER A 720 6.29 15.15 -28.01
CA SER A 720 5.12 15.98 -27.65
C SER A 720 4.41 15.41 -26.43
N TYR A 721 4.19 16.25 -25.43
CA TYR A 721 3.51 15.96 -24.18
C TYR A 721 2.13 16.61 -24.17
N LYS A 722 1.07 15.84 -23.89
CA LYS A 722 -0.30 16.34 -23.74
C LYS A 722 -0.57 16.69 -22.27
N LEU A 723 -1.08 17.89 -22.02
CA LEU A 723 -1.38 18.37 -20.67
C LEU A 723 -2.77 17.93 -20.22
N THR A 724 -2.86 17.45 -18.98
CA THR A 724 -4.13 17.05 -18.35
C THR A 724 -4.97 18.27 -17.98
N LYS A 725 -6.25 18.28 -18.36
CA LYS A 725 -7.20 19.38 -18.10
C LYS A 725 -8.45 18.89 -17.40
N PHE A 726 -8.83 19.55 -16.31
CA PHE A 726 -10.06 19.30 -15.54
C PHE A 726 -10.32 17.81 -15.22
N ARG A 727 -9.27 17.03 -15.03
CA ARG A 727 -9.40 15.61 -14.66
C ARG A 727 -9.88 15.52 -13.22
N LYS A 728 -10.95 14.76 -13.00
CA LYS A 728 -11.49 14.44 -11.67
C LYS A 728 -10.53 13.53 -10.90
N THR A 729 -10.33 13.84 -9.63
CA THR A 729 -9.63 12.98 -8.65
C THR A 729 -10.63 12.14 -7.84
N ASN A 730 -10.15 11.16 -7.09
CA ASN A 730 -10.99 10.36 -6.18
C ASN A 730 -11.78 11.21 -5.15
N GLN A 731 -11.19 12.32 -4.67
CA GLN A 731 -11.81 13.24 -3.70
C GLN A 731 -12.60 14.38 -4.37
N SER A 732 -13.00 14.23 -5.64
CA SER A 732 -13.70 15.24 -6.44
C SER A 732 -12.95 16.56 -6.67
N THR A 733 -11.68 16.68 -6.26
CA THR A 733 -10.80 17.79 -6.66
C THR A 733 -10.36 17.64 -8.13
N THR A 734 -9.61 18.62 -8.65
CA THR A 734 -9.22 18.64 -10.06
C THR A 734 -7.71 18.66 -10.29
N ILE A 735 -7.26 17.88 -11.27
CA ILE A 735 -5.91 17.98 -11.85
C ILE A 735 -6.05 18.80 -13.14
N THR A 736 -5.47 20.00 -13.14
CA THR A 736 -5.39 20.87 -14.32
C THR A 736 -3.98 21.41 -14.41
N LEU A 737 -3.26 20.99 -15.45
CA LEU A 737 -1.89 21.38 -15.71
C LEU A 737 -1.84 22.56 -16.67
N ARG A 738 -0.86 23.43 -16.51
CA ARG A 738 -0.58 24.62 -17.33
C ARG A 738 0.91 24.63 -17.64
N PRO A 739 1.32 25.02 -18.86
CA PRO A 739 2.75 25.09 -19.17
C PRO A 739 3.44 26.15 -18.31
N ASN A 740 4.64 25.82 -17.81
CA ASN A 740 5.52 26.75 -17.10
C ASN A 740 6.60 27.32 -18.05
N VAL A 741 7.07 26.51 -18.99
CA VAL A 741 8.09 26.87 -19.98
C VAL A 741 7.55 27.71 -21.14
N ARG A 742 8.44 28.41 -21.84
CA ARG A 742 8.18 29.18 -23.06
C ARG A 742 8.95 28.62 -24.24
N VAL A 743 8.51 28.95 -25.45
CA VAL A 743 9.20 28.57 -26.69
C VAL A 743 10.61 29.15 -26.72
N GLY A 744 11.60 28.31 -27.02
CA GLY A 744 13.01 28.66 -27.04
C GLY A 744 13.75 28.44 -25.71
N ASP A 745 13.04 28.09 -24.63
CA ASP A 745 13.67 27.76 -23.36
C ASP A 745 14.50 26.46 -23.48
N LYS A 746 15.69 26.46 -22.87
CA LYS A 746 16.50 25.25 -22.69
C LYS A 746 16.02 24.51 -21.46
N VAL A 747 15.79 23.21 -21.59
CA VAL A 747 15.35 22.34 -20.50
C VAL A 747 16.43 21.32 -20.17
N THR A 748 16.53 20.98 -18.89
CA THR A 748 17.43 19.92 -18.40
C THR A 748 16.65 18.66 -18.05
N LYS A 749 17.32 17.50 -18.09
CA LYS A 749 16.74 16.23 -17.62
C LYS A 749 16.14 16.39 -16.21
N GLY A 750 14.90 15.94 -16.03
CA GLY A 750 14.15 16.02 -14.77
C GLY A 750 13.49 17.36 -14.48
N GLN A 751 13.67 18.39 -15.31
CA GLN A 751 13.01 19.68 -15.10
C GLN A 751 11.49 19.58 -15.28
N VAL A 752 10.73 20.12 -14.33
CA VAL A 752 9.27 20.22 -14.41
C VAL A 752 8.86 21.23 -15.49
N LEU A 753 8.02 20.79 -16.43
CA LEU A 753 7.62 21.57 -17.61
C LEU A 753 6.27 22.28 -17.44
N CYS A 754 5.47 21.82 -16.49
CA CYS A 754 4.12 22.32 -16.24
C CYS A 754 3.85 22.48 -14.75
N ASP A 755 3.01 23.45 -14.43
CA ASP A 755 2.47 23.68 -13.09
C ASP A 755 0.98 23.36 -13.04
N GLY A 756 0.44 23.16 -11.86
CA GLY A 756 -0.94 22.76 -11.65
C GLY A 756 -1.05 21.73 -10.55
N TYR A 757 -2.26 21.52 -10.03
CA TYR A 757 -2.50 20.58 -8.94
C TYR A 757 -1.62 20.90 -7.70
N ALA A 758 -1.78 22.12 -7.16
CA ALA A 758 -1.05 22.62 -5.99
C ALA A 758 0.47 22.77 -6.17
N THR A 759 0.90 23.35 -7.30
CA THR A 759 2.31 23.64 -7.61
C THR A 759 2.48 25.02 -8.25
N GLU A 760 3.64 25.64 -8.07
CA GLU A 760 4.03 26.91 -8.69
C GLU A 760 5.54 26.92 -9.01
N ASN A 761 5.90 27.18 -10.27
CA ASN A 761 7.26 27.17 -10.79
C ASN A 761 8.04 25.88 -10.46
N GLY A 762 7.39 24.71 -10.51
CA GLY A 762 7.98 23.42 -10.15
C GLY A 762 8.18 23.17 -8.64
N GLU A 763 7.66 24.04 -7.76
CA GLU A 763 7.63 23.81 -6.31
C GLU A 763 6.23 23.42 -5.84
N LEU A 764 6.16 22.61 -4.78
CA LEU A 764 4.91 22.34 -4.09
C LEU A 764 4.32 23.63 -3.48
N ALA A 765 3.06 23.90 -3.80
CA ALA A 765 2.33 25.10 -3.41
C ALA A 765 0.89 24.72 -2.97
N LEU A 766 0.77 24.21 -1.74
CA LEU A 766 -0.50 23.73 -1.16
C LEU A 766 -1.47 24.85 -0.77
N GLY A 767 -0.98 26.07 -0.58
CA GLY A 767 -1.70 27.19 0.00
C GLY A 767 -1.23 28.55 -0.50
N ARG A 768 -1.27 29.54 0.39
CA ARG A 768 -0.91 30.92 0.08
C ARG A 768 -0.29 31.63 1.28
N ASN A 769 0.63 32.55 1.01
CA ASN A 769 1.24 33.40 2.02
C ASN A 769 0.29 34.58 2.33
N LEU A 770 -0.09 34.76 3.61
CA LEU A 770 -1.01 35.80 4.07
C LEU A 770 -0.36 36.70 5.11
N THR A 771 -0.70 37.99 5.08
CA THR A 771 -0.31 38.94 6.13
C THR A 771 -1.16 38.70 7.37
N VAL A 772 -0.55 38.22 8.45
CA VAL A 772 -1.24 37.84 9.69
C VAL A 772 -0.98 38.84 10.81
N ALA A 773 -1.98 39.04 11.68
CA ALA A 773 -1.80 39.64 13.00
C ALA A 773 -2.24 38.67 14.10
N PHE A 774 -1.40 38.50 15.12
CA PHE A 774 -1.73 37.75 16.33
C PHE A 774 -2.29 38.70 17.39
N MET A 775 -3.61 38.85 17.42
CA MET A 775 -4.31 39.67 18.40
C MET A 775 -5.77 39.23 18.59
N PRO A 776 -6.36 39.39 19.78
CA PRO A 776 -7.81 39.19 19.94
C PRO A 776 -8.58 40.24 19.15
N TRP A 777 -9.65 39.84 18.46
CA TRP A 777 -10.43 40.74 17.63
C TRP A 777 -11.94 40.57 17.81
N LYS A 778 -12.56 41.45 18.59
CA LYS A 778 -14.02 41.55 18.81
C LYS A 778 -14.71 40.22 19.16
N GLY A 779 -13.97 39.23 19.68
CA GLY A 779 -14.45 37.87 19.93
C GLY A 779 -14.66 37.01 18.67
N TYR A 780 -14.39 37.52 17.46
CA TYR A 780 -14.57 36.74 16.23
C TYR A 780 -13.52 35.65 16.06
N ASN A 781 -12.33 35.81 16.65
CA ASN A 781 -11.30 34.78 16.72
C ASN A 781 -11.25 34.07 18.08
N PHE A 782 -12.40 33.94 18.76
CA PHE A 782 -12.48 33.16 20.00
C PHE A 782 -12.12 31.68 19.76
N GLU A 783 -11.46 31.05 20.74
CA GLU A 783 -10.88 29.71 20.59
C GLU A 783 -9.94 29.65 19.37
N ASP A 784 -10.32 28.85 18.38
CA ASP A 784 -9.61 28.60 17.13
C ASP A 784 -10.30 29.24 15.92
N ALA A 785 -11.22 30.17 16.15
CA ALA A 785 -11.88 30.86 15.06
C ALA A 785 -10.90 31.80 14.32
N ILE A 786 -11.09 31.90 13.00
CA ILE A 786 -10.25 32.70 12.12
C ILE A 786 -11.08 33.83 11.51
N VAL A 787 -10.52 35.03 11.53
CA VAL A 787 -11.08 36.20 10.83
C VAL A 787 -10.30 36.42 9.54
N ILE A 788 -11.02 36.56 8.43
CA ILE A 788 -10.44 36.72 7.09
C ILE A 788 -10.86 38.06 6.48
N ASN A 789 -9.94 38.73 5.81
CA ASN A 789 -10.20 39.91 5.00
C ASN A 789 -11.01 39.54 3.75
N GLU A 790 -12.06 40.30 3.44
CA GLU A 790 -12.89 40.15 2.23
C GLU A 790 -12.05 40.14 0.95
N LYS A 791 -10.91 40.84 0.92
CA LYS A 791 -9.95 40.81 -0.18
C LYS A 791 -9.59 39.38 -0.62
N ALA A 792 -9.41 38.46 0.33
CA ALA A 792 -9.06 37.07 0.03
C ALA A 792 -10.16 36.34 -0.75
N VAL A 793 -11.42 36.68 -0.51
CA VAL A 793 -12.59 36.12 -1.21
C VAL A 793 -12.80 36.83 -2.55
N ARG A 794 -12.66 38.15 -2.58
CA ARG A 794 -12.81 38.98 -3.78
C ARG A 794 -11.79 38.61 -4.87
N GLU A 795 -10.55 38.34 -4.49
CA GLU A 795 -9.46 37.98 -5.41
C GLU A 795 -9.37 36.46 -5.70
N ASP A 796 -10.31 35.68 -5.17
CA ASP A 796 -10.40 34.21 -5.29
C ASP A 796 -9.14 33.48 -4.79
N TRP A 797 -8.49 33.96 -3.71
CA TRP A 797 -7.24 33.36 -3.19
C TRP A 797 -7.41 31.91 -2.75
N PHE A 798 -8.45 31.62 -1.97
CA PHE A 798 -8.75 30.28 -1.43
C PHE A 798 -9.92 29.60 -2.16
N THR A 799 -10.04 29.86 -3.45
CA THR A 799 -11.05 29.19 -4.29
C THR A 799 -10.48 27.91 -4.88
N SER A 800 -11.22 26.81 -4.77
CA SER A 800 -10.88 25.52 -5.36
C SER A 800 -11.90 25.09 -6.41
N ILE A 801 -11.47 24.29 -7.39
CA ILE A 801 -12.33 23.71 -8.43
C ILE A 801 -12.54 22.24 -8.10
N HIS A 802 -13.80 21.84 -8.06
CA HIS A 802 -14.24 20.46 -7.86
C HIS A 802 -14.96 19.97 -9.09
N VAL A 803 -14.76 18.71 -9.48
CA VAL A 803 -15.49 18.08 -10.58
C VAL A 803 -16.20 16.86 -10.05
N ASP A 804 -17.51 16.89 -10.15
CA ASP A 804 -18.37 15.77 -9.78
C ASP A 804 -18.84 15.05 -11.04
N GLU A 805 -18.94 13.73 -10.92
CA GLU A 805 -19.39 12.83 -11.97
C GLU A 805 -20.77 12.31 -11.61
N TYR A 806 -21.73 12.55 -12.50
CA TYR A 806 -23.10 12.10 -12.39
C TYR A 806 -23.36 11.10 -13.50
N SER A 807 -23.78 9.89 -13.15
CA SER A 807 -24.00 8.81 -14.11
C SER A 807 -25.39 8.21 -13.98
N LEU A 808 -25.99 7.86 -15.12
CA LEU A 808 -27.26 7.17 -15.18
C LEU A 808 -27.18 5.98 -16.15
N GLU A 809 -27.61 4.82 -15.66
CA GLU A 809 -27.59 3.56 -16.40
C GLU A 809 -28.96 3.29 -17.02
N VAL A 810 -28.94 2.75 -18.24
CA VAL A 810 -30.11 2.23 -18.94
C VAL A 810 -30.11 0.72 -18.83
N ARG A 811 -31.16 0.17 -18.21
CA ARG A 811 -31.28 -1.27 -17.96
C ARG A 811 -32.43 -1.86 -18.76
N ASP A 812 -32.31 -3.14 -19.04
CA ASP A 812 -33.42 -3.94 -19.55
C ASP A 812 -34.24 -4.47 -18.36
N THR A 813 -35.48 -3.99 -18.22
CA THR A 813 -36.36 -4.41 -17.13
C THR A 813 -37.38 -5.43 -17.63
N LYS A 814 -38.02 -6.16 -16.72
CA LYS A 814 -39.08 -7.12 -17.09
C LYS A 814 -40.27 -6.48 -17.84
N LEU A 815 -40.51 -5.18 -17.63
CA LEU A 815 -41.59 -4.43 -18.25
C LEU A 815 -41.20 -3.79 -19.59
N GLY A 816 -39.92 -3.86 -19.96
CA GLY A 816 -39.38 -3.26 -21.18
C GLY A 816 -38.04 -2.57 -20.93
N MET A 817 -37.43 -2.15 -22.04
CA MET A 817 -36.17 -1.42 -22.03
C MET A 817 -36.40 0.02 -21.54
N GLU A 818 -35.55 0.50 -20.63
CA GLU A 818 -35.53 1.92 -20.28
C GLU A 818 -34.92 2.74 -21.41
N GLU A 819 -35.29 4.02 -21.52
CA GLU A 819 -34.78 4.89 -22.58
C GLU A 819 -34.30 6.24 -22.04
N LEU A 820 -33.25 6.78 -22.67
CA LEU A 820 -32.81 8.15 -22.46
C LEU A 820 -33.42 9.02 -23.54
N THR A 821 -34.19 10.02 -23.14
CA THR A 821 -34.90 10.92 -24.04
C THR A 821 -35.11 12.27 -23.35
N ALA A 822 -35.27 13.32 -24.15
CA ALA A 822 -35.73 14.63 -23.68
C ALA A 822 -37.26 14.69 -23.51
N ASP A 823 -38.00 13.73 -24.08
CA ASP A 823 -39.47 13.66 -23.98
C ASP A 823 -39.90 12.98 -22.67
N ILE A 824 -40.03 13.78 -21.61
CA ILE A 824 -40.31 13.32 -20.25
C ILE A 824 -41.74 13.73 -19.87
N PRO A 825 -42.59 12.79 -19.40
CA PRO A 825 -43.98 13.10 -19.06
C PRO A 825 -44.07 14.06 -17.86
N ASN A 826 -45.03 14.98 -17.90
CA ASN A 826 -45.32 15.95 -16.83
C ASN A 826 -44.18 16.93 -16.50
N VAL A 827 -43.25 17.14 -17.43
CA VAL A 827 -42.16 18.12 -17.31
C VAL A 827 -42.39 19.26 -18.33
N SER A 828 -42.12 20.51 -17.93
CA SER A 828 -42.26 21.66 -18.83
C SER A 828 -41.16 21.69 -19.89
N GLU A 829 -41.45 22.22 -21.08
CA GLU A 829 -40.44 22.41 -22.15
C GLU A 829 -39.26 23.30 -21.72
N GLU A 830 -39.48 24.21 -20.77
CA GLU A 830 -38.40 25.05 -20.21
C GLU A 830 -37.37 24.21 -19.43
N ALA A 831 -37.81 23.16 -18.73
CA ALA A 831 -36.93 22.28 -17.97
C ALA A 831 -36.16 21.28 -18.85
N THR A 832 -36.63 21.01 -20.07
CA THR A 832 -35.97 20.11 -21.04
C THR A 832 -35.19 20.86 -22.12
N LYS A 833 -35.25 22.20 -22.14
CA LYS A 833 -34.59 23.08 -23.13
C LYS A 833 -33.09 22.80 -23.34
N ASP A 834 -32.37 22.49 -22.26
CA ASP A 834 -30.92 22.25 -22.31
C ASP A 834 -30.55 20.78 -22.59
N LEU A 835 -31.53 19.87 -22.73
CA LEU A 835 -31.31 18.46 -23.06
C LEU A 835 -31.16 18.25 -24.58
N ASP A 836 -30.29 17.32 -24.96
CA ASP A 836 -30.17 16.86 -26.34
C ASP A 836 -31.15 15.72 -26.69
N GLU A 837 -31.09 15.24 -27.92
CA GLU A 837 -31.92 14.12 -28.41
C GLU A 837 -31.75 12.82 -27.58
N ASN A 838 -30.60 12.64 -26.92
CA ASN A 838 -30.33 11.50 -26.03
C ASN A 838 -30.69 11.81 -24.57
N GLY A 839 -31.44 12.89 -24.31
CA GLY A 839 -31.81 13.32 -22.97
C GLY A 839 -30.65 13.80 -22.11
N MET A 840 -29.49 14.15 -22.68
CA MET A 840 -28.33 14.61 -21.91
C MET A 840 -28.16 16.13 -22.00
N ILE A 841 -27.94 16.77 -20.86
CA ILE A 841 -27.70 18.22 -20.79
C ILE A 841 -26.53 18.67 -21.69
N ARG A 842 -26.62 19.85 -22.29
CA ARG A 842 -25.56 20.40 -23.17
C ARG A 842 -24.31 20.83 -22.38
N ILE A 843 -23.15 20.72 -23.03
CA ILE A 843 -21.88 21.23 -22.48
C ILE A 843 -21.95 22.76 -22.40
N GLY A 844 -21.46 23.32 -21.29
CA GLY A 844 -21.51 24.75 -21.01
C GLY A 844 -22.83 25.26 -20.40
N ALA A 845 -23.80 24.39 -20.12
CA ALA A 845 -24.98 24.77 -19.34
C ALA A 845 -24.62 25.01 -17.86
N GLU A 846 -25.21 26.04 -17.27
CA GLU A 846 -25.15 26.29 -15.83
C GLU A 846 -26.28 25.51 -15.15
N VAL A 847 -25.89 24.54 -14.33
CA VAL A 847 -26.83 23.68 -13.60
C VAL A 847 -27.22 24.35 -12.29
N LYS A 848 -28.53 24.46 -12.07
CA LYS A 848 -29.13 24.89 -10.81
C LYS A 848 -29.79 23.71 -10.10
N PRO A 849 -30.03 23.83 -8.79
CA PRO A 849 -30.77 22.81 -8.05
C PRO A 849 -32.13 22.51 -8.66
N GLY A 850 -32.44 21.24 -8.91
CA GLY A 850 -33.68 20.79 -9.52
C GLY A 850 -33.64 20.59 -11.04
N ASP A 851 -32.63 21.12 -11.75
CA ASP A 851 -32.51 20.96 -13.20
C ASP A 851 -32.28 19.48 -13.58
N ILE A 852 -32.82 19.07 -14.74
CA ILE A 852 -32.64 17.71 -15.26
C ILE A 852 -31.30 17.63 -15.98
N MET A 853 -30.41 16.75 -15.51
CA MET A 853 -29.09 16.55 -16.11
C MET A 853 -29.10 15.41 -17.13
N ILE A 854 -29.82 14.34 -16.82
CA ILE A 854 -30.00 13.18 -17.70
C ILE A 854 -31.47 12.75 -17.65
N GLY A 855 -32.18 12.96 -18.74
CA GLY A 855 -33.56 12.52 -18.96
C GLY A 855 -33.64 11.01 -19.16
N LYS A 856 -34.48 10.34 -18.35
CA LYS A 856 -34.70 8.90 -18.42
C LYS A 856 -36.15 8.55 -18.14
N ILE A 857 -36.69 7.67 -18.96
CA ILE A 857 -38.02 7.10 -18.79
C ILE A 857 -37.94 5.60 -18.52
N THR A 858 -38.76 5.14 -17.58
CA THR A 858 -38.90 3.71 -17.26
C THR A 858 -40.33 3.28 -17.54
N PRO A 859 -40.57 2.14 -18.24
CA PRO A 859 -41.90 1.62 -18.47
C PRO A 859 -42.59 1.29 -17.14
N LYS A 860 -43.84 1.73 -16.99
CA LYS A 860 -44.66 1.53 -15.79
C LYS A 860 -45.75 0.51 -16.09
N GLY A 861 -45.99 -0.41 -15.16
CA GLY A 861 -47.15 -1.31 -15.23
C GLY A 861 -48.46 -0.55 -14.99
N GLU A 862 -49.55 -1.05 -15.56
CA GLU A 862 -50.89 -0.52 -15.31
C GLU A 862 -51.26 -0.71 -13.84
N SER A 863 -51.49 0.40 -13.13
CA SER A 863 -51.98 0.42 -11.74
C SER A 863 -53.39 1.00 -11.72
N ASP A 864 -54.33 0.34 -11.05
CA ASP A 864 -55.68 0.86 -10.89
C ASP A 864 -55.67 2.17 -10.08
N PRO A 865 -56.06 3.32 -10.67
CA PRO A 865 -56.12 4.58 -9.95
C PRO A 865 -57.27 4.58 -8.94
N THR A 866 -57.16 5.36 -7.86
CA THR A 866 -58.27 5.53 -6.91
C THR A 866 -59.48 6.19 -7.60
N PRO A 867 -60.71 6.06 -7.05
CA PRO A 867 -61.88 6.70 -7.63
C PRO A 867 -61.72 8.22 -7.87
N GLU A 868 -61.01 8.90 -6.98
CA GLU A 868 -60.70 10.33 -7.07
C GLU A 868 -59.74 10.64 -8.22
N GLU A 869 -58.65 9.86 -8.35
CA GLU A 869 -57.72 9.99 -9.48
C GLU A 869 -58.40 9.65 -10.81
N LYS A 870 -59.29 8.65 -10.82
CA LYS A 870 -60.05 8.24 -12.00
C LYS A 870 -61.02 9.34 -12.43
N LEU A 871 -61.69 9.99 -11.49
CA LEU A 871 -62.54 11.15 -11.74
C LEU A 871 -61.72 12.33 -12.27
N LEU A 872 -60.58 12.66 -11.65
CA LEU A 872 -59.69 13.72 -12.12
C LEU A 872 -59.22 13.49 -13.56
N ARG A 873 -58.79 12.27 -13.90
CA ARG A 873 -58.40 11.92 -15.27
C ARG A 873 -59.56 12.03 -16.25
N ALA A 874 -60.77 11.65 -15.84
CA ALA A 874 -61.97 11.80 -16.67
C ALA A 874 -62.34 13.27 -16.92
N ILE A 875 -62.08 14.17 -15.95
CA ILE A 875 -62.33 15.61 -16.07
C ILE A 875 -61.30 16.28 -16.99
N PHE A 876 -60.01 15.98 -16.81
CA PHE A 876 -58.92 16.65 -17.53
C PHE A 876 -58.55 15.98 -18.87
N GLY A 877 -59.04 14.76 -19.14
CA GLY A 877 -58.75 14.02 -20.37
C GLY A 877 -57.32 13.47 -20.45
N ASP A 878 -56.57 13.52 -19.36
CA ASP A 878 -55.21 13.00 -19.29
C ASP A 878 -55.21 11.47 -19.36
N LYS A 879 -54.58 10.93 -20.42
CA LYS A 879 -54.29 9.49 -20.50
C LYS A 879 -53.24 9.13 -19.45
N ALA A 880 -53.37 7.95 -18.86
CA ALA A 880 -52.31 7.42 -18.01
C ALA A 880 -51.03 7.30 -18.84
N GLY A 881 -49.94 7.93 -18.41
CA GLY A 881 -48.64 7.72 -19.04
C GLY A 881 -48.15 6.30 -18.75
N ASP A 882 -47.82 5.55 -19.80
CA ASP A 882 -47.24 4.19 -19.71
C ASP A 882 -45.79 4.20 -19.21
N VAL A 883 -45.23 5.39 -18.97
CA VAL A 883 -43.84 5.62 -18.59
C VAL A 883 -43.76 6.54 -17.37
N LYS A 884 -42.74 6.32 -16.54
CA LYS A 884 -42.43 7.11 -15.34
C LYS A 884 -41.13 7.88 -15.55
N ASP A 885 -41.08 9.12 -15.07
CA ASP A 885 -39.84 9.90 -14.94
C ASP A 885 -38.88 9.23 -13.94
N ALA A 886 -37.73 8.79 -14.45
CA ALA A 886 -36.62 8.25 -13.69
C ALA A 886 -35.33 9.06 -13.95
N SER A 887 -35.49 10.33 -14.34
CA SER A 887 -34.40 11.22 -14.73
C SER A 887 -33.53 11.61 -13.54
N LEU A 888 -32.25 11.85 -13.83
CA LEU A 888 -31.30 12.35 -12.86
C LEU A 888 -31.38 13.87 -12.75
N LYS A 889 -31.83 14.35 -11.58
CA LYS A 889 -31.98 15.78 -11.28
C LYS A 889 -30.83 16.29 -10.42
N ALA A 890 -30.53 17.57 -10.56
CA ALA A 890 -29.51 18.25 -9.78
C ALA A 890 -29.90 18.35 -8.29
N ASP A 891 -29.00 17.95 -7.40
CA ASP A 891 -29.22 18.02 -5.94
C ASP A 891 -29.50 19.46 -5.47
N SER A 892 -30.14 19.61 -4.31
CA SER A 892 -30.48 20.92 -3.72
C SER A 892 -29.29 21.88 -3.52
N SER A 893 -28.08 21.34 -3.42
CA SER A 893 -26.82 22.10 -3.25
C SER A 893 -26.00 22.22 -4.53
N LEU A 894 -26.41 21.56 -5.62
CA LEU A 894 -25.66 21.50 -6.86
C LEU A 894 -25.75 22.82 -7.61
N ARG A 895 -24.61 23.52 -7.73
CA ARG A 895 -24.41 24.65 -8.63
C ARG A 895 -23.09 24.49 -9.36
N GLY A 896 -23.10 24.51 -10.68
CA GLY A 896 -21.88 24.32 -11.46
C GLY A 896 -22.12 24.39 -12.96
N VAL A 897 -21.05 24.19 -13.72
CA VAL A 897 -21.08 24.22 -15.18
C VAL A 897 -20.79 22.82 -15.72
N VAL A 898 -21.58 22.38 -16.70
CA VAL A 898 -21.33 21.11 -17.41
C VAL A 898 -20.06 21.27 -18.26
N ILE A 899 -19.01 20.53 -17.93
CA ILE A 899 -17.73 20.59 -18.66
C ILE A 899 -17.61 19.53 -19.74
N ASN A 900 -18.24 18.37 -19.54
CA ASN A 900 -18.14 17.25 -20.46
C ASN A 900 -19.33 16.30 -20.27
N LYS A 901 -19.67 15.55 -21.32
CA LYS A 901 -20.65 14.47 -21.27
C LYS A 901 -20.21 13.30 -22.13
N LYS A 902 -20.49 12.08 -21.69
CA LYS A 902 -20.12 10.85 -22.38
C LYS A 902 -21.29 9.88 -22.40
N LEU A 903 -21.52 9.26 -23.55
CA LEU A 903 -22.52 8.21 -23.73
C LEU A 903 -21.79 6.95 -24.18
N PHE A 904 -21.79 5.94 -23.33
CA PHE A 904 -21.28 4.61 -23.67
C PHE A 904 -22.45 3.72 -24.04
N SER A 905 -22.31 2.93 -25.10
CA SER A 905 -23.37 2.06 -25.56
C SER A 905 -22.83 0.72 -26.04
N ARG A 906 -23.50 -0.36 -25.67
CA ARG A 906 -23.17 -1.68 -26.18
C ARG A 906 -23.52 -1.76 -27.66
N ASN A 907 -22.62 -2.30 -28.46
CA ASN A 907 -22.84 -2.37 -29.90
C ASN A 907 -23.88 -3.45 -30.24
N ILE A 908 -25.06 -3.03 -30.70
CA ILE A 908 -26.10 -3.93 -31.21
C ILE A 908 -25.79 -4.24 -32.68
N LYS A 909 -25.59 -5.52 -32.99
CA LYS A 909 -25.14 -5.99 -34.31
C LYS A 909 -26.26 -5.91 -35.35
N ASP A 910 -26.42 -4.73 -35.96
CA ASP A 910 -27.25 -4.54 -37.14
C ASP A 910 -26.49 -4.83 -38.45
N LYS A 911 -27.21 -5.31 -39.48
CA LYS A 911 -26.64 -5.59 -40.81
C LYS A 911 -25.91 -4.40 -41.44
N LYS A 912 -26.41 -3.17 -41.23
CA LYS A 912 -25.83 -1.94 -41.78
C LYS A 912 -24.49 -1.59 -41.10
N LYS A 913 -24.45 -1.66 -39.77
CA LYS A 913 -23.25 -1.37 -38.96
C LYS A 913 -22.12 -2.38 -39.22
N ARG A 914 -22.45 -3.64 -39.45
CA ARG A 914 -21.46 -4.69 -39.74
C ARG A 914 -20.66 -4.43 -41.03
N THR A 915 -21.27 -3.79 -42.03
CA THR A 915 -20.59 -3.41 -43.28
C THR A 915 -19.65 -2.23 -43.05
N GLU A 916 -20.05 -1.24 -42.25
CA GLU A 916 -19.19 -0.10 -41.87
C GLU A 916 -18.01 -0.54 -40.99
N GLU A 917 -18.22 -1.47 -40.06
CA GLU A 917 -17.16 -2.06 -39.23
C GLU A 917 -16.09 -2.73 -40.10
N LYS A 918 -16.49 -3.53 -41.09
CA LYS A 918 -15.55 -4.24 -41.95
C LYS A 918 -14.65 -3.28 -42.74
N LEU A 919 -15.22 -2.19 -43.27
CA LEU A 919 -14.46 -1.17 -43.99
C LEU A 919 -13.43 -0.48 -43.08
N LYS A 920 -13.82 -0.11 -41.86
CA LYS A 920 -12.89 0.50 -40.89
C LYS A 920 -11.77 -0.45 -40.45
N LEU A 921 -12.08 -1.74 -40.33
CA LEU A 921 -11.08 -2.77 -40.00
C LEU A 921 -10.04 -2.94 -41.11
N GLU A 922 -10.47 -2.95 -42.38
CA GLU A 922 -9.56 -3.01 -43.53
C GLU A 922 -8.67 -1.74 -43.63
N GLU A 923 -9.22 -0.56 -43.31
CA GLU A 923 -8.46 0.70 -43.27
C GLU A 923 -7.35 0.68 -42.20
N ILE A 924 -7.66 0.18 -40.99
CA ILE A 924 -6.69 0.00 -39.91
C ILE A 924 -5.59 -0.98 -40.34
N GLU A 925 -5.96 -2.14 -40.92
CA GLU A 925 -4.96 -3.13 -41.35
C GLU A 925 -3.98 -2.55 -42.38
N ASN A 926 -4.46 -1.79 -43.36
CA ASN A 926 -3.62 -1.12 -44.35
C ASN A 926 -2.73 -0.04 -43.73
N THR A 927 -3.28 0.77 -42.82
CA THR A 927 -2.53 1.85 -42.14
C THR A 927 -1.39 1.31 -41.31
N TYR A 928 -1.63 0.25 -40.54
CA TYR A 928 -0.60 -0.35 -39.70
C TYR A 928 0.40 -1.18 -40.49
N LYS A 929 -0.02 -1.82 -41.60
CA LYS A 929 0.92 -2.48 -42.50
C LYS A 929 1.97 -1.50 -43.03
N ALA A 930 1.55 -0.32 -43.49
CA ALA A 930 2.46 0.74 -43.91
C ALA A 930 3.42 1.19 -42.79
N LYS A 931 2.93 1.32 -41.55
CA LYS A 931 3.78 1.66 -40.38
C LYS A 931 4.81 0.57 -40.05
N PHE A 932 4.45 -0.70 -40.18
CA PHE A 932 5.38 -1.81 -39.99
C PHE A 932 6.45 -1.86 -41.07
N ASP A 933 6.04 -1.64 -42.33
CA ASP A 933 6.98 -1.55 -43.45
C ASP A 933 7.97 -0.39 -43.25
N GLU A 934 7.50 0.80 -42.84
CA GLU A 934 8.34 1.95 -42.51
C GLU A 934 9.32 1.66 -41.35
N LEU A 935 8.86 1.01 -40.28
CA LEU A 935 9.72 0.61 -39.15
C LEU A 935 10.79 -0.39 -39.60
N ARG A 936 10.43 -1.35 -40.45
CA ARG A 936 11.35 -2.34 -41.01
C ARG A 936 12.39 -1.69 -41.90
N ASP A 937 12.00 -0.75 -42.76
CA ASP A 937 12.93 -0.03 -43.63
C ASP A 937 13.94 0.79 -42.82
N MET A 938 13.50 1.47 -41.75
CA MET A 938 14.40 2.17 -40.82
C MET A 938 15.38 1.22 -40.11
N LEU A 939 14.91 0.03 -39.69
CA LEU A 939 15.79 -1.00 -39.09
C LEU A 939 16.87 -1.43 -40.09
N LEU A 940 16.48 -1.71 -41.34
CA LEU A 940 17.40 -2.17 -42.38
C LEU A 940 18.47 -1.12 -42.71
N GLU A 941 18.11 0.16 -42.71
CA GLU A 941 19.05 1.28 -42.92
C GLU A 941 20.08 1.39 -41.78
N LYS A 942 19.61 1.37 -40.52
CA LYS A 942 20.45 1.43 -39.32
C LYS A 942 21.35 0.21 -39.19
N LEU A 943 20.79 -0.99 -39.37
CA LEU A 943 21.52 -2.25 -39.30
C LEU A 943 22.51 -2.37 -40.46
N GLY A 944 22.14 -1.91 -41.66
CA GLY A 944 23.06 -1.78 -42.80
C GLY A 944 24.27 -0.91 -42.49
N THR A 945 24.09 0.18 -41.74
CA THR A 945 25.17 1.08 -41.31
C THR A 945 26.09 0.42 -40.29
N LEU A 946 25.54 -0.27 -39.28
CA LEU A 946 26.33 -0.95 -38.24
C LEU A 946 27.18 -2.09 -38.81
N VAL A 947 26.59 -2.87 -39.71
CA VAL A 947 27.16 -4.15 -40.19
C VAL A 947 27.97 -3.99 -41.49
N ASN A 948 28.03 -2.78 -42.06
CA ASN A 948 28.74 -2.48 -43.31
C ASN A 948 30.21 -2.96 -43.29
N GLY A 949 30.58 -3.82 -44.26
CA GLY A 949 31.95 -4.32 -44.43
C GLY A 949 32.37 -5.48 -43.52
N LYS A 950 31.50 -6.01 -42.65
CA LYS A 950 31.80 -7.11 -41.71
C LYS A 950 31.27 -8.47 -42.21
N THR A 951 31.82 -9.55 -41.66
CA THR A 951 31.43 -10.95 -41.96
C THR A 951 30.63 -11.54 -40.80
N SER A 952 29.56 -12.28 -41.12
CA SER A 952 28.68 -12.97 -40.17
C SER A 952 29.42 -14.04 -39.38
N GLN A 953 29.17 -14.12 -38.08
CA GLN A 953 29.61 -15.21 -37.20
C GLN A 953 28.54 -16.30 -37.00
N GLY A 954 27.39 -16.19 -37.68
CA GLY A 954 26.21 -17.03 -37.51
C GLY A 954 25.09 -16.23 -36.82
N VAL A 955 23.93 -16.10 -37.46
CA VAL A 955 22.74 -15.46 -36.85
C VAL A 955 21.67 -16.52 -36.71
N ASN A 956 21.17 -16.74 -35.50
CA ASN A 956 20.18 -17.78 -35.18
C ASN A 956 18.80 -17.17 -34.91
N ASN A 957 17.77 -18.00 -34.79
CA ASN A 957 16.48 -17.63 -34.20
C ASN A 957 16.38 -18.11 -32.74
N ASP A 958 15.31 -17.70 -32.05
CA ASP A 958 15.00 -18.10 -30.66
C ASP A 958 14.88 -19.64 -30.46
N LEU A 959 14.89 -20.43 -31.54
CA LEU A 959 14.84 -21.90 -31.57
C LEU A 959 16.19 -22.54 -31.99
N ASP A 960 17.29 -21.77 -32.00
CA ASP A 960 18.64 -22.16 -32.42
C ASP A 960 18.76 -22.60 -33.90
N GLU A 961 17.82 -22.21 -34.77
CA GLU A 961 17.92 -22.42 -36.22
C GLU A 961 18.76 -21.31 -36.88
N GLU A 962 19.71 -21.69 -37.73
CA GLU A 962 20.64 -20.77 -38.39
C GLU A 962 19.96 -20.00 -39.55
N ILE A 963 19.80 -18.68 -39.39
CA ILE A 963 19.20 -17.75 -40.39
C ILE A 963 20.26 -17.25 -41.38
N ILE A 964 21.45 -16.88 -40.87
CA ILE A 964 22.55 -16.38 -41.71
C ILE A 964 23.81 -17.19 -41.42
N GLY A 965 24.29 -17.92 -42.44
CA GLY A 965 25.48 -18.75 -42.37
C GLY A 965 26.75 -18.03 -41.92
N LYS A 966 27.56 -18.73 -41.12
CA LYS A 966 28.88 -18.27 -40.67
C LYS A 966 29.84 -18.01 -41.86
N GLY A 967 30.48 -16.84 -41.89
CA GLY A 967 31.46 -16.43 -42.92
C GLY A 967 30.92 -15.63 -44.10
N VAL A 968 29.60 -15.38 -44.17
CA VAL A 968 28.97 -14.59 -45.24
C VAL A 968 29.11 -13.08 -44.97
N LYS A 969 29.42 -12.28 -46.00
CA LYS A 969 29.40 -10.81 -45.87
C LYS A 969 27.95 -10.30 -45.86
N PHE A 970 27.61 -9.45 -44.91
CA PHE A 970 26.29 -8.85 -44.86
C PHE A 970 26.09 -7.90 -46.05
N THR A 971 25.01 -8.13 -46.81
CA THR A 971 24.60 -7.28 -47.94
C THR A 971 23.15 -6.84 -47.73
N THR A 972 22.76 -5.69 -48.29
CA THR A 972 21.39 -5.16 -48.14
C THR A 972 20.32 -6.16 -48.61
N LYS A 973 20.62 -6.97 -49.63
CA LYS A 973 19.74 -8.04 -50.11
C LYS A 973 19.58 -9.20 -49.12
N LEU A 974 20.66 -9.56 -48.41
CA LEU A 974 20.66 -10.64 -47.42
C LEU A 974 19.91 -10.23 -46.13
N LEU A 975 19.98 -8.95 -45.78
CA LEU A 975 19.20 -8.40 -44.67
C LEU A 975 17.71 -8.34 -45.04
N GLN A 976 17.36 -7.92 -46.26
CA GLN A 976 15.97 -7.92 -46.74
C GLN A 976 15.33 -9.31 -46.83
N SER A 977 16.12 -10.38 -47.01
CA SER A 977 15.58 -11.76 -47.06
C SER A 977 15.13 -12.30 -45.70
N VAL A 978 15.48 -11.64 -44.58
CA VAL A 978 14.96 -12.00 -43.26
C VAL A 978 13.53 -11.47 -43.13
N GLU A 979 12.55 -12.37 -43.08
CA GLU A 979 11.13 -12.01 -43.01
C GLU A 979 10.71 -11.53 -41.61
N ASP A 980 11.27 -12.12 -40.54
CA ASP A 980 10.88 -11.82 -39.17
C ASP A 980 12.08 -11.54 -38.27
N TYR A 981 12.30 -10.25 -37.96
CA TYR A 981 13.32 -9.78 -37.02
C TYR A 981 12.90 -9.89 -35.54
N VAL A 982 11.65 -10.26 -35.25
CA VAL A 982 11.14 -10.36 -33.87
C VAL A 982 11.66 -11.62 -33.18
N ASN A 983 11.80 -12.72 -33.93
CA ASN A 983 12.24 -14.03 -33.43
C ASN A 983 13.74 -14.28 -33.62
N VAL A 984 14.52 -13.25 -33.97
CA VAL A 984 15.98 -13.37 -34.14
C VAL A 984 16.66 -13.22 -32.78
N SER A 985 17.50 -14.19 -32.44
CA SER A 985 18.40 -14.18 -31.28
C SER A 985 19.83 -14.47 -31.74
N GLY A 986 20.80 -13.85 -31.08
CA GLY A 986 22.19 -14.03 -31.45
C GLY A 986 23.01 -12.84 -31.06
N SER A 987 23.90 -13.05 -30.09
CA SER A 987 24.68 -12.03 -29.43
C SER A 987 25.92 -11.62 -30.21
N ASP A 988 26.34 -12.39 -31.21
CA ASP A 988 27.63 -12.21 -31.89
C ASP A 988 27.46 -12.20 -33.42
N TRP A 989 26.94 -11.11 -33.98
CA TRP A 989 26.77 -10.99 -35.43
C TRP A 989 28.10 -10.72 -36.13
N THR A 990 29.02 -10.04 -35.45
CA THR A 990 30.34 -9.65 -35.96
C THR A 990 31.45 -10.03 -34.98
N VAL A 991 32.72 -9.82 -35.38
CA VAL A 991 33.89 -10.05 -34.51
C VAL A 991 34.06 -8.92 -33.46
N ASP A 992 33.28 -7.86 -33.57
CA ASP A 992 33.46 -6.59 -32.86
C ASP A 992 32.46 -6.47 -31.69
N ALA A 993 32.96 -6.47 -30.45
CA ALA A 993 32.13 -6.54 -29.25
C ALA A 993 31.23 -5.31 -29.08
N ASP A 994 31.76 -4.11 -29.32
CA ASP A 994 31.02 -2.85 -29.15
C ASP A 994 29.87 -2.74 -30.17
N LYS A 995 30.12 -3.15 -31.42
CA LYS A 995 29.08 -3.19 -32.46
C LYS A 995 28.04 -4.26 -32.20
N ASN A 996 28.43 -5.41 -31.67
CA ASN A 996 27.49 -6.46 -31.28
C ASN A 996 26.56 -5.98 -30.16
N GLU A 997 27.06 -5.17 -29.22
CA GLU A 997 26.23 -4.53 -28.19
C GLU A 997 25.25 -3.52 -28.79
N LEU A 998 25.69 -2.67 -29.72
CA LEU A 998 24.80 -1.75 -30.44
C LEU A 998 23.75 -2.48 -31.29
N ILE A 999 24.11 -3.59 -31.94
CA ILE A 999 23.17 -4.43 -32.69
C ILE A 999 22.14 -5.07 -31.76
N LYS A 1000 22.56 -5.57 -30.59
CA LYS A 1000 21.64 -6.08 -29.55
C LYS A 1000 20.63 -5.01 -29.14
N GLN A 1001 21.12 -3.82 -28.79
CA GLN A 1001 20.26 -2.71 -28.39
C GLN A 1001 19.33 -2.27 -29.53
N LEU A 1002 19.80 -2.23 -30.78
CA LEU A 1002 18.99 -1.89 -31.95
C LEU A 1002 17.86 -2.91 -32.17
N ILE A 1003 18.17 -4.20 -32.16
CA ILE A 1003 17.17 -5.26 -32.33
C ILE A 1003 16.18 -5.24 -31.16
N HIS A 1004 16.65 -5.04 -29.94
CA HIS A 1004 15.80 -4.92 -28.76
C HIS A 1004 14.83 -3.74 -28.85
N ASN A 1005 15.33 -2.54 -29.20
CA ASN A 1005 14.49 -1.36 -29.41
C ASN A 1005 13.49 -1.54 -30.55
N TYR A 1006 13.87 -2.25 -31.62
CA TYR A 1006 12.96 -2.63 -32.70
C TYR A 1006 11.86 -3.56 -32.19
N LYS A 1007 12.19 -4.61 -31.41
CA LYS A 1007 11.20 -5.52 -30.81
C LYS A 1007 10.22 -4.76 -29.92
N ILE A 1008 10.70 -3.85 -29.08
CA ILE A 1008 9.85 -2.97 -28.26
C ILE A 1008 8.91 -2.16 -29.16
N LYS A 1009 9.45 -1.49 -30.19
CA LYS A 1009 8.62 -0.60 -31.01
C LYS A 1009 7.64 -1.33 -31.92
N TYR A 1010 8.02 -2.50 -32.41
CA TYR A 1010 7.13 -3.41 -33.11
C TYR A 1010 5.97 -3.84 -32.22
N ASN A 1011 6.26 -4.27 -30.98
CA ASN A 1011 5.25 -4.65 -30.00
C ASN A 1011 4.32 -3.47 -29.63
N ASP A 1012 4.84 -2.25 -29.47
CA ASP A 1012 4.05 -1.05 -29.26
C ASP A 1012 3.04 -0.83 -30.39
N ILE A 1013 3.51 -0.81 -31.65
CA ILE A 1013 2.67 -0.58 -32.83
C ILE A 1013 1.62 -1.69 -32.97
N GLN A 1014 2.02 -2.93 -32.76
CA GLN A 1014 1.13 -4.10 -32.78
C GLN A 1014 0.08 -4.02 -31.67
N GLY A 1015 0.46 -3.55 -30.49
CA GLY A 1015 -0.45 -3.29 -29.37
C GLY A 1015 -1.51 -2.25 -29.72
N VAL A 1016 -1.13 -1.12 -30.30
CA VAL A 1016 -2.08 -0.07 -30.72
C VAL A 1016 -3.00 -0.57 -31.83
N LYS A 1017 -2.47 -1.29 -32.84
CA LYS A 1017 -3.27 -1.92 -33.90
C LYS A 1017 -4.34 -2.84 -33.31
N ASN A 1018 -3.95 -3.73 -32.40
CA ASN A 1018 -4.85 -4.67 -31.76
C ASN A 1018 -5.93 -3.95 -30.91
N ARG A 1019 -5.56 -2.87 -30.23
CA ARG A 1019 -6.49 -2.01 -29.46
C ARG A 1019 -7.54 -1.37 -30.35
N GLU A 1020 -7.14 -0.72 -31.44
CA GLU A 1020 -8.08 -0.07 -32.36
C GLU A 1020 -9.02 -1.08 -33.03
N LYS A 1021 -8.47 -2.22 -33.48
CA LYS A 1021 -9.24 -3.33 -34.05
C LYS A 1021 -10.28 -3.87 -33.06
N PHE A 1022 -9.89 -4.02 -31.79
CA PHE A 1022 -10.76 -4.51 -30.73
C PHE A 1022 -11.87 -3.50 -30.39
N ALA A 1023 -11.53 -2.22 -30.25
CA ALA A 1023 -12.48 -1.15 -29.92
C ALA A 1023 -13.62 -1.06 -30.94
N ILE A 1024 -13.31 -1.23 -32.23
CA ILE A 1024 -14.32 -1.23 -33.30
C ILE A 1024 -15.15 -2.52 -33.29
N SER A 1025 -14.51 -3.68 -33.05
CA SER A 1025 -15.20 -4.98 -33.16
C SER A 1025 -16.18 -5.27 -32.02
N ILE A 1026 -15.92 -4.79 -30.81
CA ILE A 1026 -16.72 -5.13 -29.61
C ILE A 1026 -17.62 -3.96 -29.17
N GLY A 1027 -17.23 -2.73 -29.48
CA GLY A 1027 -17.84 -1.52 -28.91
C GLY A 1027 -17.48 -1.34 -27.43
N ASP A 1028 -18.28 -0.57 -26.69
CA ASP A 1028 -18.01 -0.33 -25.27
C ASP A 1028 -18.41 -1.54 -24.42
N GLU A 1029 -17.47 -1.99 -23.59
CA GLU A 1029 -17.69 -3.04 -22.60
C GLU A 1029 -18.42 -2.46 -21.39
N LEU A 1030 -19.70 -2.83 -21.23
CA LEU A 1030 -20.55 -2.44 -20.10
C LEU A 1030 -20.92 -3.66 -19.24
N PRO A 1031 -21.19 -3.47 -17.93
CA PRO A 1031 -21.65 -4.55 -17.06
C PRO A 1031 -22.92 -5.25 -17.59
N ALA A 1032 -23.10 -6.51 -17.20
CA ALA A 1032 -24.25 -7.31 -17.65
C ALA A 1032 -25.59 -6.68 -17.22
N GLY A 1033 -26.52 -6.55 -18.18
CA GLY A 1033 -27.83 -5.93 -17.97
C GLY A 1033 -27.88 -4.42 -18.22
N ILE A 1034 -26.73 -3.76 -18.41
CA ILE A 1034 -26.65 -2.34 -18.80
C ILE A 1034 -26.45 -2.24 -20.30
N ILE A 1035 -27.32 -1.49 -20.97
CA ILE A 1035 -27.28 -1.30 -22.44
C ILE A 1035 -26.54 0.00 -22.78
N LYS A 1036 -26.88 1.08 -22.08
CA LYS A 1036 -26.26 2.40 -22.22
C LYS A 1036 -25.87 2.95 -20.84
N LEU A 1037 -24.78 3.70 -20.80
CA LEU A 1037 -24.33 4.44 -19.63
C LEU A 1037 -24.08 5.89 -20.04
N ALA A 1038 -24.85 6.81 -19.47
CA ALA A 1038 -24.69 8.24 -19.67
C ALA A 1038 -23.94 8.83 -18.47
N LYS A 1039 -22.89 9.62 -18.73
CA LYS A 1039 -22.11 10.34 -17.73
C LYS A 1039 -22.08 11.83 -18.04
N VAL A 1040 -22.26 12.66 -17.02
CA VAL A 1040 -22.16 14.12 -17.07
C VAL A 1040 -21.17 14.58 -16.02
N TYR A 1041 -20.22 15.42 -16.43
CA TYR A 1041 -19.21 15.99 -15.55
C TYR A 1041 -19.51 17.46 -15.29
N ILE A 1042 -19.61 17.83 -14.01
CA ILE A 1042 -19.97 19.19 -13.59
C ILE A 1042 -18.84 19.77 -12.77
N ALA A 1043 -18.31 20.91 -13.21
CA ALA A 1043 -17.33 21.66 -12.46
C ALA A 1043 -18.01 22.67 -11.52
N LYS A 1044 -17.59 22.66 -10.25
CA LYS A 1044 -18.05 23.55 -9.19
C LYS A 1044 -16.89 24.43 -8.76
N LYS A 1045 -17.13 25.74 -8.70
CA LYS A 1045 -16.18 26.70 -8.14
C LYS A 1045 -16.54 26.94 -6.67
N ARG A 1046 -15.70 26.48 -5.75
CA ARG A 1046 -15.93 26.58 -4.30
C ARG A 1046 -15.07 27.66 -3.67
N LYS A 1047 -15.69 28.82 -3.42
CA LYS A 1047 -15.06 29.95 -2.73
C LYS A 1047 -14.89 29.67 -1.23
N LEU A 1048 -14.13 30.52 -0.54
CA LEU A 1048 -13.99 30.46 0.91
C LEU A 1048 -15.25 31.04 1.56
N ASN A 1049 -15.89 30.27 2.44
CA ASN A 1049 -17.10 30.65 3.15
C ASN A 1049 -16.93 30.56 4.67
N VAL A 1050 -17.82 31.22 5.42
CA VAL A 1050 -17.92 31.05 6.88
C VAL A 1050 -18.28 29.60 7.19
N GLY A 1051 -17.54 28.98 8.11
CA GLY A 1051 -17.64 27.56 8.44
C GLY A 1051 -16.60 26.67 7.74
N ASP A 1052 -15.89 27.17 6.73
CA ASP A 1052 -14.78 26.44 6.12
C ASP A 1052 -13.60 26.32 7.09
N LYS A 1053 -12.89 25.20 7.01
CA LYS A 1053 -11.71 24.92 7.84
C LYS A 1053 -10.43 25.33 7.13
N MET A 1054 -9.60 26.11 7.82
CA MET A 1054 -8.25 26.47 7.39
C MET A 1054 -7.22 25.97 8.40
N ALA A 1055 -5.97 25.83 7.97
CA ALA A 1055 -4.87 25.48 8.85
C ALA A 1055 -3.54 26.04 8.35
N GLY A 1056 -2.59 26.24 9.26
CA GLY A 1056 -1.17 26.38 8.91
C GLY A 1056 -0.43 25.04 8.97
N ARG A 1057 0.87 25.07 8.71
CA ARG A 1057 1.74 23.87 8.72
C ARG A 1057 2.09 23.39 10.13
N HIS A 1058 1.95 24.26 11.13
CA HIS A 1058 2.33 24.05 12.54
C HIS A 1058 1.19 23.46 13.39
N GLY A 1059 0.23 22.76 12.78
CA GLY A 1059 -0.93 22.17 13.47
C GLY A 1059 -1.94 23.19 14.02
N ASN A 1060 -1.81 24.47 13.67
CA ASN A 1060 -2.76 25.53 13.97
C ASN A 1060 -3.97 25.43 13.02
N LYS A 1061 -5.06 24.82 13.49
CA LYS A 1061 -6.32 24.70 12.76
C LYS A 1061 -7.32 25.75 13.22
N GLY A 1062 -8.20 26.17 12.33
CA GLY A 1062 -9.30 27.05 12.69
C GLY A 1062 -10.45 27.05 11.70
N ILE A 1063 -11.60 27.52 12.16
CA ILE A 1063 -12.80 27.66 11.34
C ILE A 1063 -12.96 29.13 11.02
N VAL A 1064 -13.23 29.46 9.75
CA VAL A 1064 -13.54 30.84 9.36
C VAL A 1064 -14.86 31.23 10.01
N SER A 1065 -14.82 32.14 10.99
CA SER A 1065 -16.02 32.60 11.69
C SER A 1065 -16.64 33.82 11.04
N ARG A 1066 -15.82 34.70 10.47
CA ARG A 1066 -16.26 35.94 9.85
C ARG A 1066 -15.32 36.36 8.73
N ILE A 1067 -15.92 36.80 7.62
CA ILE A 1067 -15.25 37.54 6.56
C ILE A 1067 -15.55 39.02 6.80
N VAL A 1068 -14.51 39.81 7.03
CA VAL A 1068 -14.59 41.23 7.41
C VAL A 1068 -14.19 42.09 6.23
N ARG A 1069 -14.87 43.22 6.04
CA ARG A 1069 -14.56 44.16 4.95
C ARG A 1069 -13.15 44.70 5.11
N GLN A 1070 -12.51 45.02 3.99
CA GLN A 1070 -11.11 45.43 4.01
C GLN A 1070 -10.86 46.68 4.87
N GLU A 1071 -11.80 47.63 4.87
CA GLU A 1071 -11.75 48.87 5.64
C GLU A 1071 -11.91 48.67 7.16
N ASP A 1072 -12.57 47.58 7.59
CA ASP A 1072 -12.80 47.28 9.01
C ASP A 1072 -11.65 46.45 9.63
N MET A 1073 -10.70 45.99 8.80
CA MET A 1073 -9.58 45.17 9.25
C MET A 1073 -8.51 46.02 9.95
N PRO A 1074 -7.81 45.47 10.95
CA PRO A 1074 -6.60 46.10 11.47
C PRO A 1074 -5.59 46.38 10.35
N PHE A 1075 -4.94 47.54 10.40
CA PHE A 1075 -3.97 47.94 9.38
C PHE A 1075 -2.68 48.50 9.98
N LEU A 1076 -1.61 48.42 9.20
CA LEU A 1076 -0.27 48.91 9.52
C LEU A 1076 -0.17 50.44 9.34
N GLU A 1077 0.90 51.05 9.85
CA GLU A 1077 1.11 52.51 9.73
C GLU A 1077 1.19 53.01 8.28
N ASP A 1078 1.59 52.14 7.34
CA ASP A 1078 1.61 52.42 5.89
C ASP A 1078 0.21 52.35 5.23
N GLY A 1079 -0.84 52.01 5.98
CA GLY A 1079 -2.20 51.82 5.49
C GLY A 1079 -2.51 50.41 4.97
N THR A 1080 -1.55 49.47 5.03
CA THR A 1080 -1.76 48.10 4.55
C THR A 1080 -2.62 47.31 5.55
N PRO A 1081 -3.82 46.84 5.15
CA PRO A 1081 -4.65 46.02 6.03
C PRO A 1081 -4.11 44.58 6.13
N VAL A 1082 -4.32 43.94 7.27
CA VAL A 1082 -3.96 42.53 7.45
C VAL A 1082 -4.95 41.62 6.71
N ASP A 1083 -4.47 40.48 6.25
CA ASP A 1083 -5.27 39.52 5.47
C ASP A 1083 -6.02 38.53 6.39
N ILE A 1084 -5.45 38.21 7.55
CA ILE A 1084 -5.95 37.25 8.52
C ILE A 1084 -5.63 37.70 9.95
N VAL A 1085 -6.55 37.48 10.90
CA VAL A 1085 -6.31 37.71 12.33
C VAL A 1085 -6.45 36.40 13.08
N LEU A 1086 -5.40 36.03 13.82
CA LEU A 1086 -5.31 34.81 14.62
C LEU A 1086 -5.27 35.13 16.12
N ASN A 1087 -5.77 34.20 16.93
CA ASN A 1087 -5.76 34.34 18.38
C ASN A 1087 -4.37 34.03 18.95
N PRO A 1088 -3.72 34.97 19.67
CA PRO A 1088 -2.40 34.74 20.25
C PRO A 1088 -2.42 33.68 21.36
N LEU A 1089 -3.54 33.50 22.06
CA LEU A 1089 -3.64 32.55 23.18
C LEU A 1089 -3.47 31.08 22.75
N GLY A 1090 -3.75 30.79 21.48
CA GLY A 1090 -3.61 29.45 20.93
C GLY A 1090 -2.16 28.99 20.75
N VAL A 1091 -1.18 29.91 20.78
CA VAL A 1091 0.24 29.57 20.54
C VAL A 1091 0.91 29.00 21.80
N PRO A 1092 0.87 29.66 22.98
CA PRO A 1092 1.52 29.13 24.18
C PRO A 1092 0.90 27.82 24.67
N SER A 1093 -0.43 27.70 24.63
CA SER A 1093 -1.14 26.49 25.09
C SER A 1093 -0.84 25.26 24.24
N ARG A 1094 -0.41 25.45 22.99
CA ARG A 1094 -0.15 24.35 22.03
C ARG A 1094 1.33 24.16 21.74
N MET A 1095 2.19 25.04 22.26
CA MET A 1095 3.64 25.00 22.10
C MET A 1095 4.08 24.81 20.64
N ASN A 1096 3.43 25.51 19.70
CA ASN A 1096 3.80 25.54 18.28
C ASN A 1096 4.38 26.90 17.89
N ILE A 1097 5.56 27.18 18.44
CA ILE A 1097 6.23 28.48 18.33
C ILE A 1097 6.81 28.68 16.91
N GLY A 1098 7.04 27.59 16.16
CA GLY A 1098 7.55 27.64 14.80
C GLY A 1098 6.76 28.58 13.88
N GLN A 1099 5.44 28.68 14.07
CA GLN A 1099 4.58 29.57 13.28
C GLN A 1099 4.94 31.06 13.43
N ILE A 1100 5.50 31.47 14.58
CA ILE A 1100 5.91 32.86 14.83
C ILE A 1100 7.21 33.14 14.07
N TYR A 1101 8.19 32.22 14.12
CA TYR A 1101 9.42 32.35 13.34
C TYR A 1101 9.14 32.37 11.84
N GLU A 1102 8.25 31.49 11.36
CA GLU A 1102 7.75 31.50 9.98
C GLU A 1102 7.16 32.86 9.61
N THR A 1103 6.31 33.42 10.48
CA THR A 1103 5.63 34.69 10.28
C THR A 1103 6.63 35.86 10.12
N VAL A 1104 7.65 35.93 10.98
CA VAL A 1104 8.64 37.00 10.99
C VAL A 1104 9.56 36.91 9.77
N LEU A 1105 10.13 35.72 9.51
CA LEU A 1105 11.01 35.52 8.36
C LEU A 1105 10.25 35.66 7.03
N GLY A 1106 9.00 35.22 6.98
CA GLY A 1106 8.13 35.40 5.82
C GLY A 1106 7.88 36.87 5.49
N TRP A 1107 7.78 37.74 6.51
CA TRP A 1107 7.63 39.18 6.29
C TRP A 1107 8.88 39.79 5.65
N ALA A 1108 10.07 39.44 6.16
CA ALA A 1108 11.33 39.87 5.55
C ALA A 1108 11.44 39.38 4.09
N GLY A 1109 11.12 38.12 3.83
CA GLY A 1109 11.15 37.54 2.49
C GLY A 1109 10.20 38.21 1.51
N LYS A 1110 8.98 38.56 1.95
CA LYS A 1110 8.01 39.29 1.13
C LYS A 1110 8.51 40.68 0.72
N ASN A 1111 9.13 41.43 1.63
CA ASN A 1111 9.65 42.76 1.35
C ASN A 1111 10.91 42.74 0.48
N LEU A 1112 11.78 41.75 0.66
CA LEU A 1112 13.01 41.59 -0.12
C LEU A 1112 12.78 40.90 -1.47
N GLY A 1113 11.66 40.21 -1.65
CA GLY A 1113 11.40 39.36 -2.82
C GLY A 1113 12.23 38.08 -2.84
N LEU A 1114 12.62 37.59 -1.66
CA LEU A 1114 13.45 36.40 -1.47
C LEU A 1114 12.62 35.23 -0.92
N LYS A 1115 13.02 34.01 -1.27
CA LYS A 1115 12.49 32.77 -0.67
C LYS A 1115 13.59 32.10 0.16
N PHE A 1116 13.19 31.52 1.27
CA PHE A 1116 14.07 30.87 2.22
C PHE A 1116 13.80 29.36 2.29
N ALA A 1117 14.85 28.61 2.59
CA ALA A 1117 14.80 27.20 2.94
C ALA A 1117 15.38 27.03 4.36
N THR A 1118 14.54 26.64 5.29
CA THR A 1118 14.86 26.31 6.68
C THR A 1118 14.61 24.82 6.89
N PRO A 1119 15.59 23.94 6.60
CA PRO A 1119 15.46 22.52 6.86
C PRO A 1119 15.20 22.25 8.35
N ILE A 1120 14.53 21.14 8.64
CA ILE A 1120 14.21 20.78 10.02
C ILE A 1120 15.47 20.44 10.82
N PHE A 1121 15.51 20.84 12.10
CA PHE A 1121 16.65 20.64 13.02
C PHE A 1121 17.98 21.30 12.58
N ASP A 1122 17.98 22.04 11.46
CA ASP A 1122 19.12 22.76 10.87
C ASP A 1122 18.61 24.00 10.11
N GLY A 1123 17.68 24.71 10.77
CA GLY A 1123 16.97 25.87 10.23
C GLY A 1123 17.69 27.19 10.49
N ALA A 1124 17.01 28.30 10.16
CA ALA A 1124 17.56 29.64 10.39
C ALA A 1124 17.68 29.95 11.89
N SER A 1125 18.83 30.47 12.32
CA SER A 1125 19.00 30.95 13.70
C SER A 1125 18.28 32.29 13.92
N LEU A 1126 18.05 32.65 15.19
CA LEU A 1126 17.42 33.92 15.54
C LEU A 1126 18.24 35.13 15.04
N GLU A 1127 19.57 35.04 15.10
CA GLU A 1127 20.46 36.10 14.61
C GLU A 1127 20.33 36.27 13.10
N GLN A 1128 20.27 35.16 12.35
CA GLN A 1128 20.08 35.19 10.89
C GLN A 1128 18.70 35.76 10.52
N ILE A 1129 17.63 35.37 11.21
CA ILE A 1129 16.29 35.95 11.00
C ILE A 1129 16.35 37.46 11.25
N THR A 1130 17.00 37.88 12.33
CA THR A 1130 17.14 39.30 12.69
C THR A 1130 17.88 40.08 11.61
N GLU A 1131 18.99 39.54 11.09
CA GLU A 1131 19.75 40.14 9.98
C GLU A 1131 18.85 40.40 8.76
N TYR A 1132 18.06 39.41 8.32
CA TYR A 1132 17.15 39.59 7.19
C TYR A 1132 16.00 40.56 7.51
N THR A 1133 15.49 40.60 8.73
CA THR A 1133 14.46 41.58 9.11
C THR A 1133 15.01 43.02 9.09
N GLU A 1134 16.25 43.23 9.54
CA GLU A 1134 16.92 44.53 9.48
C GLU A 1134 17.18 44.96 8.02
N GLN A 1135 17.65 44.05 7.17
CA GLN A 1135 17.82 44.31 5.74
C GLN A 1135 16.50 44.65 5.05
N ALA A 1136 15.40 44.03 5.48
CA ALA A 1136 14.06 44.25 4.94
C ALA A 1136 13.34 45.51 5.48
N GLY A 1137 13.93 46.20 6.47
CA GLY A 1137 13.29 47.31 7.18
C GLY A 1137 12.07 46.90 7.99
N VAL A 1138 12.00 45.64 8.42
CA VAL A 1138 10.92 45.09 9.26
C VAL A 1138 11.31 45.22 10.74
N PRO A 1139 10.38 45.54 11.66
CA PRO A 1139 10.69 45.59 13.10
C PRO A 1139 11.27 44.27 13.62
N GLN A 1140 12.26 44.36 14.50
CA GLN A 1140 12.82 43.18 15.19
C GLN A 1140 11.68 42.40 15.89
N PHE A 1141 11.70 41.07 15.76
CA PHE A 1141 10.66 40.14 16.25
C PHE A 1141 9.26 40.31 15.62
N GLY A 1142 9.09 41.15 14.59
CA GLY A 1142 7.81 41.38 13.92
C GLY A 1142 6.75 42.07 14.79
N SER A 1143 7.14 42.69 15.90
CA SER A 1143 6.22 43.42 16.78
C SER A 1143 6.02 44.85 16.29
N THR A 1144 4.77 45.22 15.98
CA THR A 1144 4.43 46.56 15.48
C THR A 1144 3.06 47.03 15.97
N TYR A 1145 2.83 48.35 15.93
CA TYR A 1145 1.52 48.91 16.23
C TYR A 1145 0.57 48.75 15.04
N LEU A 1146 -0.68 48.39 15.34
CA LEU A 1146 -1.77 48.36 14.38
C LEU A 1146 -2.79 49.45 14.72
N TYR A 1147 -3.63 49.77 13.74
CA TYR A 1147 -4.75 50.71 13.86
C TYR A 1147 -6.05 49.97 13.61
N ASP A 1148 -7.10 50.28 14.39
CA ASP A 1148 -8.45 49.72 14.21
C ASP A 1148 -9.08 50.31 12.95
N GLY A 1149 -9.46 49.48 11.98
CA GLY A 1149 -10.12 49.93 10.75
C GLY A 1149 -11.46 50.63 10.98
N GLY A 1150 -12.20 50.29 12.04
CA GLY A 1150 -13.50 50.86 12.34
C GLY A 1150 -13.43 52.25 12.99
N THR A 1151 -12.42 52.52 13.82
CA THR A 1151 -12.29 53.81 14.54
C THR A 1151 -11.15 54.69 14.00
N GLY A 1152 -10.16 54.09 13.32
CA GLY A 1152 -8.90 54.73 12.95
C GLY A 1152 -7.92 54.92 14.11
N GLU A 1153 -8.28 54.50 15.33
CA GLU A 1153 -7.42 54.66 16.50
C GLU A 1153 -6.35 53.57 16.56
N ARG A 1154 -5.17 53.94 17.08
CA ARG A 1154 -4.08 53.00 17.30
C ARG A 1154 -4.40 52.07 18.48
N PHE A 1155 -4.12 50.77 18.34
CA PHE A 1155 -4.22 49.85 19.47
C PHE A 1155 -3.23 50.20 20.60
N ALA A 1156 -3.62 49.93 21.84
CA ALA A 1156 -2.83 50.29 23.02
C ALA A 1156 -1.50 49.52 23.13
N GLN A 1157 -1.48 48.27 22.66
CA GLN A 1157 -0.30 47.40 22.67
C GLN A 1157 0.09 47.01 21.24
N PRO A 1158 1.39 46.84 20.95
CA PRO A 1158 1.84 46.29 19.68
C PRO A 1158 1.42 44.82 19.56
N ALA A 1159 1.20 44.37 18.33
CA ALA A 1159 0.88 42.99 18.00
C ALA A 1159 2.00 42.40 17.14
N THR A 1160 2.15 41.07 17.19
CA THR A 1160 3.01 40.36 16.25
C THR A 1160 2.32 40.30 14.90
N VAL A 1161 2.99 40.85 13.88
CA VAL A 1161 2.55 40.86 12.49
C VAL A 1161 3.61 40.20 11.64
N GLY A 1162 3.21 39.55 10.57
CA GLY A 1162 4.13 39.14 9.51
C GLY A 1162 3.41 38.35 8.43
N VAL A 1163 4.10 37.40 7.81
CA VAL A 1163 3.56 36.62 6.69
C VAL A 1163 3.62 35.13 6.98
N ILE A 1164 2.46 34.48 7.09
CA ILE A 1164 2.31 33.06 7.40
C ILE A 1164 1.76 32.28 6.20
N TYR A 1165 2.15 31.03 6.02
CA TYR A 1165 1.61 30.16 4.99
C TYR A 1165 0.35 29.42 5.44
N MET A 1166 -0.80 29.71 4.79
CA MET A 1166 -2.10 29.15 5.15
C MET A 1166 -2.68 28.25 4.06
N LEU A 1167 -3.39 27.22 4.51
CA LEU A 1167 -3.98 26.15 3.72
C LEU A 1167 -5.51 26.18 3.87
N LYS A 1168 -6.25 25.87 2.79
CA LYS A 1168 -7.68 25.52 2.85
C LYS A 1168 -7.80 24.01 2.87
N LEU A 1169 -8.50 23.45 3.85
CA LEU A 1169 -8.68 22.01 3.97
C LEU A 1169 -9.92 21.54 3.19
N GLY A 1170 -9.97 20.26 2.82
CA GLY A 1170 -11.14 19.62 2.20
C GLY A 1170 -12.40 19.53 3.08
N HIS A 1171 -12.37 20.13 4.27
CA HIS A 1171 -13.50 20.21 5.20
C HIS A 1171 -14.30 21.49 4.94
N MET A 1172 -15.12 21.46 3.89
CA MET A 1172 -15.97 22.59 3.50
C MET A 1172 -17.34 22.51 4.17
N VAL A 1173 -17.91 23.68 4.48
CA VAL A 1173 -19.22 23.76 5.17
C VAL A 1173 -20.35 23.19 4.32
N ASP A 1174 -20.32 23.42 3.00
CA ASP A 1174 -21.37 22.98 2.07
C ASP A 1174 -21.53 21.45 2.04
N ASP A 1175 -20.45 20.70 2.26
CA ASP A 1175 -20.49 19.24 2.33
C ASP A 1175 -21.06 18.75 3.67
N LYS A 1176 -20.85 19.51 4.75
CA LYS A 1176 -21.26 19.14 6.11
C LYS A 1176 -22.67 19.59 6.46
N MET A 1177 -23.17 20.64 5.82
CA MET A 1177 -24.54 21.10 6.04
C MET A 1177 -25.53 20.04 5.56
N HIS A 1178 -26.39 19.58 6.46
CA HIS A 1178 -27.45 18.62 6.19
C HIS A 1178 -28.66 18.92 7.06
N ALA A 1179 -29.84 18.93 6.45
CA ALA A 1179 -31.11 19.13 7.13
C ALA A 1179 -32.15 18.20 6.53
N ARG A 1180 -33.01 17.65 7.38
CA ARG A 1180 -34.12 16.78 7.00
C ARG A 1180 -35.36 17.20 7.76
N SER A 1181 -36.47 17.37 7.04
CA SER A 1181 -37.81 17.42 7.61
C SER A 1181 -38.47 16.04 7.52
N ILE A 1182 -38.72 15.58 6.30
CA ILE A 1182 -39.22 14.25 5.94
C ILE A 1182 -38.29 13.61 4.92
N GLY A 1183 -38.29 12.29 4.80
CA GLY A 1183 -37.42 11.61 3.85
C GLY A 1183 -37.73 10.12 3.75
N PRO A 1184 -36.88 9.36 3.05
CA PRO A 1184 -37.05 7.92 2.96
C PRO A 1184 -36.83 7.23 4.31
N TYR A 1185 -37.45 6.06 4.44
CA TYR A 1185 -37.43 5.21 5.62
C TYR A 1185 -36.93 3.81 5.25
N SER A 1186 -36.32 3.14 6.22
CA SER A 1186 -35.91 1.75 6.14
C SER A 1186 -37.13 0.86 5.92
N LEU A 1187 -37.01 -0.12 5.02
CA LEU A 1187 -38.09 -1.07 4.77
C LEU A 1187 -38.37 -1.98 5.97
N ILE A 1188 -37.32 -2.34 6.71
CA ILE A 1188 -37.41 -3.31 7.81
C ILE A 1188 -37.80 -2.59 9.11
N THR A 1189 -37.00 -1.60 9.52
CA THR A 1189 -37.17 -0.95 10.83
C THR A 1189 -38.11 0.24 10.79
N GLN A 1190 -38.56 0.68 9.61
CA GLN A 1190 -39.36 1.90 9.41
C GLN A 1190 -38.72 3.21 9.91
N GLN A 1191 -37.46 3.17 10.35
CA GLN A 1191 -36.71 4.34 10.81
C GLN A 1191 -36.23 5.19 9.63
N PRO A 1192 -36.01 6.51 9.84
CA PRO A 1192 -35.29 7.35 8.91
C PRO A 1192 -34.01 6.68 8.41
N LEU A 1193 -33.77 6.67 7.09
CA LEU A 1193 -32.49 6.22 6.57
C LEU A 1193 -31.33 7.05 7.15
N GLY A 1194 -30.11 6.51 7.15
CA GLY A 1194 -28.93 7.20 7.64
C GLY A 1194 -28.18 7.95 6.54
N GLY A 1195 -27.62 9.13 6.88
CA GLY A 1195 -26.64 9.82 6.05
C GLY A 1195 -27.21 10.77 4.98
N LYS A 1196 -26.40 11.78 4.60
CA LYS A 1196 -26.79 12.87 3.69
C LYS A 1196 -27.19 12.39 2.29
N ALA A 1197 -26.48 11.39 1.75
CA ALA A 1197 -26.73 10.88 0.39
C ALA A 1197 -28.12 10.26 0.20
N GLN A 1198 -28.72 9.74 1.28
CA GLN A 1198 -30.07 9.17 1.27
C GLN A 1198 -31.11 10.14 1.83
N PHE A 1199 -30.76 11.41 2.03
CA PHE A 1199 -31.59 12.38 2.74
C PHE A 1199 -32.01 11.86 4.14
N GLY A 1200 -31.04 11.26 4.84
CA GLY A 1200 -31.23 10.54 6.09
C GLY A 1200 -31.41 11.41 7.33
N GLY A 1201 -31.89 10.81 8.43
CA GLY A 1201 -32.00 11.45 9.74
C GLY A 1201 -30.68 11.48 10.50
N GLN A 1202 -30.63 12.29 11.55
CA GLN A 1202 -29.55 12.24 12.55
C GLN A 1202 -29.82 11.08 13.52
N ARG A 1203 -28.77 10.40 13.96
CA ARG A 1203 -28.89 9.36 14.97
C ARG A 1203 -29.02 10.01 16.34
N PHE A 1204 -30.12 9.68 17.04
CA PHE A 1204 -30.30 10.01 18.45
C PHE A 1204 -29.99 8.76 19.26
N GLY A 1205 -28.85 8.75 19.94
CA GLY A 1205 -28.32 7.58 20.63
C GLY A 1205 -28.67 7.56 22.12
N GLU A 1206 -28.11 6.56 22.81
CA GLU A 1206 -28.33 6.33 24.24
C GLU A 1206 -27.89 7.51 25.11
N MET A 1207 -26.74 8.13 24.80
CA MET A 1207 -26.24 9.28 25.55
C MET A 1207 -27.14 10.50 25.42
N GLU A 1208 -27.72 10.74 24.23
CA GLU A 1208 -28.66 11.84 24.03
C GLU A 1208 -30.02 11.58 24.72
N VAL A 1209 -30.44 10.31 24.81
CA VAL A 1209 -31.61 9.91 25.60
C VAL A 1209 -31.40 10.22 27.08
N TRP A 1210 -30.27 9.79 27.67
CA TRP A 1210 -29.95 10.09 29.07
C TRP A 1210 -29.93 11.58 29.37
N ALA A 1211 -29.47 12.40 28.42
CA ALA A 1211 -29.50 13.85 28.56
C ALA A 1211 -30.94 14.38 28.71
N LEU A 1212 -31.88 13.92 27.88
CA LEU A 1212 -33.29 14.33 27.99
C LEU A 1212 -33.98 13.78 29.24
N GLU A 1213 -33.65 12.55 29.65
CA GLU A 1213 -34.13 11.96 30.90
C GLU A 1213 -33.68 12.77 32.11
N ALA A 1214 -32.41 13.20 32.14
CA ALA A 1214 -31.87 14.03 33.21
C ALA A 1214 -32.58 15.39 33.33
N PHE A 1215 -33.06 15.96 32.22
CA PHE A 1215 -33.87 17.18 32.21
C PHE A 1215 -35.36 16.93 32.54
N GLY A 1216 -35.80 15.67 32.62
CA GLY A 1216 -37.22 15.32 32.76
C GLY A 1216 -38.05 15.63 31.51
N ALA A 1217 -37.42 15.74 30.33
CA ALA A 1217 -38.06 16.13 29.08
C ALA A 1217 -38.80 14.95 28.39
N SER A 1218 -39.69 14.29 29.13
CA SER A 1218 -40.37 13.05 28.71
C SER A 1218 -41.17 13.18 27.41
N ASN A 1219 -41.84 14.33 27.19
CA ASN A 1219 -42.60 14.56 25.95
C ASN A 1219 -41.71 14.66 24.71
N ILE A 1220 -40.56 15.32 24.83
CA ILE A 1220 -39.59 15.46 23.73
C ILE A 1220 -38.98 14.09 23.42
N LEU A 1221 -38.60 13.36 24.46
CA LEU A 1221 -38.06 12.01 24.32
C LEU A 1221 -39.07 11.08 23.65
N ARG A 1222 -40.34 11.11 24.11
CA ARG A 1222 -41.43 10.32 23.54
C ARG A 1222 -41.63 10.65 22.06
N GLU A 1223 -41.65 11.93 21.69
CA GLU A 1223 -41.78 12.36 20.29
C GLU A 1223 -40.63 11.85 19.41
N ILE A 1224 -39.38 11.99 19.87
CA ILE A 1224 -38.17 11.57 19.14
C ILE A 1224 -38.15 10.06 18.90
N LEU A 1225 -38.51 9.27 19.92
CA LEU A 1225 -38.49 7.81 19.84
C LEU A 1225 -39.68 7.21 19.07
N THR A 1226 -40.71 8.00 18.75
CA THR A 1226 -41.94 7.51 18.10
C THR A 1226 -42.22 8.23 16.78
N VAL A 1227 -42.97 9.33 16.80
CA VAL A 1227 -43.51 10.04 15.62
C VAL A 1227 -42.45 10.68 14.75
N LYS A 1228 -41.25 10.96 15.28
CA LYS A 1228 -40.09 11.41 14.49
C LYS A 1228 -39.23 10.26 13.95
N SER A 1229 -39.50 9.03 14.37
CA SER A 1229 -38.74 7.83 14.02
C SER A 1229 -39.62 6.82 13.26
N ASP A 1230 -40.13 5.80 13.95
CA ASP A 1230 -40.68 4.56 13.38
C ASP A 1230 -42.15 4.30 13.70
N ASP A 1231 -42.86 5.24 14.34
CA ASP A 1231 -44.32 5.19 14.38
C ASP A 1231 -44.90 5.62 13.03
N VAL A 1232 -45.22 4.62 12.19
CA VAL A 1232 -45.66 4.83 10.80
C VAL A 1232 -46.97 5.61 10.70
N ILE A 1233 -47.92 5.33 11.58
CA ILE A 1233 -49.24 5.98 11.57
C ILE A 1233 -49.15 7.33 12.27
N GLY A 1234 -48.48 7.37 13.42
CA GLY A 1234 -48.31 8.59 14.21
C GLY A 1234 -47.55 9.66 13.45
N ARG A 1235 -46.49 9.33 12.69
CA ARG A 1235 -45.75 10.33 11.91
C ARG A 1235 -46.60 10.99 10.82
N ALA A 1236 -47.43 10.22 10.12
CA ALA A 1236 -48.30 10.74 9.06
C ALA A 1236 -49.37 11.67 9.63
N LYS A 1237 -50.05 11.23 10.71
CA LYS A 1237 -51.02 12.06 11.42
C LYS A 1237 -50.40 13.32 12.03
N THR A 1238 -49.19 13.20 12.58
CA THR A 1238 -48.45 14.35 13.13
C THR A 1238 -48.11 15.35 12.04
N TYR A 1239 -47.68 14.89 10.86
CA TYR A 1239 -47.43 15.78 9.72
C TYR A 1239 -48.70 16.51 9.26
N GLU A 1240 -49.83 15.79 9.16
CA GLU A 1240 -51.13 16.40 8.85
C GLU A 1240 -51.56 17.43 9.90
N ALA A 1241 -51.43 17.10 11.19
CA ALA A 1241 -51.78 18.00 12.28
C ALA A 1241 -50.92 19.27 12.23
N ILE A 1242 -49.61 19.16 12.02
CA ILE A 1242 -48.70 20.31 11.85
C ILE A 1242 -49.12 21.16 10.65
N ALA A 1243 -49.46 20.54 9.51
CA ALA A 1243 -49.89 21.25 8.32
C ALA A 1243 -51.23 21.98 8.50
N LYS A 1244 -52.15 21.42 9.30
CA LYS A 1244 -53.46 22.01 9.64
C LYS A 1244 -53.39 23.00 10.81
N GLY A 1245 -52.28 23.04 11.55
CA GLY A 1245 -52.16 23.81 12.79
C GLY A 1245 -52.94 23.22 13.96
N GLU A 1246 -53.18 21.91 13.95
CA GLU A 1246 -53.89 21.15 14.99
C GLU A 1246 -52.91 20.60 16.06
N ALA A 1247 -53.46 20.17 17.21
CA ALA A 1247 -52.65 19.55 18.25
C ALA A 1247 -52.08 18.20 17.79
N MET A 1248 -50.85 17.89 18.23
CA MET A 1248 -50.21 16.62 17.89
C MET A 1248 -50.98 15.43 18.48
N PRO A 1249 -51.16 14.34 17.71
CA PRO A 1249 -51.84 13.14 18.19
C PRO A 1249 -50.98 12.42 19.25
N GLU A 1250 -51.60 11.56 20.06
CA GLU A 1250 -50.85 10.67 20.95
C GLU A 1250 -50.04 9.65 20.14
N PRO A 1251 -48.75 9.46 20.45
CA PRO A 1251 -47.91 8.48 19.75
C PRO A 1251 -48.33 7.03 20.00
N GLY A 1252 -48.19 6.19 18.98
CA GLY A 1252 -48.39 4.75 19.07
C GLY A 1252 -47.13 3.98 19.50
N ILE A 1253 -47.17 2.67 19.26
CA ILE A 1253 -46.04 1.77 19.54
C ILE A 1253 -45.01 1.88 18.40
N PRO A 1254 -43.71 2.05 18.72
CA PRO A 1254 -42.61 2.01 17.75
C PRO A 1254 -42.59 0.71 16.93
N GLU A 1255 -42.37 0.81 15.62
CA GLU A 1255 -42.28 -0.40 14.78
C GLU A 1255 -41.06 -1.26 15.13
N SER A 1256 -39.96 -0.67 15.62
CA SER A 1256 -38.80 -1.44 16.09
C SER A 1256 -39.15 -2.39 17.24
N PHE A 1257 -40.10 -2.01 18.09
CA PHE A 1257 -40.59 -2.85 19.18
C PHE A 1257 -41.47 -3.99 18.64
N ASN A 1258 -42.32 -3.69 17.65
CA ASN A 1258 -43.07 -4.74 16.95
C ASN A 1258 -42.13 -5.75 16.27
N VAL A 1259 -41.08 -5.29 15.58
CA VAL A 1259 -40.08 -6.18 14.97
C VAL A 1259 -39.43 -7.09 16.02
N LEU A 1260 -39.04 -6.54 17.17
CA LEU A 1260 -38.49 -7.33 18.28
C LEU A 1260 -39.47 -8.42 18.78
N LEU A 1261 -40.75 -8.08 18.94
CA LEU A 1261 -41.77 -9.06 19.35
C LEU A 1261 -41.88 -10.20 18.34
N HIS A 1262 -41.89 -9.89 17.03
CA HIS A 1262 -41.94 -10.90 15.98
C HIS A 1262 -40.65 -11.73 15.90
N GLU A 1263 -39.48 -11.14 16.13
CA GLU A 1263 -38.21 -11.89 16.19
C GLU A 1263 -38.19 -12.86 17.37
N LEU A 1264 -38.67 -12.45 18.56
CA LEU A 1264 -38.80 -13.32 19.73
C LEU A 1264 -39.82 -14.45 19.48
N GLN A 1265 -40.95 -14.16 18.84
CA GLN A 1265 -41.92 -15.17 18.43
C GLN A 1265 -41.35 -16.12 17.37
N GLY A 1266 -40.49 -15.63 16.47
CA GLY A 1266 -39.74 -16.44 15.50
C GLY A 1266 -38.77 -17.43 16.14
N LEU A 1267 -38.28 -17.13 17.35
CA LEU A 1267 -37.49 -18.06 18.17
C LEU A 1267 -38.36 -19.11 18.89
N GLY A 1268 -39.69 -19.03 18.78
CA GLY A 1268 -40.64 -19.92 19.46
C GLY A 1268 -41.07 -19.45 20.84
N LEU A 1269 -40.84 -18.18 21.22
CA LEU A 1269 -41.28 -17.60 22.48
C LEU A 1269 -42.68 -16.97 22.34
N ASP A 1270 -43.65 -17.34 23.17
CA ASP A 1270 -44.97 -16.68 23.20
C ASP A 1270 -44.90 -15.40 24.03
N VAL A 1271 -44.69 -14.26 23.35
CA VAL A 1271 -44.66 -12.93 23.96
C VAL A 1271 -45.94 -12.18 23.62
N ARG A 1272 -46.67 -11.73 24.65
CA ARG A 1272 -47.93 -10.97 24.53
C ARG A 1272 -47.85 -9.69 25.35
N LEU A 1273 -48.51 -8.65 24.88
CA LEU A 1273 -48.72 -7.42 25.63
C LEU A 1273 -50.02 -7.58 26.44
N GLU A 1274 -49.92 -7.52 27.78
CA GLU A 1274 -51.10 -7.42 28.63
C GLU A 1274 -51.51 -5.94 28.74
N GLU A 1275 -52.81 -5.66 28.55
CA GLU A 1275 -53.39 -4.31 28.63
C GLU A 1275 -53.51 -3.78 30.06
#